data_AF-Q8ILC8-F1
#
_entry.id   AF-Q8ILC8-F1
#
_cell.length_a   1.000
_cell.length_b   1.000
_cell.length_c   1.000
_cell.angle_alpha   90.00
_cell.angle_beta   90.00
_cell.angle_gamma   90.00
#
_symmetry.space_group_name_H-M   'P 1'
#
loop_
_entity.id
_entity.type
_entity.pdbx_description
1 polymer ?
#
loop_
_entity_poly.entity_id
_entity_poly.type
_entity_poly.pdbx_seq_one_letter_code
_entity_poly.pdbx_strand_id
1 'polypeptide(L)'
;MAKNKTIEERYQKKSQIEHILLRPDTYIGSVEMHTQLLWVWNKEKNRMVQKNITYVPGLYKIFDEIIVNAADVKAREKEKSENPMTCIKIEINKENKRISVYNDGEGIPVDIHKEMNIYVPHMIFGELLTSDNYDDAEDRITGGRNGFGAKLTNIFSKEFIVQCGDSSRKKEFKMTWSDNMSKFSEPHIKNYNGKDYVKVTFKPDLNKFGMTEMDDDIESLLFKRVYDLAGTCSVRVYLNGQRLAVKDFKSYVDLYLKDNSNDNKNNKGQNDNNNNNNNNNDENANQNNDNLDVSLSNEPADGTPTKNNNNNNNNNDEDEIVKIHEKQHRWEIVVSKSDGSQFQQVSFVNSICTTKGGSHVNYIVEQLLSSLSKKANAKNKGGMEIKSGHIRNHLWVFVNCLIVNPTFDSQTKETLTTKPVKFGSKCILSDKTINNVLKSPILSNILLWAQAKAQVELKKKMKAGSSKARERIIGIPKLEDANDAGSKYSQECTLILTEGDSAKTSCLAGLSIVGRDKYGVFPLKGKLLNVRDASFKQLMDNKEIQNIFRIMGLDITDKNKDDIKGLRYGSLMIMTDQDYDGSHIKGLLINMIHKFWPSLLKHKGFLSEFVTPIVKVQKGSQEYSFFTIAEYEQWKENTNLLGWKIKYYKGLGTSTDREFKQYFSDIKNHKIMFLWTGDRDGDSIDMAFSKKRIEDRKLWLQNFILGSYVDHKEKDLSYYDFVNKELIYYSRYDTERSIPNIMDGWKPGQRKVLYGCFKRNLRNECKVAQLVGYIAEHSAYHHGESSLQQTIINMAQTFVGSNNINFLEPCGQFGSRKEGGKDASAARYIFTKLASSTRSIFNEYDDPILKYLNEEGQKIEPQYYIPVIPTILVNGCEGIGTGYSSFIPNYNYKDIIDNIKRYINKEPLIPMVPWYKDFKGRIESNGKTGYETIGIINKIDNDTLEITELPIKKWTQDYKEFLEELLTDEKHQLILDYIDNSSHEDICFTIKMDPAKLQKAEEEGLEKVFKLKSTLTTTNMTLFDPNLKLQRYSTELDILKEFCYQRLKAYENRKSYLISKLEKEKRIISNKTKFILAIVNNELIVNKKKKKVLVEELYRKGYDPYKDINKIKKEEIFEQELLDAADNPEDNEEIIAGITVKDYDYLLSMPIFSLTLEKVEDLLTQLKEKERELEILRNITVETMWLKDIEKVEEAIEFQRNVELSNREESNKFKVARKQGPSSMKKKKKKKKLSSDEESEGGDISDSSEFLVNTLNIKKNTNKKTTTSSNNVNNSKKRLRKADDLNSNELDNTLSVSKTFDDNNNLTDNTPLINRLNDENNEFSSNNVDNKSTNKNSRKKKPKIADSTNDNNSELNSSIQINDNVNDDINITISPNKTINVNEFSSIKNKLLELENKKKPRLTLSEKVKMKNNDKKDTPNKGSAGKRTPSKKLKGTLIGDDSKSRQDSNFDSDASSKNNESYGDSDSSYNI
;
A
#
# COMPACT_ATOMS: atom_id res chain seq x y z
N MET A 1 75.34 9.70 3.85
CA MET A 1 75.45 8.22 3.90
C MET A 1 75.02 7.76 5.28
N ALA A 2 74.23 6.70 5.41
CA ALA A 2 74.01 6.08 6.71
C ALA A 2 75.20 5.16 7.03
N LYS A 3 75.87 5.34 8.17
CA LYS A 3 76.85 4.35 8.65
C LYS A 3 76.10 3.04 8.92
N ASN A 4 76.63 1.91 8.47
CA ASN A 4 76.18 0.62 8.95
C ASN A 4 76.46 0.55 10.46
N LYS A 5 75.40 0.37 11.25
CA LYS A 5 75.53 0.21 12.69
C LYS A 5 76.27 -1.08 13.03
N THR A 6 77.06 -1.07 14.10
CA THR A 6 77.64 -2.30 14.65
C THR A 6 76.54 -3.21 15.21
N ILE A 7 76.88 -4.45 15.57
CA ILE A 7 75.89 -5.40 16.10
C ILE A 7 75.41 -4.97 17.50
N GLU A 8 76.29 -4.35 18.28
CA GLU A 8 76.03 -3.75 19.60
C GLU A 8 75.16 -2.48 19.48
N GLU A 9 75.44 -1.61 18.51
CA GLU A 9 74.61 -0.43 18.22
C GLU A 9 73.19 -0.80 17.75
N ARG A 10 73.04 -1.99 17.14
CA ARG A 10 71.79 -2.50 16.58
C ARG A 10 70.94 -3.29 17.59
N TYR A 11 71.55 -4.06 18.49
CA TYR A 11 70.86 -4.91 19.47
C TYR A 11 71.22 -4.49 20.90
N GLN A 12 70.46 -3.54 21.44
CA GLN A 12 70.71 -2.98 22.77
C GLN A 12 69.76 -3.59 23.81
N LYS A 13 70.31 -4.18 24.88
CA LYS A 13 69.57 -4.41 26.12
C LYS A 13 69.38 -3.07 26.85
N LYS A 14 68.25 -2.89 27.52
CA LYS A 14 67.96 -1.75 28.40
C LYS A 14 67.45 -2.24 29.75
N SER A 15 67.66 -1.46 30.81
CA SER A 15 66.97 -1.65 32.09
C SER A 15 65.49 -1.28 31.97
N GLN A 16 64.67 -1.65 32.95
CA GLN A 16 63.24 -1.32 32.93
C GLN A 16 63.02 0.21 33.02
N ILE A 17 63.81 0.91 33.86
CA ILE A 17 63.76 2.38 33.98
C ILE A 17 64.25 3.04 32.68
N GLU A 18 65.34 2.56 32.08
CA GLU A 18 65.78 3.05 30.76
C GLU A 18 64.69 2.84 29.70
N HIS A 19 64.02 1.68 29.67
CA HIS A 19 62.95 1.42 28.70
C HIS A 19 61.75 2.35 28.93
N ILE A 20 61.34 2.57 30.18
CA ILE A 20 60.28 3.53 30.55
C ILE A 20 60.64 4.94 30.06
N LEU A 21 61.90 5.38 30.24
CA LEU A 21 62.38 6.69 29.81
C LEU A 21 62.57 6.82 28.29
N LEU A 22 62.97 5.75 27.58
CA LEU A 22 63.08 5.75 26.11
C LEU A 22 61.72 5.55 25.39
N ARG A 23 60.73 4.94 26.07
CA ARG A 23 59.41 4.60 25.51
C ARG A 23 58.29 4.88 26.53
N PRO A 24 58.06 6.15 26.90
CA PRO A 24 57.02 6.55 27.86
C PRO A 24 55.61 6.14 27.44
N ASP A 25 55.33 6.07 26.13
CA ASP A 25 53.98 5.95 25.57
C ASP A 25 53.21 4.73 26.09
N THR A 26 53.88 3.59 26.32
CA THR A 26 53.27 2.37 26.87
C THR A 26 53.03 2.41 28.39
N TYR A 27 53.53 3.43 29.10
CA TYR A 27 53.49 3.53 30.57
C TYR A 27 52.71 4.74 31.08
N ILE A 28 52.90 5.91 30.46
CA ILE A 28 52.22 7.17 30.84
C ILE A 28 51.46 7.80 29.66
N GLY A 29 51.58 7.23 28.45
CA GLY A 29 51.14 7.88 27.22
C GLY A 29 52.18 8.87 26.67
N SER A 30 51.82 9.53 25.56
CA SER A 30 52.71 10.42 24.81
C SER A 30 53.37 11.51 25.67
N VAL A 31 54.67 11.71 25.45
CA VAL A 31 55.43 12.88 25.92
C VAL A 31 55.48 14.03 24.91
N GLU A 32 55.06 13.78 23.66
CA GLU A 32 54.76 14.85 22.70
C GLU A 32 53.47 15.58 23.13
N MET A 33 53.33 16.84 22.71
CA MET A 33 52.10 17.62 22.89
C MET A 33 50.97 17.13 21.97
N HIS A 34 49.74 17.10 22.50
CA HIS A 34 48.51 16.79 21.76
C HIS A 34 47.50 17.92 21.93
N THR A 35 46.95 18.41 20.82
CA THR A 35 45.80 19.34 20.82
C THR A 35 44.50 18.55 20.77
N GLN A 36 43.63 18.69 21.77
CA GLN A 36 42.36 17.95 21.87
C GLN A 36 41.24 18.83 22.44
N LEU A 37 40.02 18.66 21.93
CA LEU A 37 38.82 19.27 22.51
C LEU A 37 38.44 18.53 23.80
N LEU A 38 38.72 19.14 24.95
CA LEU A 38 38.48 18.53 26.25
C LEU A 38 37.68 19.46 27.17
N TRP A 39 36.94 18.85 28.10
CA TRP A 39 36.34 19.55 29.22
C TRP A 39 37.43 19.94 30.23
N VAL A 40 37.61 21.24 30.44
CA VAL A 40 38.60 21.82 31.36
C VAL A 40 37.94 22.84 32.30
N TRP A 41 38.63 23.15 33.39
CA TRP A 41 38.15 24.12 34.38
C TRP A 41 38.49 25.54 33.93
N ASN A 42 37.49 26.39 33.69
CA ASN A 42 37.73 27.81 33.44
C ASN A 42 37.60 28.59 34.77
N LYS A 43 38.71 29.18 35.21
CA LYS A 43 38.82 29.95 36.46
C LYS A 43 37.90 31.19 36.47
N GLU A 44 37.78 31.90 35.36
CA GLU A 44 37.04 33.16 35.22
C GLU A 44 35.51 32.94 35.30
N LYS A 45 35.02 31.91 34.62
CA LYS A 45 33.61 31.52 34.54
C LYS A 45 33.18 30.58 35.67
N ASN A 46 34.11 30.16 36.52
CA ASN A 46 33.90 29.27 37.66
C ASN A 46 33.07 28.02 37.30
N ARG A 47 33.37 27.42 36.13
CA ARG A 47 32.67 26.25 35.58
C ARG A 47 33.53 25.45 34.60
N MET A 48 33.04 24.26 34.23
CA MET A 48 33.64 23.44 33.18
C MET A 48 33.28 24.01 31.79
N VAL A 49 34.26 24.03 30.89
CA VAL A 49 34.06 24.43 29.48
C VAL A 49 34.77 23.46 28.55
N GLN A 50 34.25 23.27 27.33
CA GLN A 50 35.05 22.63 26.28
C GLN A 50 36.05 23.65 25.73
N LYS A 51 37.33 23.29 25.70
CA LYS A 51 38.41 24.07 25.09
C LYS A 51 39.27 23.12 24.27
N ASN A 52 39.70 23.54 23.09
CA ASN A 52 40.84 22.90 22.41
C ASN A 52 42.08 23.25 23.23
N ILE A 53 42.57 22.31 24.03
CA ILE A 53 43.79 22.48 24.80
C ILE A 53 44.95 21.73 24.16
N THR A 54 46.15 22.30 24.23
CA THR A 54 47.40 21.64 23.83
C THR A 54 48.17 21.26 25.08
N TYR A 55 48.28 19.96 25.34
CA TYR A 55 48.85 19.44 26.59
C TYR A 55 49.67 18.17 26.33
N VAL A 56 50.46 17.74 27.31
CA VAL A 56 51.25 16.50 27.23
C VAL A 56 50.54 15.39 28.03
N PRO A 57 50.03 14.32 27.39
CA PRO A 57 49.31 13.25 28.07
C PRO A 57 50.12 12.59 29.19
N GLY A 58 51.42 12.37 28.99
CA GLY A 58 52.31 11.80 30.00
C GLY A 58 52.41 12.66 31.27
N LEU A 59 52.43 13.99 31.14
CA LEU A 59 52.49 14.91 32.28
C LEU A 59 51.18 14.90 33.07
N TYR A 60 50.04 14.88 32.37
CA TYR A 60 48.72 14.69 33.00
C TYR A 60 48.64 13.33 33.70
N LYS A 61 49.16 12.26 33.10
CA LYS A 61 49.03 10.90 33.63
C LYS A 61 49.86 10.66 34.89
N ILE A 62 51.06 11.24 35.01
CA ILE A 62 51.85 11.13 36.25
C ILE A 62 51.23 11.89 37.44
N PHE A 63 50.35 12.87 37.18
CA PHE A 63 49.53 13.51 38.20
C PHE A 63 48.31 12.66 38.56
N ASP A 64 47.61 12.15 37.55
CA ASP A 64 46.44 11.28 37.73
C ASP A 64 46.76 10.03 38.57
N GLU A 65 47.87 9.33 38.33
CA GLU A 65 48.22 8.15 39.13
C GLU A 65 48.46 8.47 40.62
N ILE A 66 48.96 9.66 40.99
CA ILE A 66 49.07 10.06 42.42
C ILE A 66 47.69 10.41 43.00
N ILE A 67 46.82 11.07 42.23
CA ILE A 67 45.42 11.33 42.64
C ILE A 67 44.64 10.04 42.84
N VAL A 68 44.77 9.07 41.94
CA VAL A 68 44.08 7.78 42.03
C VAL A 68 44.58 6.99 43.25
N ASN A 69 45.88 7.00 43.56
CA ASN A 69 46.40 6.36 44.77
C ASN A 69 45.83 6.98 46.07
N ALA A 70 45.58 8.30 46.09
CA ALA A 70 44.92 8.97 47.21
C ALA A 70 43.41 8.66 47.27
N ALA A 71 42.73 8.52 46.13
CA ALA A 71 41.34 8.09 46.06
C ALA A 71 41.16 6.61 46.49
N ASP A 72 42.12 5.75 46.18
CA ASP A 72 42.12 4.32 46.54
C ASP A 72 42.16 4.10 48.05
N VAL A 73 42.67 5.05 48.85
CA VAL A 73 42.54 5.02 50.32
C VAL A 73 41.07 5.05 50.74
N LYS A 74 40.21 5.82 50.05
CA LYS A 74 38.76 5.79 50.29
C LYS A 74 38.10 4.52 49.75
N ALA A 75 38.55 4.02 48.59
CA ALA A 75 37.99 2.80 47.99
C ALA A 75 38.27 1.53 48.82
N ARG A 76 39.36 1.51 49.61
CA ARG A 76 39.67 0.45 50.58
C ARG A 76 39.04 0.66 51.97
N GLU A 77 38.42 1.81 52.23
CA GLU A 77 37.89 2.14 53.57
C GLU A 77 36.70 1.24 53.94
N LYS A 78 36.90 0.39 54.95
CA LYS A 78 35.85 -0.44 55.55
C LYS A 78 34.89 0.46 56.33
N GLU A 79 33.60 0.10 56.41
CA GLU A 79 32.54 0.89 57.07
C GLU A 79 32.81 1.29 58.53
N LYS A 80 33.79 0.64 59.18
CA LYS A 80 34.24 0.89 60.55
C LYS A 80 35.76 1.07 60.64
N SER A 81 36.37 1.75 59.67
CA SER A 81 37.80 2.12 59.74
C SER A 81 38.08 3.03 60.94
N GLU A 82 39.18 2.78 61.66
CA GLU A 82 39.63 3.62 62.78
C GLU A 82 40.19 4.97 62.31
N ASN A 83 40.83 4.98 61.14
CA ASN A 83 41.33 6.17 60.45
C ASN A 83 40.60 6.36 59.10
N PRO A 84 39.34 6.84 59.12
CA PRO A 84 38.60 7.13 57.89
C PRO A 84 39.15 8.39 57.19
N MET A 85 39.20 8.36 55.86
CA MET A 85 39.65 9.50 55.05
C MET A 85 38.57 10.57 54.94
N THR A 86 38.93 11.82 55.22
CA THR A 86 38.03 12.97 55.33
C THR A 86 38.42 14.14 54.42
N CYS A 87 39.67 14.22 53.96
CA CYS A 87 40.14 15.26 53.05
C CYS A 87 41.33 14.85 52.16
N ILE A 88 41.34 15.41 50.94
CA ILE A 88 42.50 15.42 50.06
C ILE A 88 42.87 16.89 49.81
N LYS A 89 44.16 17.23 49.87
CA LYS A 89 44.67 18.59 49.65
C LYS A 89 45.69 18.54 48.53
N ILE A 90 45.46 19.33 47.48
CA ILE A 90 46.30 19.35 46.28
C ILE A 90 46.86 20.77 46.11
N GLU A 91 48.18 20.85 45.98
CA GLU A 91 48.94 22.10 45.80
C GLU A 91 49.58 22.02 44.41
N ILE A 92 49.19 22.89 43.47
CA ILE A 92 49.80 23.04 42.14
C ILE A 92 50.42 24.43 42.08
N ASN A 93 51.75 24.49 42.05
CA ASN A 93 52.50 25.73 41.96
C ASN A 93 53.25 25.79 40.62
N LYS A 94 52.76 26.64 39.71
CA LYS A 94 53.30 26.86 38.35
C LYS A 94 54.75 27.35 38.39
N GLU A 95 55.03 28.38 39.18
CA GLU A 95 56.34 29.05 39.31
C GLU A 95 57.45 28.08 39.74
N ASN A 96 57.20 27.33 40.82
CA ASN A 96 58.14 26.38 41.41
C ASN A 96 58.12 25.01 40.73
N LYS A 97 57.27 24.83 39.70
CA LYS A 97 57.13 23.61 38.89
C LYS A 97 56.90 22.38 39.77
N ARG A 98 56.06 22.55 40.80
CA ARG A 98 55.92 21.65 41.94
C ARG A 98 54.45 21.34 42.21
N ILE A 99 54.16 20.06 42.38
CA ILE A 99 52.83 19.55 42.72
C ILE A 99 52.93 18.77 44.03
N SER A 100 51.98 18.97 44.94
CA SER A 100 51.77 18.11 46.10
C SER A 100 50.37 17.52 46.11
N VAL A 101 50.24 16.27 46.54
CA VAL A 101 48.98 15.61 46.91
C VAL A 101 49.13 15.10 48.33
N TYR A 102 48.23 15.52 49.22
CA TYR A 102 48.11 15.06 50.60
C TYR A 102 46.75 14.39 50.81
N ASN A 103 46.71 13.27 51.52
CA ASN A 103 45.48 12.70 52.07
C ASN A 103 45.64 12.38 53.56
N ASP A 104 44.53 12.45 54.29
CA ASP A 104 44.37 11.76 55.58
C ASP A 104 43.86 10.32 55.36
N GLY A 105 43.34 9.66 56.39
CA GLY A 105 42.94 8.25 56.34
C GLY A 105 44.11 7.29 56.57
N GLU A 106 43.85 5.98 56.38
CA GLU A 106 44.81 4.90 56.61
C GLU A 106 46.19 5.16 55.97
N GLY A 107 47.24 5.18 56.81
CA GLY A 107 48.59 5.53 56.40
C GLY A 107 49.37 4.39 55.75
N ILE A 108 50.61 4.68 55.33
CA ILE A 108 51.55 3.64 54.88
C ILE A 108 52.39 3.21 56.10
N PRO A 109 52.49 1.90 56.41
CA PRO A 109 53.29 1.40 57.52
C PRO A 109 54.74 1.91 57.54
N VAL A 110 55.14 2.67 58.57
CA VAL A 110 56.53 3.15 58.71
C VAL A 110 57.37 2.06 59.40
N ASP A 111 57.60 0.99 58.65
CA ASP A 111 58.28 -0.22 59.07
C ASP A 111 59.17 -0.80 57.96
N ILE A 112 60.09 -1.70 58.34
CA ILE A 112 60.99 -2.37 57.39
C ILE A 112 60.30 -3.63 56.83
N HIS A 113 60.25 -3.77 55.51
CA HIS A 113 59.73 -4.96 54.84
C HIS A 113 60.72 -6.12 55.00
N LYS A 114 60.30 -7.20 55.69
CA LYS A 114 61.18 -8.30 56.12
C LYS A 114 62.01 -8.93 55.01
N GLU A 115 61.44 -9.03 53.80
CA GLU A 115 62.09 -9.70 52.65
C GLU A 115 62.97 -8.76 51.83
N MET A 116 62.66 -7.45 51.81
CA MET A 116 63.35 -6.46 51.00
C MET A 116 64.36 -5.62 51.81
N ASN A 117 64.34 -5.74 53.14
CA ASN A 117 65.19 -5.04 54.11
C ASN A 117 65.24 -3.50 53.97
N ILE A 118 64.18 -2.91 53.41
CA ILE A 118 63.97 -1.47 53.26
C ILE A 118 62.61 -1.07 53.84
N TYR A 119 62.43 0.21 54.17
CA TYR A 119 61.14 0.72 54.64
C TYR A 119 60.03 0.53 53.59
N VAL A 120 58.81 0.19 54.01
CA VAL A 120 57.67 0.00 53.08
C VAL A 120 57.41 1.25 52.21
N PRO A 121 57.44 2.50 52.74
CA PRO A 121 57.40 3.71 51.92
C PRO A 121 58.57 3.86 50.91
N HIS A 122 59.76 3.32 51.20
CA HIS A 122 60.85 3.25 50.22
C HIS A 122 60.45 2.26 49.11
N MET A 123 60.09 1.03 49.48
CA MET A 123 59.70 -0.04 48.56
C MET A 123 58.60 0.38 47.58
N ILE A 124 57.47 0.90 48.06
CA ILE A 124 56.29 1.13 47.20
C ILE A 124 56.38 2.38 46.30
N PHE A 125 57.38 3.25 46.50
CA PHE A 125 57.61 4.47 45.73
C PHE A 125 58.95 4.51 44.98
N GLY A 126 59.95 3.73 45.40
CA GLY A 126 61.26 3.61 44.77
C GLY A 126 61.42 2.35 43.91
N GLU A 127 60.80 1.23 44.25
CA GLU A 127 60.94 -0.02 43.49
C GLU A 127 59.78 -0.23 42.51
N LEU A 128 60.12 -0.56 41.26
CA LEU A 128 59.15 -0.95 40.24
C LEU A 128 58.51 -2.31 40.59
N LEU A 129 57.34 -2.59 40.01
CA LEU A 129 56.59 -3.84 40.23
C LEU A 129 56.25 -4.09 41.72
N THR A 130 55.85 -3.03 42.44
CA THR A 130 55.39 -3.13 43.84
C THR A 130 53.96 -2.60 43.97
N SER A 131 53.06 -3.40 44.55
CA SER A 131 51.69 -3.04 44.88
C SER A 131 51.12 -3.92 46.00
N ASP A 132 50.17 -3.36 46.73
CA ASP A 132 49.12 -4.01 47.52
C ASP A 132 48.10 -4.80 46.68
N ASN A 133 47.92 -4.45 45.40
CA ASN A 133 46.82 -4.93 44.55
C ASN A 133 47.12 -6.21 43.73
N TYR A 134 48.14 -7.00 44.07
CA TYR A 134 48.57 -8.13 43.21
C TYR A 134 47.81 -9.46 43.37
N ASP A 135 47.06 -9.67 44.46
CA ASP A 135 46.22 -10.87 44.60
C ASP A 135 44.84 -10.66 43.94
N ASP A 136 44.70 -11.05 42.67
CA ASP A 136 43.46 -10.93 41.89
C ASP A 136 42.30 -11.83 42.42
N ALA A 137 42.49 -12.63 43.47
CA ALA A 137 41.41 -13.40 44.11
C ALA A 137 40.47 -12.53 44.97
N GLU A 138 40.86 -11.28 45.28
CA GLU A 138 40.02 -10.31 45.99
C GLU A 138 39.23 -9.41 45.02
N ASP A 139 37.93 -9.22 45.29
CA ASP A 139 37.02 -8.38 44.49
C ASP A 139 37.27 -6.87 44.75
N ARG A 140 38.39 -6.33 44.25
CA ARG A 140 38.80 -4.95 44.51
C ARG A 140 38.08 -3.92 43.63
N ILE A 141 37.80 -2.76 44.23
CA ILE A 141 37.20 -1.56 43.60
C ILE A 141 38.20 -0.39 43.53
N THR A 142 39.49 -0.69 43.49
CA THR A 142 40.62 0.25 43.36
C THR A 142 40.91 0.60 41.89
N GLY A 143 41.65 1.69 41.68
CA GLY A 143 42.23 2.09 40.39
C GLY A 143 43.70 1.64 40.20
N GLY A 144 44.39 1.29 41.30
CA GLY A 144 45.65 0.56 41.30
C GLY A 144 45.50 -0.88 40.79
N ARG A 145 46.48 -1.35 40.00
CA ARG A 145 46.56 -2.72 39.45
C ARG A 145 47.99 -3.19 39.25
N ASN A 146 48.70 -2.52 38.35
CA ASN A 146 49.93 -3.07 37.76
C ASN A 146 51.19 -2.78 38.59
N GLY A 147 51.08 -2.12 39.75
CA GLY A 147 52.22 -1.74 40.61
C GLY A 147 53.18 -0.68 40.05
N PHE A 148 52.82 0.01 38.98
CA PHE A 148 53.67 1.03 38.34
C PHE A 148 53.40 2.48 38.81
N GLY A 149 52.13 2.87 38.99
CA GLY A 149 51.66 4.26 38.99
C GLY A 149 52.60 5.31 39.61
N ALA A 150 52.80 5.26 40.93
CA ALA A 150 53.61 6.27 41.61
C ALA A 150 55.12 6.24 41.27
N LYS A 151 55.65 5.07 40.86
CA LYS A 151 57.05 4.97 40.37
C LYS A 151 57.21 5.66 39.03
N LEU A 152 56.18 5.65 38.17
CA LEU A 152 56.22 6.40 36.91
C LEU A 152 56.29 7.91 37.18
N THR A 153 55.54 8.42 38.18
CA THR A 153 55.67 9.82 38.62
C THR A 153 57.07 10.14 39.15
N ASN A 154 57.68 9.23 39.91
CA ASN A 154 59.05 9.37 40.42
C ASN A 154 60.10 9.40 39.27
N ILE A 155 60.03 8.43 38.34
CA ILE A 155 60.88 8.34 37.15
C ILE A 155 60.76 9.59 36.25
N PHE A 156 59.57 10.17 36.11
CA PHE A 156 59.35 11.40 35.34
C PHE A 156 59.43 12.69 36.17
N SER A 157 60.11 12.66 37.33
CA SER A 157 60.38 13.83 38.16
C SER A 157 61.87 14.11 38.33
N LYS A 158 62.23 15.39 38.57
CA LYS A 158 63.57 15.81 39.01
C LYS A 158 63.74 15.70 40.53
N GLU A 159 62.63 15.83 41.26
CA GLU A 159 62.52 15.70 42.72
C GLU A 159 61.19 15.01 43.01
N PHE A 160 61.20 13.96 43.82
CA PHE A 160 60.00 13.24 44.27
C PHE A 160 60.14 12.96 45.76
N ILE A 161 59.26 13.53 46.59
CA ILE A 161 59.33 13.48 48.05
C ILE A 161 58.10 12.73 48.55
N VAL A 162 58.34 11.71 49.37
CA VAL A 162 57.30 11.01 50.13
C VAL A 162 57.42 11.43 51.59
N GLN A 163 56.32 11.87 52.17
CA GLN A 163 56.14 12.00 53.61
C GLN A 163 54.93 11.17 54.04
N CYS A 164 55.03 10.43 55.13
CA CYS A 164 53.86 9.79 55.74
C CYS A 164 53.99 9.70 57.25
N GLY A 165 52.86 9.85 57.94
CA GLY A 165 52.73 9.62 59.37
C GLY A 165 52.02 8.29 59.60
N ASP A 166 52.60 7.47 60.48
CA ASP A 166 52.02 6.22 60.98
C ASP A 166 51.78 6.40 62.49
N SER A 167 50.51 6.57 62.85
CA SER A 167 50.07 6.78 64.23
C SER A 167 50.16 5.51 65.09
N SER A 168 50.06 4.33 64.46
CA SER A 168 50.19 3.03 65.13
C SER A 168 51.63 2.76 65.60
N ARG A 169 52.62 3.10 64.76
CA ARG A 169 54.06 2.97 65.07
C ARG A 169 54.67 4.23 65.69
N LYS A 170 53.91 5.32 65.75
CA LYS A 170 54.32 6.65 66.22
C LYS A 170 55.56 7.19 65.50
N LYS A 171 55.63 6.97 64.19
CA LYS A 171 56.75 7.37 63.33
C LYS A 171 56.25 8.21 62.16
N GLU A 172 57.01 9.23 61.80
CA GLU A 172 56.87 9.98 60.55
C GLU A 172 58.10 9.74 59.70
N PHE A 173 57.85 9.27 58.47
CA PHE A 173 58.85 8.99 57.44
C PHE A 173 58.93 10.17 56.47
N LYS A 174 60.15 10.52 56.06
CA LYS A 174 60.41 11.39 54.90
C LYS A 174 61.58 10.86 54.07
N MET A 175 61.40 10.72 52.76
CA MET A 175 62.46 10.37 51.82
C MET A 175 62.31 11.15 50.52
N THR A 176 63.43 11.51 49.91
CA THR A 176 63.50 12.27 48.65
C THR A 176 64.26 11.48 47.62
N TRP A 177 63.64 11.22 46.47
CA TRP A 177 64.30 10.78 45.24
C TRP A 177 64.59 12.00 44.36
N SER A 178 65.66 11.91 43.56
CA SER A 178 66.00 12.92 42.55
C SER A 178 66.51 12.27 41.26
N ASP A 179 66.67 13.09 40.22
CA ASP A 179 67.22 12.68 38.93
C ASP A 179 66.55 11.42 38.36
N ASN A 180 65.24 11.49 38.14
CA ASN A 180 64.46 10.42 37.50
C ASN A 180 64.49 9.07 38.26
N MET A 181 64.37 9.14 39.59
CA MET A 181 64.48 8.01 40.52
C MET A 181 65.88 7.36 40.60
N SER A 182 66.90 7.89 39.93
CA SER A 182 68.27 7.32 39.92
C SER A 182 69.08 7.62 41.19
N LYS A 183 68.65 8.58 42.02
CA LYS A 183 69.25 8.92 43.30
C LYS A 183 68.17 9.05 44.38
N PHE A 184 68.53 8.79 45.63
CA PHE A 184 67.65 8.99 46.78
C PHE A 184 68.43 9.39 48.05
N SER A 185 67.72 10.02 48.98
CA SER A 185 68.21 10.28 50.33
C SER A 185 68.04 9.04 51.22
N GLU A 186 68.80 8.96 52.30
CA GLU A 186 68.43 8.10 53.42
C GLU A 186 67.01 8.45 53.94
N PRO A 187 66.26 7.47 54.49
CA PRO A 187 64.92 7.71 55.01
C PRO A 187 65.00 8.41 56.37
N HIS A 188 64.57 9.67 56.42
CA HIS A 188 64.49 10.43 57.67
C HIS A 188 63.26 9.99 58.49
N ILE A 189 63.50 9.29 59.59
CA ILE A 189 62.46 8.87 60.55
C ILE A 189 62.49 9.79 61.77
N LYS A 190 61.32 10.22 62.25
CA LYS A 190 61.16 10.92 63.53
C LYS A 190 59.93 10.45 64.30
N ASN A 191 59.90 10.68 65.61
CA ASN A 191 58.73 10.37 66.44
C ASN A 191 57.52 11.22 66.03
N TYR A 192 56.33 10.62 66.06
CA TYR A 192 55.09 11.23 65.56
C TYR A 192 53.88 10.85 66.40
N ASN A 193 53.08 11.85 66.79
CA ASN A 193 51.86 11.69 67.60
C ASN A 193 50.61 12.27 66.90
N GLY A 194 50.66 12.49 65.58
CA GLY A 194 49.51 12.95 64.80
C GLY A 194 48.66 11.80 64.25
N LYS A 195 47.65 12.14 63.44
CA LYS A 195 46.86 11.16 62.67
C LYS A 195 47.64 10.65 61.46
N ASP A 196 47.27 9.47 60.99
CA ASP A 196 47.79 8.93 59.73
C ASP A 196 47.63 9.95 58.58
N TYR A 197 48.66 10.04 57.74
CA TYR A 197 48.63 10.84 56.52
C TYR A 197 49.65 10.35 55.50
N VAL A 198 49.40 10.66 54.23
CA VAL A 198 50.39 10.55 53.16
C VAL A 198 50.47 11.88 52.42
N LYS A 199 51.68 12.39 52.16
CA LYS A 199 51.94 13.52 51.26
C LYS A 199 53.01 13.13 50.25
N VAL A 200 52.63 13.11 48.97
CA VAL A 200 53.54 12.97 47.84
C VAL A 200 53.73 14.36 47.22
N THR A 201 54.97 14.83 47.12
CA THR A 201 55.31 16.12 46.50
C THR A 201 56.38 15.92 45.45
N PHE A 202 56.11 16.32 44.21
CA PHE A 202 56.98 16.07 43.06
C PHE A 202 57.18 17.30 42.19
N LYS A 203 58.33 17.36 41.51
CA LYS A 203 58.66 18.35 40.47
C LYS A 203 58.85 17.60 39.15
N PRO A 204 57.86 17.61 38.23
CA PRO A 204 57.98 16.96 36.94
C PRO A 204 59.24 17.35 36.17
N ASP A 205 59.85 16.39 35.50
CA ASP A 205 60.96 16.64 34.58
C ASP A 205 60.41 17.14 33.24
N LEU A 206 59.98 18.41 33.23
CA LEU A 206 59.36 19.06 32.06
C LEU A 206 60.22 18.96 30.80
N ASN A 207 61.55 18.86 30.92
CA ASN A 207 62.47 18.64 29.81
C ASN A 207 62.16 17.32 29.06
N LYS A 208 61.69 16.26 29.74
CA LYS A 208 61.26 14.99 29.12
C LYS A 208 59.88 15.06 28.49
N PHE A 209 59.10 16.08 28.83
CA PHE A 209 57.78 16.37 28.27
C PHE A 209 57.84 17.45 27.16
N GLY A 210 59.04 17.88 26.75
CA GLY A 210 59.20 18.95 25.76
C GLY A 210 58.78 20.35 26.27
N MET A 211 58.59 20.51 27.58
CA MET A 211 58.06 21.73 28.21
C MET A 211 59.13 22.47 29.01
N THR A 212 59.04 23.80 29.05
CA THR A 212 59.88 24.66 29.90
C THR A 212 59.17 25.05 31.20
N GLU A 213 57.85 25.14 31.19
CA GLU A 213 56.96 25.47 32.31
C GLU A 213 55.66 24.67 32.24
N MET A 214 54.79 24.82 33.25
CA MET A 214 53.42 24.26 33.20
C MET A 214 52.49 25.37 32.73
N ASP A 215 52.12 25.36 31.45
CA ASP A 215 51.23 26.37 30.84
C ASP A 215 49.79 26.33 31.40
N ASP A 216 48.96 27.26 30.93
CA ASP A 216 47.59 27.45 31.42
C ASP A 216 46.62 26.37 30.90
N ASP A 217 46.98 25.65 29.83
CA ASP A 217 46.19 24.54 29.27
C ASP A 217 46.36 23.27 30.13
N ILE A 218 47.62 22.92 30.45
CA ILE A 218 47.87 21.84 31.42
C ILE A 218 47.33 22.22 32.79
N GLU A 219 47.51 23.47 33.27
CA GLU A 219 46.95 23.89 34.56
C GLU A 219 45.42 23.75 34.60
N SER A 220 44.70 24.20 33.57
CA SER A 220 43.23 24.08 33.48
C SER A 220 42.75 22.61 33.46
N LEU A 221 43.54 21.70 32.87
CA LEU A 221 43.25 20.26 32.87
C LEU A 221 43.56 19.59 34.22
N LEU A 222 44.68 19.95 34.86
CA LEU A 222 45.03 19.48 36.21
C LEU A 222 43.96 19.95 37.21
N PHE A 223 43.56 21.22 37.17
CA PHE A 223 42.49 21.79 38.00
C PHE A 223 41.18 21.02 37.80
N LYS A 224 40.76 20.80 36.55
CA LYS A 224 39.58 19.98 36.22
C LYS A 224 39.63 18.61 36.88
N ARG A 225 40.77 17.93 36.86
CA ARG A 225 40.95 16.62 37.50
C ARG A 225 40.85 16.65 39.03
N VAL A 226 41.14 17.78 39.68
CA VAL A 226 40.87 17.97 41.13
C VAL A 226 39.38 18.19 41.39
N TYR A 227 38.65 18.86 40.50
CA TYR A 227 37.18 18.92 40.57
C TYR A 227 36.51 17.56 40.31
N ASP A 228 37.02 16.74 39.38
CA ASP A 228 36.59 15.35 39.16
C ASP A 228 36.71 14.52 40.46
N LEU A 229 37.82 14.69 41.18
CA LEU A 229 38.07 13.99 42.45
C LEU A 229 37.06 14.43 43.52
N ALA A 230 36.75 15.72 43.60
CA ALA A 230 35.73 16.25 44.52
C ALA A 230 34.33 15.70 44.23
N GLY A 231 33.98 15.50 42.95
CA GLY A 231 32.71 14.92 42.53
C GLY A 231 32.59 13.42 42.74
N THR A 232 33.70 12.68 42.76
CA THR A 232 33.70 11.20 42.74
C THR A 232 34.10 10.53 44.07
N CYS A 233 34.96 11.17 44.88
CA CYS A 233 35.56 10.54 46.06
C CYS A 233 34.82 10.84 47.39
N SER A 234 33.77 11.68 47.37
CA SER A 234 32.91 12.00 48.53
C SER A 234 33.66 12.49 49.79
N VAL A 235 34.83 13.13 49.61
CA VAL A 235 35.64 13.74 50.68
C VAL A 235 35.86 15.23 50.44
N ARG A 236 36.35 15.95 51.45
CA ARG A 236 36.65 17.38 51.33
C ARG A 236 37.93 17.59 50.52
N VAL A 237 37.79 17.93 49.24
CA VAL A 237 38.94 18.25 48.38
C VAL A 237 39.29 19.74 48.50
N TYR A 238 40.59 20.03 48.62
CA TYR A 238 41.16 21.37 48.65
C TYR A 238 42.16 21.53 47.50
N LEU A 239 42.14 22.70 46.84
CA LEU A 239 43.05 23.08 45.76
C LEU A 239 43.73 24.39 46.14
N ASN A 240 45.06 24.39 46.19
CA ASN A 240 45.89 25.53 46.61
C ASN A 240 45.43 26.17 47.95
N GLY A 241 44.99 25.32 48.89
CA GLY A 241 44.47 25.71 50.20
C GLY A 241 42.97 26.04 50.24
N GLN A 242 42.36 26.37 49.11
CA GLN A 242 40.92 26.66 49.02
C GLN A 242 40.10 25.36 48.97
N ARG A 243 39.07 25.23 49.81
CA ARG A 243 38.14 24.10 49.75
C ARG A 243 37.25 24.21 48.50
N LEU A 244 37.11 23.13 47.74
CA LEU A 244 36.18 23.09 46.61
C LEU A 244 34.72 22.99 47.10
N ALA A 245 33.81 23.69 46.41
CA ALA A 245 32.40 23.79 46.79
C ALA A 245 31.56 22.53 46.45
N VAL A 246 32.10 21.64 45.61
CA VAL A 246 31.49 20.35 45.24
C VAL A 246 31.34 19.47 46.49
N LYS A 247 30.18 18.83 46.63
CA LYS A 247 29.83 17.95 47.76
C LYS A 247 29.61 16.50 47.35
N ASP A 248 29.16 16.29 46.11
CA ASP A 248 28.71 15.02 45.57
C ASP A 248 28.77 15.05 44.03
N PHE A 249 28.48 13.91 43.39
CA PHE A 249 28.48 13.82 41.92
C PHE A 249 27.44 14.75 41.28
N LYS A 250 26.31 14.97 41.95
CA LYS A 250 25.21 15.83 41.47
C LYS A 250 25.59 17.32 41.41
N SER A 251 26.33 17.82 42.41
CA SER A 251 26.88 19.18 42.43
C SER A 251 28.11 19.34 41.55
N TYR A 252 28.85 18.27 41.28
CA TYR A 252 29.87 18.23 40.23
C TYR A 252 29.26 18.36 38.82
N VAL A 253 28.17 17.65 38.51
CA VAL A 253 27.47 17.76 37.22
C VAL A 253 26.89 19.17 36.99
N ASP A 254 26.51 19.88 38.05
CA ASP A 254 26.08 21.28 37.94
C ASP A 254 27.17 22.22 37.38
N LEU A 255 28.46 21.88 37.53
CA LEU A 255 29.57 22.64 36.93
C LEU A 255 29.63 22.53 35.39
N TYR A 256 28.88 21.61 34.79
CA TYR A 256 28.75 21.45 33.34
C TYR A 256 27.46 22.05 32.80
N LEU A 257 26.37 21.96 33.57
CA LEU A 257 25.01 22.22 33.09
C LEU A 257 24.47 23.62 33.43
N LYS A 258 25.11 24.35 34.35
CA LYS A 258 24.68 25.71 34.73
C LYS A 258 25.54 26.79 34.09
N ASP A 259 24.91 27.90 33.75
CA ASP A 259 25.56 29.21 33.69
C ASP A 259 25.40 29.89 35.05
N ASN A 260 26.51 30.10 35.76
CA ASN A 260 26.53 30.63 37.13
C ASN A 260 26.32 32.17 37.19
N SER A 261 25.56 32.72 36.24
CA SER A 261 25.49 34.16 35.95
C SER A 261 24.65 34.99 36.93
N ASN A 262 23.83 34.34 37.78
CA ASN A 262 22.75 35.01 38.53
C ASN A 262 22.93 35.09 40.06
N ASP A 263 23.90 34.39 40.67
CA ASP A 263 23.99 34.26 42.14
C ASP A 263 24.62 35.47 42.88
N ASN A 264 24.85 36.60 42.21
CA ASN A 264 25.42 37.82 42.81
C ASN A 264 24.42 38.67 43.64
N LYS A 265 23.35 38.06 44.17
CA LYS A 265 22.29 38.73 44.96
C LYS A 265 22.04 38.09 46.34
N ASN A 266 23.07 37.60 47.02
CA ASN A 266 23.00 37.30 48.46
C ASN A 266 24.37 37.38 49.16
N ASN A 267 24.90 38.60 49.32
CA ASN A 267 26.00 38.91 50.24
C ASN A 267 26.00 40.41 50.60
N LYS A 268 24.98 40.85 51.36
CA LYS A 268 25.12 42.04 52.23
C LYS A 268 25.62 41.51 53.58
N GLY A 269 26.85 41.85 53.94
CA GLY A 269 27.52 41.24 55.08
C GLY A 269 27.15 41.86 56.42
N GLN A 270 27.79 41.35 57.47
CA GLN A 270 28.15 42.14 58.65
C GLN A 270 29.39 41.53 59.30
N ASN A 271 30.33 42.39 59.66
CA ASN A 271 31.34 42.10 60.68
C ASN A 271 30.72 42.30 62.07
N ASP A 272 31.51 41.99 63.09
CA ASP A 272 31.38 42.46 64.47
C ASP A 272 30.32 41.80 65.36
N ASN A 273 30.77 40.70 65.97
CA ASN A 273 30.87 40.53 67.43
C ASN A 273 29.65 40.11 68.28
N ASN A 274 30.00 39.19 69.19
CA ASN A 274 29.49 39.01 70.55
C ASN A 274 28.12 38.34 70.81
N ASN A 275 28.28 37.11 71.30
CA ASN A 275 27.72 36.63 72.57
C ASN A 275 26.28 36.07 72.64
N ASN A 276 26.29 34.79 72.99
CA ASN A 276 25.54 34.20 74.10
C ASN A 276 24.07 33.81 73.88
N ASN A 277 23.93 32.48 73.82
CA ASN A 277 23.19 31.68 74.77
C ASN A 277 21.75 31.23 74.43
N ASN A 278 21.63 29.91 74.56
CA ASN A 278 20.55 29.19 75.22
C ASN A 278 19.24 28.93 74.46
N ASN A 279 19.21 27.69 73.95
CA ASN A 279 18.40 26.60 74.52
C ASN A 279 17.04 26.27 73.91
N ASN A 280 16.85 24.94 73.86
CA ASN A 280 15.62 24.17 73.99
C ASN A 280 14.66 24.16 72.77
N ASN A 281 14.45 23.00 72.13
CA ASN A 281 13.44 21.95 72.43
C ASN A 281 12.16 22.19 71.57
N ASP A 282 11.34 21.20 71.17
CA ASP A 282 11.39 19.73 71.27
C ASP A 282 10.47 19.09 70.21
N GLU A 283 10.52 17.75 70.10
CA GLU A 283 9.39 16.81 69.83
C GLU A 283 8.43 17.04 68.62
N ASN A 284 8.37 16.11 67.65
CA ASN A 284 7.60 14.84 67.63
C ASN A 284 6.06 14.98 67.56
N ALA A 285 5.47 14.52 66.45
CA ALA A 285 4.19 13.80 66.42
C ALA A 285 4.03 12.99 65.11
N ASN A 286 3.30 11.89 65.19
CA ASN A 286 2.90 11.02 64.07
C ASN A 286 1.37 10.78 64.18
N GLN A 287 0.78 9.89 63.36
CA GLN A 287 -0.64 9.45 63.40
C GLN A 287 -1.67 10.38 62.71
N ASN A 288 -2.81 9.92 62.16
CA ASN A 288 -3.22 8.60 61.59
C ASN A 288 -4.59 8.76 60.88
N ASN A 289 -4.97 7.78 60.03
CA ASN A 289 -6.36 7.39 59.68
C ASN A 289 -7.23 8.47 58.94
N ASP A 290 -8.34 8.15 58.26
CA ASP A 290 -8.89 6.85 57.82
C ASP A 290 -9.72 6.95 56.52
N ASN A 291 -10.02 5.78 55.97
CA ASN A 291 -10.87 5.41 54.82
C ASN A 291 -12.11 6.28 54.51
N LEU A 292 -12.49 6.31 53.22
CA LEU A 292 -13.74 5.68 52.76
C LEU A 292 -13.80 5.47 51.23
N ASP A 293 -14.58 4.47 50.83
CA ASP A 293 -14.70 3.95 49.46
C ASP A 293 -15.97 4.48 48.77
N VAL A 294 -16.12 4.23 47.46
CA VAL A 294 -17.34 3.82 46.72
C VAL A 294 -17.20 4.11 45.22
N SER A 295 -17.40 3.07 44.42
CA SER A 295 -17.49 3.09 42.95
C SER A 295 -18.87 3.46 42.43
N LEU A 296 -18.97 4.06 41.23
CA LEU A 296 -19.88 3.60 40.17
C LEU A 296 -19.59 4.28 38.80
N SER A 297 -20.15 3.72 37.73
CA SER A 297 -19.85 4.03 36.33
C SER A 297 -20.78 5.09 35.70
N ASN A 298 -20.30 5.80 34.67
CA ASN A 298 -21.01 6.01 33.38
C ASN A 298 -20.14 6.70 32.31
N GLU A 299 -20.26 6.27 31.05
CA GLU A 299 -19.77 6.92 29.82
C GLU A 299 -20.91 7.75 29.15
N PRO A 300 -20.77 8.30 27.92
CA PRO A 300 -19.80 9.30 27.44
C PRO A 300 -20.46 10.47 26.66
N ALA A 301 -19.76 11.59 26.40
CA ALA A 301 -20.08 12.49 25.27
C ALA A 301 -18.97 13.50 24.89
N ASP A 302 -18.73 13.62 23.58
CA ASP A 302 -18.36 14.79 22.74
C ASP A 302 -17.28 15.83 23.17
N GLY A 303 -16.60 16.46 22.19
CA GLY A 303 -15.60 17.52 22.44
C GLY A 303 -14.54 17.75 21.35
N THR A 304 -14.93 18.24 20.17
CA THR A 304 -13.98 18.90 19.24
C THR A 304 -13.73 20.36 19.69
N PRO A 305 -12.55 20.99 19.44
CA PRO A 305 -12.33 21.64 18.14
C PRO A 305 -10.84 21.77 17.66
N THR A 306 -10.68 22.42 16.51
CA THR A 306 -9.41 22.84 15.89
C THR A 306 -9.01 24.28 16.25
N LYS A 307 -7.70 24.62 16.20
CA LYS A 307 -7.13 26.00 16.07
C LYS A 307 -7.52 27.00 17.20
N ASN A 308 -6.68 27.91 17.67
CA ASN A 308 -5.76 28.75 16.92
C ASN A 308 -4.67 29.38 17.82
N ASN A 309 -3.90 30.32 17.24
CA ASN A 309 -2.77 31.05 17.82
C ASN A 309 -3.07 31.93 19.07
N ASN A 310 -1.96 32.44 19.63
CA ASN A 310 -1.82 33.65 20.45
C ASN A 310 -2.43 33.63 21.86
N ASN A 311 -1.54 33.39 22.83
CA ASN A 311 -1.53 34.23 24.03
C ASN A 311 -0.10 34.77 24.23
N ASN A 312 0.04 36.08 24.37
CA ASN A 312 1.32 36.70 24.70
C ASN A 312 1.70 36.30 26.13
N ASN A 313 2.95 35.87 26.34
CA ASN A 313 3.60 36.01 27.64
C ASN A 313 5.11 36.16 27.42
N ASN A 314 5.69 37.16 28.08
CA ASN A 314 7.12 37.44 28.04
C ASN A 314 7.86 36.38 28.88
N ASN A 315 8.24 35.29 28.25
CA ASN A 315 9.04 34.24 28.87
C ASN A 315 10.45 34.26 28.28
N ASN A 316 11.46 34.36 29.16
CA ASN A 316 12.85 34.20 28.78
C ASN A 316 13.07 32.80 28.21
N ASP A 317 13.85 32.66 27.13
CA ASP A 317 14.42 31.37 26.70
C ASP A 317 15.55 30.94 27.66
N GLU A 318 15.18 30.69 28.93
CA GLU A 318 16.05 30.02 29.90
C GLU A 318 16.13 28.53 29.54
N ASP A 319 17.20 28.17 28.83
CA ASP A 319 17.40 26.91 28.12
C ASP A 319 17.30 25.66 29.04
N GLU A 320 16.08 25.11 29.19
CA GLU A 320 15.68 24.22 30.30
C GLU A 320 16.71 23.14 30.65
N ILE A 321 17.26 23.20 31.87
CA ILE A 321 18.37 22.35 32.32
C ILE A 321 17.86 20.94 32.66
N VAL A 322 17.89 20.05 31.67
CA VAL A 322 17.55 18.63 31.83
C VAL A 322 18.58 17.94 32.71
N LYS A 323 18.24 17.64 33.98
CA LYS A 323 19.14 16.97 34.93
C LYS A 323 18.45 15.80 35.64
N ILE A 324 18.29 14.69 34.92
CA ILE A 324 17.60 13.48 35.42
C ILE A 324 18.62 12.60 36.13
N HIS A 325 18.49 12.46 37.45
CA HIS A 325 19.48 11.82 38.33
C HIS A 325 18.95 10.52 38.94
N GLU A 326 19.75 9.44 38.86
CA GLU A 326 19.49 8.15 39.49
C GLU A 326 20.74 7.64 40.22
N LYS A 327 20.55 7.13 41.44
CA LYS A 327 21.61 6.59 42.30
C LYS A 327 21.20 5.21 42.81
N GLN A 328 22.06 4.22 42.58
CA GLN A 328 21.91 2.82 42.96
C GLN A 328 23.19 2.34 43.67
N HIS A 329 23.20 1.12 44.21
CA HIS A 329 24.42 0.57 44.82
C HIS A 329 25.55 0.49 43.77
N ARG A 330 26.70 1.11 44.05
CA ARG A 330 27.88 1.25 43.16
C ARG A 330 27.68 2.04 41.84
N TRP A 331 26.53 2.70 41.62
CA TRP A 331 26.26 3.44 40.38
C TRP A 331 25.52 4.76 40.62
N GLU A 332 26.00 5.85 40.02
CA GLU A 332 25.33 7.16 40.04
C GLU A 332 25.34 7.76 38.63
N ILE A 333 24.16 7.99 38.09
CA ILE A 333 23.93 8.40 36.69
C ILE A 333 23.19 9.73 36.65
N VAL A 334 23.61 10.63 35.76
CA VAL A 334 22.81 11.79 35.36
C VAL A 334 22.64 11.79 33.84
N VAL A 335 21.40 11.94 33.38
CA VAL A 335 21.04 12.08 31.96
C VAL A 335 20.60 13.52 31.69
N SER A 336 21.18 14.12 30.65
CA SER A 336 20.90 15.46 30.15
C SER A 336 20.70 15.45 28.62
N LYS A 337 20.21 16.56 28.08
CA LYS A 337 20.20 16.84 26.63
C LYS A 337 21.62 17.17 26.16
N SER A 338 21.99 16.72 24.97
CA SER A 338 23.03 17.39 24.17
C SER A 338 22.37 18.34 23.15
N ASP A 339 23.20 19.06 22.40
CA ASP A 339 22.82 19.84 21.21
C ASP A 339 22.29 18.97 20.04
N GLY A 340 22.49 17.64 20.09
CA GLY A 340 22.13 16.72 19.03
C GLY A 340 23.21 16.53 17.94
N SER A 341 24.36 17.22 18.03
CA SER A 341 25.44 17.04 17.05
C SER A 341 26.20 15.73 17.29
N GLN A 342 26.57 15.48 18.55
CA GLN A 342 27.35 14.32 18.98
C GLN A 342 26.87 13.80 20.35
N PHE A 343 27.03 12.50 20.56
CA PHE A 343 26.87 11.87 21.87
C PHE A 343 27.93 12.41 22.84
N GLN A 344 27.51 12.90 24.01
CA GLN A 344 28.42 13.42 25.02
C GLN A 344 28.44 12.53 26.27
N GLN A 345 29.61 12.36 26.88
CA GLN A 345 29.78 11.53 28.06
C GLN A 345 30.83 12.10 29.00
N VAL A 346 30.63 11.96 30.30
CA VAL A 346 31.64 12.21 31.34
C VAL A 346 31.53 11.09 32.36
N SER A 347 32.47 10.16 32.37
CA SER A 347 32.38 8.96 33.21
C SER A 347 33.63 8.65 34.01
N PHE A 348 33.39 7.96 35.12
CA PHE A 348 34.38 7.56 36.10
C PHE A 348 34.19 6.10 36.51
N VAL A 349 35.31 5.40 36.62
CA VAL A 349 35.40 4.02 37.13
C VAL A 349 36.42 4.01 38.24
N ASN A 350 36.01 3.71 39.48
CA ASN A 350 36.91 3.67 40.64
C ASN A 350 37.73 4.99 40.76
N SER A 351 37.05 6.14 40.61
CA SER A 351 37.62 7.50 40.53
C SER A 351 38.65 7.77 39.41
N ILE A 352 38.91 6.83 38.48
CA ILE A 352 39.65 7.07 37.23
C ILE A 352 38.72 7.73 36.21
N CYS A 353 39.20 8.78 35.51
CA CYS A 353 38.42 9.46 34.47
C CYS A 353 38.47 8.70 33.13
N THR A 354 37.41 7.96 32.79
CA THR A 354 37.29 7.28 31.49
C THR A 354 36.84 8.27 30.41
N THR A 355 37.79 9.07 29.91
CA THR A 355 37.58 10.14 28.91
C THR A 355 36.93 9.64 27.61
N LYS A 356 37.17 8.39 27.23
CA LYS A 356 36.59 7.72 26.04
C LYS A 356 35.39 6.83 26.39
N GLY A 357 35.04 6.71 27.67
CA GLY A 357 33.91 5.95 28.17
C GLY A 357 34.16 4.44 28.08
N GLY A 358 33.28 3.72 27.40
CA GLY A 358 33.43 2.28 27.16
C GLY A 358 32.20 1.46 27.55
N SER A 359 32.45 0.24 28.02
CA SER A 359 31.44 -0.77 28.36
C SER A 359 30.38 -0.31 29.37
N HIS A 360 30.77 0.38 30.44
CA HIS A 360 29.86 0.93 31.45
C HIS A 360 28.93 2.00 30.88
N VAL A 361 29.46 2.91 30.06
CA VAL A 361 28.67 3.95 29.39
C VAL A 361 27.69 3.33 28.39
N ASN A 362 28.12 2.36 27.58
CA ASN A 362 27.25 1.66 26.64
C ASN A 362 26.11 0.91 27.36
N TYR A 363 26.41 0.22 28.46
CA TYR A 363 25.44 -0.54 29.26
C TYR A 363 24.30 0.33 29.83
N ILE A 364 24.57 1.60 30.18
CA ILE A 364 23.53 2.57 30.59
C ILE A 364 22.79 3.15 29.36
N VAL A 365 23.52 3.50 28.31
CA VAL A 365 22.95 4.13 27.09
C VAL A 365 21.99 3.19 26.36
N GLU A 366 22.30 1.91 26.22
CA GLU A 366 21.46 0.94 25.50
C GLU A 366 20.06 0.76 26.12
N GLN A 367 19.95 0.86 27.45
CA GLN A 367 18.67 0.84 28.18
C GLN A 367 17.80 2.03 27.79
N LEU A 368 18.38 3.24 27.71
CA LEU A 368 17.68 4.45 27.26
C LEU A 368 17.29 4.36 25.78
N LEU A 369 18.20 3.88 24.92
CA LEU A 369 17.99 3.81 23.47
C LEU A 369 16.80 2.93 23.08
N SER A 370 16.63 1.78 23.72
CA SER A 370 15.52 0.85 23.43
C SER A 370 14.15 1.51 23.70
N SER A 371 14.00 2.16 24.86
CA SER A 371 12.78 2.86 25.27
C SER A 371 12.50 4.09 24.42
N LEU A 372 13.53 4.92 24.17
CA LEU A 372 13.41 6.10 23.32
C LEU A 372 13.04 5.74 21.88
N SER A 373 13.67 4.72 21.27
CA SER A 373 13.38 4.33 19.88
C SER A 373 11.95 3.83 19.72
N LYS A 374 11.46 3.00 20.65
CA LYS A 374 10.06 2.52 20.66
C LYS A 374 9.07 3.68 20.75
N LYS A 375 9.31 4.67 21.61
CA LYS A 375 8.40 5.82 21.79
C LYS A 375 8.49 6.84 20.65
N ALA A 376 9.70 7.11 20.13
CA ALA A 376 9.93 8.05 19.05
C ALA A 376 9.31 7.57 17.73
N ASN A 377 9.54 6.32 17.33
CA ASN A 377 8.94 5.75 16.12
C ASN A 377 7.41 5.60 16.25
N ALA A 378 6.89 5.32 17.44
CA ALA A 378 5.44 5.30 17.70
C ALA A 378 4.78 6.70 17.58
N LYS A 379 5.51 7.79 17.84
CA LYS A 379 5.07 9.17 17.57
C LYS A 379 5.26 9.58 16.10
N ASN A 380 6.32 9.12 15.44
CA ASN A 380 6.66 9.49 14.05
C ASN A 380 6.03 8.58 12.98
N LYS A 381 4.82 8.06 13.21
CA LYS A 381 4.15 7.12 12.29
C LYS A 381 4.01 7.72 10.87
N GLY A 382 4.59 7.03 9.88
CA GLY A 382 4.59 7.44 8.47
C GLY A 382 5.73 8.39 8.06
N GLY A 383 6.54 8.86 9.03
CA GLY A 383 7.76 9.64 8.79
C GLY A 383 9.01 8.77 8.56
N MET A 384 10.19 9.39 8.70
CA MET A 384 11.49 8.71 8.65
C MET A 384 11.72 7.83 9.90
N GLU A 385 12.29 6.65 9.71
CA GLU A 385 12.67 5.71 10.77
C GLU A 385 13.78 6.27 11.69
N ILE A 386 13.53 6.29 13.00
CA ILE A 386 14.42 6.86 14.01
C ILE A 386 15.28 5.73 14.63
N LYS A 387 16.39 5.44 13.96
CA LYS A 387 17.40 4.46 14.38
C LYS A 387 18.14 4.88 15.65
N SER A 388 18.56 3.92 16.47
CA SER A 388 19.19 4.14 17.78
C SER A 388 20.44 5.02 17.73
N GLY A 389 21.24 4.94 16.66
CA GLY A 389 22.41 5.80 16.46
C GLY A 389 22.07 7.29 16.34
N HIS A 390 20.90 7.64 15.79
CA HIS A 390 20.42 9.02 15.76
C HIS A 390 20.06 9.52 17.17
N ILE A 391 19.33 8.69 17.93
CA ILE A 391 18.90 8.98 19.30
C ILE A 391 20.11 9.18 20.22
N ARG A 392 21.16 8.37 20.04
CA ARG A 392 22.39 8.46 20.83
C ARG A 392 23.04 9.84 20.76
N ASN A 393 22.98 10.53 19.63
CA ASN A 393 23.57 11.86 19.49
C ASN A 393 22.84 12.97 20.25
N HIS A 394 21.61 12.74 20.73
CA HIS A 394 20.83 13.68 21.56
C HIS A 394 21.00 13.46 23.08
N LEU A 395 21.82 12.48 23.49
CA LEU A 395 22.06 12.16 24.89
C LEU A 395 23.41 12.71 25.38
N TRP A 396 23.38 13.32 26.56
CA TRP A 396 24.56 13.56 27.37
C TRP A 396 24.43 12.77 28.68
N VAL A 397 25.36 11.84 28.94
CA VAL A 397 25.29 10.95 30.11
C VAL A 397 26.53 11.10 30.99
N PHE A 398 26.30 11.35 32.27
CA PHE A 398 27.32 11.34 33.32
C PHE A 398 27.20 10.02 34.11
N VAL A 399 28.31 9.33 34.35
CA VAL A 399 28.32 8.02 35.04
C VAL A 399 29.47 7.95 36.04
N ASN A 400 29.19 7.86 37.33
CA ASN A 400 30.17 7.44 38.35
C ASN A 400 29.85 6.00 38.77
N CYS A 401 30.84 5.10 38.70
CA CYS A 401 30.61 3.70 39.06
C CYS A 401 31.81 3.03 39.74
N LEU A 402 31.51 2.04 40.59
CA LEU A 402 32.49 1.20 41.27
C LEU A 402 32.44 -0.21 40.69
N ILE A 403 33.43 -0.52 39.86
CA ILE A 403 33.54 -1.78 39.12
C ILE A 403 34.52 -2.69 39.86
N VAL A 404 34.18 -3.98 39.95
CA VAL A 404 35.11 -5.00 40.45
C VAL A 404 36.17 -5.30 39.38
N ASN A 405 37.43 -5.23 39.78
CA ASN A 405 38.60 -5.57 38.96
C ASN A 405 38.55 -5.06 37.48
N PRO A 406 38.24 -3.76 37.24
CA PRO A 406 38.08 -3.20 35.89
C PRO A 406 39.31 -3.37 35.01
N THR A 407 39.11 -3.85 33.78
CA THR A 407 40.10 -3.85 32.70
C THR A 407 39.88 -2.65 31.78
N PHE A 408 40.97 -2.07 31.27
CA PHE A 408 40.96 -0.90 30.38
C PHE A 408 41.51 -1.24 28.99
N ASP A 409 41.59 -0.24 28.12
CA ASP A 409 42.21 -0.28 26.78
C ASP A 409 43.74 -0.20 26.81
N SER A 410 44.29 0.64 27.69
CA SER A 410 45.73 0.77 27.92
C SER A 410 46.05 1.25 29.34
N GLN A 411 47.33 1.44 29.65
CA GLN A 411 47.79 2.00 30.92
C GLN A 411 47.35 3.47 31.15
N THR A 412 46.88 4.20 30.12
CA THR A 412 46.23 5.51 30.32
C THR A 412 44.90 5.38 31.09
N LYS A 413 44.21 4.24 30.95
CA LYS A 413 42.91 3.88 31.55
C LYS A 413 41.73 4.72 31.03
N GLU A 414 41.76 5.14 29.76
CA GLU A 414 40.75 6.04 29.17
C GLU A 414 39.45 5.35 28.76
N THR A 415 39.49 4.06 28.40
CA THR A 415 38.30 3.28 27.98
C THR A 415 38.14 2.00 28.80
N LEU A 416 36.95 1.76 29.37
CA LEU A 416 36.66 0.51 30.12
C LEU A 416 36.31 -0.66 29.17
N THR A 417 37.10 -1.74 29.21
CA THR A 417 36.93 -2.94 28.35
C THR A 417 36.21 -4.10 29.03
N THR A 418 36.00 -4.04 30.35
CA THR A 418 35.30 -5.05 31.17
C THR A 418 33.91 -5.39 30.60
N LYS A 419 33.58 -6.67 30.41
CA LYS A 419 32.22 -7.06 29.98
C LYS A 419 31.21 -6.83 31.12
N PRO A 420 29.96 -6.37 30.87
CA PRO A 420 29.01 -6.06 31.94
C PRO A 420 28.72 -7.19 32.95
N VAL A 421 28.80 -8.45 32.50
CA VAL A 421 28.67 -9.65 33.36
C VAL A 421 29.74 -9.69 34.48
N LYS A 422 30.90 -9.05 34.26
CA LYS A 422 32.03 -8.97 35.21
C LYS A 422 32.09 -7.66 36.01
N PHE A 423 31.07 -6.80 35.99
CA PHE A 423 31.10 -5.54 36.74
C PHE A 423 31.04 -5.70 38.27
N GLY A 424 30.70 -6.89 38.78
CA GLY A 424 30.45 -7.13 40.21
C GLY A 424 29.19 -6.41 40.76
N SER A 425 28.39 -5.83 39.88
CA SER A 425 27.13 -5.13 40.17
C SER A 425 26.29 -5.04 38.90
N LYS A 426 24.98 -4.81 39.06
CA LYS A 426 24.05 -4.52 37.95
C LYS A 426 23.43 -3.15 38.19
N CYS A 427 23.19 -2.40 37.11
CA CYS A 427 22.43 -1.16 37.15
C CYS A 427 21.35 -1.20 36.07
N ILE A 428 20.10 -1.30 36.51
CA ILE A 428 18.93 -1.26 35.62
C ILE A 428 18.21 0.04 35.93
N LEU A 429 18.11 0.94 34.95
CA LEU A 429 17.48 2.24 35.15
C LEU A 429 15.99 2.08 35.48
N SER A 430 15.51 2.77 36.51
CA SER A 430 14.11 2.63 36.93
C SER A 430 13.13 3.18 35.89
N ASP A 431 11.91 2.63 35.85
CA ASP A 431 10.82 3.16 35.01
C ASP A 431 10.54 4.64 35.28
N LYS A 432 10.79 5.12 36.50
CA LYS A 432 10.71 6.55 36.85
C LYS A 432 11.73 7.38 36.07
N THR A 433 12.98 6.94 36.01
CA THR A 433 14.03 7.58 35.21
C THR A 433 13.71 7.53 33.72
N ILE A 434 13.31 6.36 33.21
CA ILE A 434 12.96 6.19 31.79
C ILE A 434 11.78 7.08 31.41
N ASN A 435 10.70 7.12 32.20
CA ASN A 435 9.56 8.00 31.94
C ASN A 435 9.90 9.48 32.06
N ASN A 436 10.83 9.88 32.93
CA ASN A 436 11.33 11.25 32.99
C ASN A 436 12.11 11.62 31.71
N VAL A 437 12.96 10.71 31.19
CA VAL A 437 13.67 10.91 29.92
C VAL A 437 12.69 10.98 28.73
N LEU A 438 11.61 10.19 28.76
CA LEU A 438 10.55 10.24 27.74
C LEU A 438 9.64 11.49 27.82
N LYS A 439 9.63 12.20 28.95
CA LYS A 439 8.91 13.47 29.16
C LYS A 439 9.76 14.70 28.90
N SER A 440 11.09 14.59 28.97
CA SER A 440 12.00 15.73 28.83
C SER A 440 12.14 16.22 27.37
N PRO A 441 12.70 17.42 27.16
CA PRO A 441 13.03 17.95 25.82
C PRO A 441 13.85 17.03 24.91
N ILE A 442 14.51 15.99 25.44
CA ILE A 442 15.26 15.00 24.64
C ILE A 442 14.35 14.37 23.57
N LEU A 443 13.11 13.97 23.92
CA LEU A 443 12.21 13.31 22.97
C LEU A 443 11.64 14.29 21.93
N SER A 444 11.38 15.54 22.28
CA SER A 444 10.97 16.57 21.31
C SER A 444 12.12 16.92 20.37
N ASN A 445 13.35 17.04 20.86
CA ASN A 445 14.52 17.35 20.04
C ASN A 445 14.81 16.24 19.02
N ILE A 446 14.68 14.96 19.43
CA ILE A 446 14.76 13.80 18.51
C ILE A 446 13.69 13.87 17.42
N LEU A 447 12.45 14.24 17.76
CA LEU A 447 11.34 14.32 16.79
C LEU A 447 11.49 15.52 15.85
N LEU A 448 11.90 16.68 16.35
CA LEU A 448 12.19 17.88 15.56
C LEU A 448 13.36 17.61 14.60
N TRP A 449 14.44 17.00 15.09
CA TRP A 449 15.56 16.54 14.27
C TRP A 449 15.11 15.52 13.21
N ALA A 450 14.23 14.58 13.56
CA ALA A 450 13.73 13.58 12.61
C ALA A 450 12.87 14.22 11.50
N GLN A 451 12.06 15.22 11.84
CA GLN A 451 11.30 16.01 10.86
C GLN A 451 12.21 16.86 9.98
N ALA A 452 13.20 17.56 10.56
CA ALA A 452 14.18 18.35 9.82
C ALA A 452 15.04 17.48 8.89
N LYS A 453 15.54 16.33 9.36
CA LYS A 453 16.28 15.38 8.53
C LYS A 453 15.40 14.74 7.47
N ALA A 454 14.15 14.39 7.75
CA ALA A 454 13.21 13.92 6.74
C ALA A 454 13.03 14.98 5.63
N GLN A 455 12.85 16.26 5.99
CA GLN A 455 12.82 17.34 5.01
C GLN A 455 14.15 17.47 4.22
N VAL A 456 15.30 17.29 4.86
CA VAL A 456 16.62 17.36 4.19
C VAL A 456 16.89 16.16 3.27
N GLU A 457 16.47 14.95 3.63
CA GLU A 457 16.57 13.77 2.75
C GLU A 457 15.57 13.82 1.60
N LEU A 458 14.38 14.38 1.83
CA LEU A 458 13.41 14.69 0.77
C LEU A 458 13.98 15.75 -0.18
N LYS A 459 14.53 16.87 0.35
CA LYS A 459 15.29 17.86 -0.43
C LYS A 459 16.42 17.21 -1.23
N LYS A 460 17.15 16.22 -0.68
CA LYS A 460 18.24 15.53 -1.40
C LYS A 460 17.75 14.62 -2.52
N LYS A 461 16.74 13.76 -2.32
CA LYS A 461 16.20 12.88 -3.38
C LYS A 461 15.35 13.62 -4.42
N MET A 462 14.63 14.67 -4.00
CA MET A 462 13.71 15.45 -4.83
C MET A 462 14.30 16.74 -5.40
N LYS A 463 15.56 17.08 -5.11
CA LYS A 463 16.23 18.20 -5.79
C LYS A 463 16.37 17.93 -7.30
N ALA A 464 15.48 18.55 -8.06
CA ALA A 464 15.52 18.65 -9.50
C ALA A 464 16.62 19.63 -9.95
N GLY A 465 17.88 19.18 -9.92
CA GLY A 465 19.05 19.97 -10.32
C GLY A 465 19.52 20.95 -9.25
N SER A 466 20.83 21.18 -9.21
CA SER A 466 21.40 22.27 -8.40
C SER A 466 21.73 23.44 -9.30
N SER A 467 21.21 24.62 -8.96
CA SER A 467 21.84 25.92 -9.29
C SER A 467 22.00 26.30 -10.78
N LYS A 468 21.20 25.74 -11.70
CA LYS A 468 20.89 26.33 -13.02
C LYS A 468 19.61 25.70 -13.62
N ALA A 469 18.60 26.51 -13.91
CA ALA A 469 17.37 26.02 -14.57
C ALA A 469 17.54 25.64 -16.06
N ARG A 470 18.73 25.88 -16.64
CA ARG A 470 19.00 25.92 -18.09
C ARG A 470 19.49 24.62 -18.72
N GLU A 471 19.65 23.54 -17.95
CA GLU A 471 20.20 22.28 -18.47
C GLU A 471 19.07 21.31 -18.90
N ARG A 472 19.26 20.70 -20.07
CA ARG A 472 18.34 19.70 -20.66
C ARG A 472 18.32 18.45 -19.78
N ILE A 473 17.15 17.83 -19.60
CA ILE A 473 17.06 16.66 -18.72
C ILE A 473 17.51 15.41 -19.46
N ILE A 474 18.38 14.64 -18.81
CA ILE A 474 18.92 13.37 -19.31
C ILE A 474 18.58 12.27 -18.29
N GLY A 475 18.29 11.06 -18.76
CA GLY A 475 18.10 9.90 -17.88
C GLY A 475 16.69 9.72 -17.31
N ILE A 476 15.68 10.47 -17.79
CA ILE A 476 14.26 10.14 -17.59
C ILE A 476 13.77 9.40 -18.84
N PRO A 477 13.49 8.08 -18.79
CA PRO A 477 12.97 7.35 -19.94
C PRO A 477 11.62 7.91 -20.40
N LYS A 478 11.36 7.81 -21.72
CA LYS A 478 10.11 8.22 -22.39
C LYS A 478 9.79 9.72 -22.40
N LEU A 479 10.53 10.58 -21.70
CA LEU A 479 10.40 12.04 -21.78
C LEU A 479 10.79 12.55 -23.17
N GLU A 480 9.90 13.32 -23.79
CA GLU A 480 10.21 14.19 -24.93
C GLU A 480 10.36 15.61 -24.39
N ASP A 481 11.60 16.00 -24.08
CA ASP A 481 11.88 17.31 -23.49
C ASP A 481 11.72 18.43 -24.54
N ALA A 482 11.05 19.52 -24.19
CA ALA A 482 10.83 20.63 -25.13
C ALA A 482 12.14 21.40 -25.34
N ASN A 483 12.45 21.85 -26.55
CA ASN A 483 13.76 22.45 -26.82
C ASN A 483 14.02 23.74 -26.00
N ASP A 484 12.96 24.47 -25.63
CA ASP A 484 13.03 25.67 -24.79
C ASP A 484 12.77 25.43 -23.29
N ALA A 485 12.48 24.20 -22.86
CA ALA A 485 12.18 23.95 -21.46
C ALA A 485 13.41 24.24 -20.58
N GLY A 486 13.23 25.08 -19.55
CA GLY A 486 14.32 25.62 -18.72
C GLY A 486 15.14 26.76 -19.36
N SER A 487 14.89 27.11 -20.63
CA SER A 487 15.48 28.28 -21.28
C SER A 487 14.85 29.58 -20.75
N LYS A 488 15.28 30.73 -21.30
CA LYS A 488 14.62 32.02 -21.05
C LYS A 488 13.13 32.04 -21.47
N TYR A 489 12.71 31.09 -22.31
CA TYR A 489 11.33 30.90 -22.76
C TYR A 489 10.57 29.81 -21.98
N SER A 490 11.10 29.32 -20.85
CA SER A 490 10.46 28.29 -20.01
C SER A 490 9.01 28.62 -19.61
N GLN A 491 8.67 29.89 -19.39
CA GLN A 491 7.30 30.34 -19.09
C GLN A 491 6.31 30.14 -20.26
N GLU A 492 6.81 30.11 -21.50
CA GLU A 492 6.00 29.82 -22.70
C GLU A 492 5.83 28.31 -22.91
N CYS A 493 6.59 27.47 -22.20
CA CYS A 493 6.61 26.04 -22.42
C CYS A 493 5.46 25.31 -21.69
N THR A 494 4.83 24.37 -22.38
CA THR A 494 3.79 23.47 -21.85
C THR A 494 4.32 22.04 -21.79
N LEU A 495 4.21 21.41 -20.61
CA LEU A 495 4.39 19.96 -20.47
C LEU A 495 3.05 19.27 -20.66
N ILE A 496 2.97 18.31 -21.59
CA ILE A 496 1.80 17.45 -21.78
C ILE A 496 2.01 16.15 -21.01
N LEU A 497 1.12 15.84 -20.07
CA LEU A 497 1.09 14.55 -19.36
C LEU A 497 0.04 13.65 -20.01
N THR A 498 0.49 12.54 -20.61
CA THR A 498 -0.39 11.62 -21.35
C THR A 498 -0.70 10.36 -20.58
N GLU A 499 -1.89 9.81 -20.77
CA GLU A 499 -2.25 8.49 -20.24
C GLU A 499 -1.63 7.36 -21.07
N GLY A 500 -0.57 6.75 -20.54
CA GLY A 500 0.18 5.67 -21.20
C GLY A 500 0.94 6.11 -22.46
N ASP A 501 1.52 5.11 -23.14
CA ASP A 501 2.35 5.32 -24.34
C ASP A 501 1.53 5.52 -25.61
N SER A 502 0.27 5.06 -25.65
CA SER A 502 -0.62 5.26 -26.79
C SER A 502 -0.92 6.75 -26.98
N ALA A 503 -1.39 7.42 -25.91
CA ALA A 503 -1.64 8.85 -25.93
C ALA A 503 -0.36 9.67 -26.18
N LYS A 504 0.82 9.23 -25.69
CA LYS A 504 2.11 9.85 -26.06
C LYS A 504 2.35 9.78 -27.57
N THR A 505 2.15 8.61 -28.18
CA THR A 505 2.41 8.40 -29.61
C THR A 505 1.52 9.30 -30.47
N SER A 506 0.23 9.35 -30.17
CA SER A 506 -0.70 10.25 -30.86
C SER A 506 -0.40 11.74 -30.59
N CYS A 507 0.00 12.09 -29.37
CA CYS A 507 0.47 13.43 -29.04
C CYS A 507 1.71 13.84 -29.86
N LEU A 508 2.65 12.92 -30.13
CA LEU A 508 3.81 13.20 -30.99
C LEU A 508 3.41 13.55 -32.44
N ALA A 509 2.34 12.95 -32.97
CA ALA A 509 1.77 13.36 -34.24
C ALA A 509 1.19 14.78 -34.20
N GLY A 510 0.62 15.21 -33.06
CA GLY A 510 0.20 16.59 -32.80
C GLY A 510 1.37 17.58 -32.65
N LEU A 511 2.47 17.17 -32.02
CA LEU A 511 3.69 17.98 -31.87
C LEU A 511 4.36 18.33 -33.22
N SER A 512 4.05 17.61 -34.31
CA SER A 512 4.50 17.99 -35.65
C SER A 512 3.78 19.21 -36.22
N ILE A 513 2.73 19.72 -35.55
CA ILE A 513 1.96 20.91 -35.94
C ILE A 513 2.29 22.11 -35.06
N VAL A 514 2.34 21.91 -33.73
CA VAL A 514 2.63 23.00 -32.76
C VAL A 514 4.12 23.23 -32.49
N GLY A 515 4.99 22.32 -32.97
CA GLY A 515 6.44 22.38 -32.79
C GLY A 515 6.93 21.80 -31.47
N ARG A 516 8.19 21.34 -31.44
CA ARG A 516 8.85 20.73 -30.28
C ARG A 516 9.58 21.73 -29.38
N ASP A 517 9.51 23.02 -29.71
CA ASP A 517 10.24 24.04 -28.95
C ASP A 517 9.54 24.38 -27.64
N LYS A 518 8.24 24.71 -27.72
CA LYS A 518 7.41 25.09 -26.56
C LYS A 518 6.63 23.93 -25.95
N TYR A 519 6.62 22.76 -26.58
CA TYR A 519 5.84 21.61 -26.12
C TYR A 519 6.69 20.36 -25.93
N GLY A 520 6.55 19.73 -24.77
CA GLY A 520 7.15 18.42 -24.46
C GLY A 520 6.09 17.46 -23.93
N VAL A 521 6.36 16.16 -23.96
CA VAL A 521 5.40 15.13 -23.54
C VAL A 521 6.02 14.05 -22.66
N PHE A 522 5.31 13.64 -21.61
CA PHE A 522 5.71 12.56 -20.71
C PHE A 522 4.53 11.63 -20.38
N PRO A 523 4.65 10.31 -20.65
CA PRO A 523 3.58 9.35 -20.36
C PRO A 523 3.56 8.92 -18.90
N LEU A 524 2.37 8.96 -18.29
CA LEU A 524 2.09 8.35 -17.01
C LEU A 524 1.82 6.84 -17.21
N LYS A 525 2.39 5.98 -16.36
CA LYS A 525 2.15 4.52 -16.39
C LYS A 525 0.73 4.09 -15.98
N GLY A 526 -0.12 5.03 -15.55
CA GLY A 526 -1.48 4.77 -15.05
C GLY A 526 -1.81 5.66 -13.84
N LYS A 527 -2.74 5.19 -13.00
CA LYS A 527 -3.23 5.94 -11.82
C LYS A 527 -2.09 6.33 -10.87
N LEU A 528 -1.97 7.63 -10.61
CA LEU A 528 -0.98 8.19 -9.69
C LEU A 528 -1.28 7.85 -8.22
N LEU A 529 -0.23 7.84 -7.40
CA LEU A 529 -0.35 7.67 -5.95
C LEU A 529 -1.00 8.93 -5.33
N ASN A 530 -2.11 8.76 -4.59
CA ASN A 530 -2.69 9.84 -3.80
C ASN A 530 -1.72 10.28 -2.69
N VAL A 531 -1.12 11.46 -2.87
CA VAL A 531 -0.06 11.99 -2.00
C VAL A 531 -0.54 12.59 -0.67
N ARG A 532 -1.85 12.74 -0.43
CA ARG A 532 -2.33 13.33 0.84
C ARG A 532 -2.05 12.43 2.05
N ASP A 533 -2.23 11.13 1.83
CA ASP A 533 -2.15 10.06 2.83
C ASP A 533 -1.08 9.01 2.47
N ALA A 534 -0.09 9.39 1.65
CA ALA A 534 1.08 8.58 1.36
C ALA A 534 2.13 8.74 2.47
N SER A 535 2.76 7.63 2.89
CA SER A 535 3.91 7.69 3.81
C SER A 535 5.15 8.30 3.14
N PHE A 536 6.05 8.81 3.96
CA PHE A 536 7.35 9.36 3.54
C PHE A 536 8.12 8.39 2.63
N LYS A 537 8.13 7.10 2.98
CA LYS A 537 8.74 6.03 2.18
C LYS A 537 8.05 5.87 0.82
N GLN A 538 6.72 5.74 0.77
CA GLN A 538 5.97 5.60 -0.48
C GLN A 538 6.22 6.77 -1.44
N LEU A 539 6.34 8.00 -0.91
CA LEU A 539 6.64 9.19 -1.71
C LEU A 539 8.11 9.21 -2.20
N MET A 540 9.08 8.76 -1.38
CA MET A 540 10.50 8.67 -1.74
C MET A 540 10.86 7.51 -2.67
N ASP A 541 10.01 6.48 -2.75
CA ASP A 541 10.22 5.30 -3.59
C ASP A 541 9.41 5.36 -4.90
N ASN A 542 8.37 6.20 -4.98
CA ASN A 542 7.61 6.43 -6.22
C ASN A 542 8.43 7.23 -7.25
N LYS A 543 8.99 6.52 -8.23
CA LYS A 543 9.78 7.08 -9.34
C LYS A 543 8.97 7.99 -10.28
N GLU A 544 7.65 7.79 -10.39
CA GLU A 544 6.80 8.55 -11.31
C GLU A 544 6.67 10.01 -10.87
N ILE A 545 6.32 10.20 -9.60
CA ILE A 545 6.22 11.52 -8.97
C ILE A 545 7.58 12.25 -9.00
N GLN A 546 8.67 11.52 -8.72
CA GLN A 546 10.03 12.06 -8.83
C GLN A 546 10.39 12.51 -10.25
N ASN A 547 9.94 11.79 -11.28
CA ASN A 547 10.14 12.20 -12.67
C ASN A 547 9.34 13.47 -12.98
N ILE A 548 8.04 13.55 -12.62
CA ILE A 548 7.23 14.76 -12.84
C ILE A 548 7.86 15.99 -12.16
N PHE A 549 8.30 15.86 -10.91
CA PHE A 549 8.95 16.96 -10.18
C PHE A 549 10.25 17.40 -10.86
N ARG A 550 11.04 16.45 -11.38
CA ARG A 550 12.27 16.75 -12.15
C ARG A 550 11.97 17.45 -13.48
N ILE A 551 10.99 16.97 -14.25
CA ILE A 551 10.61 17.55 -15.55
C ILE A 551 10.11 18.99 -15.37
N MET A 552 9.31 19.26 -14.34
CA MET A 552 8.78 20.60 -14.07
C MET A 552 9.77 21.55 -13.36
N GLY A 553 10.82 21.03 -12.72
CA GLY A 553 11.72 21.83 -11.86
C GLY A 553 11.07 22.23 -10.53
N LEU A 554 10.25 21.36 -9.95
CA LEU A 554 9.48 21.62 -8.72
C LEU A 554 10.22 21.09 -7.47
N ASP A 555 10.57 21.98 -6.54
CA ASP A 555 11.08 21.62 -5.20
C ASP A 555 9.92 21.55 -4.19
N ILE A 556 9.70 20.38 -3.58
CA ILE A 556 8.64 20.09 -2.61
C ILE A 556 8.73 20.92 -1.31
N THR A 557 9.83 21.64 -1.11
CA THR A 557 10.05 22.50 0.06
C THR A 557 9.90 23.98 -0.22
N ASP A 558 9.82 24.39 -1.49
CA ASP A 558 9.34 25.71 -1.91
C ASP A 558 7.80 25.72 -1.91
N LYS A 559 7.19 25.58 -0.73
CA LYS A 559 5.71 25.53 -0.58
C LYS A 559 5.02 26.84 -0.95
N ASN A 560 5.75 27.95 -0.84
CA ASN A 560 5.30 29.30 -1.17
C ASN A 560 5.74 29.66 -2.60
N LYS A 561 5.73 28.67 -3.51
CA LYS A 561 6.02 28.90 -4.93
C LYS A 561 4.84 29.59 -5.60
N ASP A 562 4.75 30.89 -5.35
CA ASP A 562 3.64 31.75 -5.76
C ASP A 562 3.76 32.22 -7.22
N ASP A 563 4.89 31.93 -7.88
CA ASP A 563 5.20 32.30 -9.26
C ASP A 563 5.82 31.12 -10.04
N ILE A 564 5.41 30.98 -11.31
CA ILE A 564 5.97 30.04 -12.28
C ILE A 564 7.44 30.33 -12.64
N LYS A 565 8.00 31.50 -12.27
CA LYS A 565 9.42 31.81 -12.42
C LYS A 565 10.33 30.72 -11.82
N GLY A 566 11.29 30.28 -12.64
CA GLY A 566 12.26 29.25 -12.28
C GLY A 566 11.80 27.80 -12.52
N LEU A 567 10.54 27.58 -12.92
CA LEU A 567 10.11 26.27 -13.43
C LEU A 567 10.73 25.99 -14.81
N ARG A 568 10.84 24.71 -15.15
CA ARG A 568 11.22 24.24 -16.49
C ARG A 568 10.13 24.51 -17.53
N TYR A 569 8.87 24.50 -17.10
CA TYR A 569 7.66 24.71 -17.90
C TYR A 569 6.72 25.67 -17.17
N GLY A 570 6.17 26.65 -17.87
CA GLY A 570 5.21 27.62 -17.33
C GLY A 570 3.77 27.12 -17.25
N SER A 571 3.44 26.03 -17.95
CA SER A 571 2.12 25.39 -17.86
C SER A 571 2.18 23.87 -17.99
N LEU A 572 1.15 23.22 -17.47
CA LEU A 572 0.90 21.79 -17.50
C LEU A 572 -0.43 21.53 -18.23
N MET A 573 -0.42 20.56 -19.13
CA MET A 573 -1.58 20.12 -19.91
C MET A 573 -1.82 18.64 -19.64
N ILE A 574 -3.00 18.31 -19.13
CA ILE A 574 -3.41 16.93 -18.87
C ILE A 574 -4.09 16.38 -20.12
N MET A 575 -3.65 15.21 -20.59
CA MET A 575 -4.17 14.56 -21.79
C MET A 575 -4.44 13.08 -21.50
N THR A 576 -5.57 12.83 -20.83
CA THR A 576 -6.11 11.50 -20.52
C THR A 576 -7.08 11.05 -21.60
N ASP A 577 -7.40 9.76 -21.59
CA ASP A 577 -8.59 9.27 -22.29
C ASP A 577 -9.84 10.00 -21.76
N GLN A 578 -10.87 10.15 -22.61
CA GLN A 578 -12.08 10.91 -22.27
C GLN A 578 -13.12 9.99 -21.63
N ASP A 579 -12.66 9.22 -20.65
CA ASP A 579 -13.45 8.32 -19.81
C ASP A 579 -13.29 8.66 -18.33
N TYR A 580 -14.04 7.96 -17.49
CA TYR A 580 -14.05 8.20 -16.05
C TYR A 580 -12.72 7.92 -15.35
N ASP A 581 -11.95 6.91 -15.78
CA ASP A 581 -10.65 6.60 -15.18
C ASP A 581 -9.60 7.69 -15.55
N GLY A 582 -9.72 8.27 -16.74
CA GLY A 582 -9.04 9.51 -17.14
C GLY A 582 -9.37 10.70 -16.21
N SER A 583 -10.66 10.95 -15.94
CA SER A 583 -11.10 11.98 -14.96
C SER A 583 -10.45 11.80 -13.59
N HIS A 584 -10.27 10.56 -13.13
CA HIS A 584 -9.58 10.27 -11.88
C HIS A 584 -8.07 10.61 -11.92
N ILE A 585 -7.40 10.37 -13.05
CA ILE A 585 -5.99 10.78 -13.24
C ILE A 585 -5.85 12.31 -13.22
N LYS A 586 -6.76 13.05 -13.87
CA LYS A 586 -6.81 14.52 -13.76
C LYS A 586 -6.92 14.96 -12.30
N GLY A 587 -7.86 14.36 -11.55
CA GLY A 587 -8.09 14.65 -10.14
C GLY A 587 -6.87 14.34 -9.25
N LEU A 588 -6.18 13.23 -9.49
CA LEU A 588 -4.95 12.87 -8.78
C LEU A 588 -3.79 13.85 -9.03
N LEU A 589 -3.66 14.37 -10.26
CA LEU A 589 -2.69 15.43 -10.60
C LEU A 589 -3.02 16.74 -9.89
N ILE A 590 -4.28 17.20 -9.98
CA ILE A 590 -4.78 18.40 -9.28
C ILE A 590 -4.52 18.28 -7.77
N ASN A 591 -4.87 17.14 -7.18
CA ASN A 591 -4.64 16.81 -5.78
C ASN A 591 -3.15 16.88 -5.38
N MET A 592 -2.27 16.35 -6.22
CA MET A 592 -0.81 16.37 -5.99
C MET A 592 -0.27 17.80 -5.96
N ILE A 593 -0.65 18.63 -6.93
CA ILE A 593 -0.21 20.03 -6.98
C ILE A 593 -0.81 20.79 -5.79
N HIS A 594 -2.11 20.63 -5.50
CA HIS A 594 -2.76 21.26 -4.35
C HIS A 594 -2.14 20.86 -2.99
N LYS A 595 -1.56 19.66 -2.87
CA LYS A 595 -0.94 19.19 -1.62
C LYS A 595 0.44 19.80 -1.34
N PHE A 596 1.21 20.13 -2.38
CA PHE A 596 2.59 20.59 -2.24
C PHE A 596 2.81 22.06 -2.62
N TRP A 597 2.10 22.55 -3.64
CA TRP A 597 2.21 23.91 -4.19
C TRP A 597 0.81 24.50 -4.45
N PRO A 598 -0.02 24.74 -3.41
CA PRO A 598 -1.39 25.23 -3.57
C PRO A 598 -1.47 26.55 -4.36
N SER A 599 -0.46 27.42 -4.25
CA SER A 599 -0.39 28.69 -5.00
C SER A 599 -0.30 28.52 -6.51
N LEU A 600 0.34 27.45 -7.02
CA LEU A 600 0.45 27.22 -8.47
C LEU A 600 -0.92 26.97 -9.12
N LEU A 601 -1.88 26.37 -8.40
CA LEU A 601 -3.26 26.22 -8.90
C LEU A 601 -4.03 27.53 -8.97
N LYS A 602 -3.58 28.57 -8.24
CA LYS A 602 -4.16 29.93 -8.28
C LYS A 602 -3.68 30.74 -9.48
N HIS A 603 -2.56 30.36 -10.11
CA HIS A 603 -2.05 31.04 -11.30
C HIS A 603 -2.88 30.66 -12.54
N LYS A 604 -3.66 31.60 -13.09
CA LYS A 604 -4.49 31.34 -14.29
C LYS A 604 -3.63 30.79 -15.43
N GLY A 605 -4.11 29.71 -16.06
CA GLY A 605 -3.43 29.07 -17.19
C GLY A 605 -2.22 28.18 -16.82
N PHE A 606 -1.83 28.06 -15.54
CA PHE A 606 -0.80 27.09 -15.14
C PHE A 606 -1.26 25.65 -15.40
N LEU A 607 -2.51 25.33 -15.11
CA LEU A 607 -3.10 24.02 -15.41
C LEU A 607 -4.16 24.10 -16.50
N SER A 608 -4.16 23.11 -17.39
CA SER A 608 -5.12 22.96 -18.48
C SER A 608 -5.34 21.48 -18.80
N GLU A 609 -6.41 21.16 -19.52
CA GLU A 609 -6.59 19.85 -20.14
C GLU A 609 -6.75 19.94 -21.66
N PHE A 610 -6.53 18.81 -22.32
CA PHE A 610 -6.81 18.60 -23.74
C PHE A 610 -8.00 17.64 -23.87
N VAL A 611 -9.17 18.16 -24.25
CA VAL A 611 -10.35 17.34 -24.57
C VAL A 611 -10.30 16.81 -25.99
N THR A 612 -10.91 15.65 -26.22
CA THR A 612 -11.17 15.10 -27.57
C THR A 612 -12.65 14.74 -27.71
N PRO A 613 -13.21 14.66 -28.93
CA PRO A 613 -14.58 14.21 -29.14
C PRO A 613 -14.79 12.76 -28.66
N ILE A 614 -15.85 12.52 -27.88
CA ILE A 614 -16.24 11.19 -27.38
C ILE A 614 -17.09 10.44 -28.42
N VAL A 615 -17.89 11.16 -29.21
CA VAL A 615 -18.70 10.57 -30.28
C VAL A 615 -18.52 11.38 -31.56
N LYS A 616 -18.32 10.68 -32.69
CA LYS A 616 -18.49 11.26 -34.02
C LYS A 616 -19.65 10.58 -34.74
N VAL A 617 -20.39 11.37 -35.52
CA VAL A 617 -21.43 10.87 -36.42
C VAL A 617 -21.16 11.38 -37.83
N GLN A 618 -21.23 10.48 -38.81
CA GLN A 618 -20.97 10.79 -40.22
C GLN A 618 -22.14 10.37 -41.11
N LYS A 619 -22.53 11.24 -42.04
CA LYS A 619 -23.51 10.94 -43.10
C LYS A 619 -23.05 11.58 -44.42
N GLY A 620 -22.44 10.77 -45.28
CA GLY A 620 -21.76 11.24 -46.48
C GLY A 620 -20.62 12.19 -46.12
N SER A 621 -20.73 13.45 -46.56
CA SER A 621 -19.77 14.54 -46.29
C SER A 621 -20.06 15.33 -45.00
N GLN A 622 -21.16 15.07 -44.30
CA GLN A 622 -21.44 15.69 -43.00
C GLN A 622 -20.78 14.87 -41.88
N GLU A 623 -19.93 15.51 -41.09
CA GLU A 623 -19.31 14.96 -39.87
C GLU A 623 -19.63 15.91 -38.70
N TYR A 624 -20.23 15.39 -37.63
CA TYR A 624 -20.39 16.10 -36.37
C TYR A 624 -19.61 15.39 -35.26
N SER A 625 -18.98 16.17 -34.39
CA SER A 625 -18.17 15.71 -33.26
C SER A 625 -18.77 16.24 -31.96
N PHE A 626 -19.05 15.35 -31.00
CA PHE A 626 -19.59 15.69 -29.69
C PHE A 626 -18.55 15.44 -28.60
N PHE A 627 -18.40 16.39 -27.68
CA PHE A 627 -17.42 16.33 -26.60
C PHE A 627 -17.98 15.73 -25.31
N THR A 628 -19.30 15.55 -25.24
CA THR A 628 -19.99 14.87 -24.13
C THR A 628 -21.08 13.93 -24.67
N ILE A 629 -21.40 12.87 -23.90
CA ILE A 629 -22.53 11.98 -24.22
C ILE A 629 -23.87 12.74 -24.16
N ALA A 630 -23.98 13.73 -23.26
CA ALA A 630 -25.19 14.56 -23.12
C ALA A 630 -25.51 15.36 -24.40
N GLU A 631 -24.49 15.96 -25.05
CA GLU A 631 -24.67 16.65 -26.34
C GLU A 631 -25.06 15.70 -27.47
N TYR A 632 -24.46 14.51 -27.51
CA TYR A 632 -24.80 13.47 -28.49
C TYR A 632 -26.24 12.99 -28.34
N GLU A 633 -26.68 12.68 -27.10
CA GLU A 633 -28.06 12.25 -26.83
C GLU A 633 -29.06 13.36 -27.13
N GLN A 634 -28.78 14.62 -26.76
CA GLN A 634 -29.63 15.77 -27.10
C GLN A 634 -29.75 15.97 -28.63
N TRP A 635 -28.68 15.72 -29.39
CA TRP A 635 -28.74 15.73 -30.86
C TRP A 635 -29.54 14.55 -31.42
N LYS A 636 -29.37 13.35 -30.85
CA LYS A 636 -30.05 12.10 -31.21
C LYS A 636 -31.56 12.15 -30.95
N GLU A 637 -32.02 12.72 -29.84
CA GLU A 637 -33.45 12.99 -29.58
C GLU A 637 -34.12 13.83 -30.69
N ASN A 638 -33.36 14.66 -31.39
CA ASN A 638 -33.84 15.60 -32.39
C ASN A 638 -33.50 15.19 -33.84
N THR A 639 -32.83 14.06 -34.06
CA THR A 639 -32.31 13.65 -35.37
C THR A 639 -32.70 12.22 -35.73
N ASN A 640 -33.23 12.00 -36.94
CA ASN A 640 -33.41 10.66 -37.47
C ASN A 640 -32.03 10.02 -37.75
N LEU A 641 -31.70 8.97 -36.98
CA LEU A 641 -30.43 8.23 -37.05
C LEU A 641 -30.25 7.44 -38.36
N LEU A 642 -31.31 7.19 -39.13
CA LEU A 642 -31.25 6.34 -40.32
C LEU A 642 -30.23 6.85 -41.34
N GLY A 643 -29.22 6.03 -41.64
CA GLY A 643 -28.09 6.37 -42.51
C GLY A 643 -27.00 7.25 -41.89
N TRP A 644 -26.96 7.43 -40.57
CA TRP A 644 -25.79 7.98 -39.85
C TRP A 644 -24.88 6.85 -39.37
N LYS A 645 -23.59 6.92 -39.72
CA LYS A 645 -22.56 6.08 -39.10
C LYS A 645 -22.09 6.74 -37.81
N ILE A 646 -22.45 6.16 -36.68
CA ILE A 646 -21.96 6.56 -35.35
C ILE A 646 -20.63 5.84 -35.09
N LYS A 647 -19.64 6.53 -34.52
CA LYS A 647 -18.41 5.94 -33.98
C LYS A 647 -18.09 6.59 -32.65
N TYR A 648 -17.91 5.77 -31.62
CA TYR A 648 -17.46 6.19 -30.30
C TYR A 648 -15.92 6.22 -30.25
N TYR A 649 -15.39 7.12 -29.44
CA TYR A 649 -13.97 7.45 -29.30
C TYR A 649 -13.62 7.50 -27.81
N LYS A 650 -13.56 6.32 -27.18
CA LYS A 650 -13.27 6.24 -25.73
C LYS A 650 -11.84 6.63 -25.41
N GLY A 651 -10.87 6.04 -26.12
CA GLY A 651 -9.45 6.24 -25.85
C GLY A 651 -8.73 7.02 -26.94
N LEU A 652 -7.65 7.72 -26.57
CA LEU A 652 -6.82 8.55 -27.44
C LEU A 652 -6.10 7.74 -28.56
N GLY A 653 -6.02 6.42 -28.44
CA GLY A 653 -5.60 5.52 -29.53
C GLY A 653 -6.64 5.31 -30.64
N THR A 654 -7.89 5.76 -30.46
CA THR A 654 -9.01 5.57 -31.42
C THR A 654 -9.04 6.60 -32.55
N SER A 655 -8.37 7.74 -32.33
CA SER A 655 -8.21 8.83 -33.29
C SER A 655 -6.87 8.72 -34.03
N THR A 656 -6.92 8.91 -35.34
CA THR A 656 -5.77 8.78 -36.24
C THR A 656 -4.79 9.96 -36.12
N ASP A 657 -3.54 9.76 -36.54
CA ASP A 657 -2.54 10.84 -36.72
C ASP A 657 -3.10 12.07 -37.45
N ARG A 658 -3.99 11.87 -38.43
CA ARG A 658 -4.64 12.95 -39.17
C ARG A 658 -5.57 13.76 -38.27
N GLU A 659 -6.38 13.09 -37.46
CA GLU A 659 -7.27 13.72 -36.49
C GLU A 659 -6.47 14.42 -35.39
N PHE A 660 -5.38 13.83 -34.89
CA PHE A 660 -4.48 14.50 -33.94
C PHE A 660 -3.84 15.76 -34.51
N LYS A 661 -3.39 15.73 -35.77
CA LYS A 661 -2.88 16.92 -36.47
C LYS A 661 -3.96 17.99 -36.61
N GLN A 662 -5.22 17.61 -36.84
CA GLN A 662 -6.35 18.53 -36.82
C GLN A 662 -6.60 19.10 -35.41
N TYR A 663 -6.70 18.27 -34.37
CA TYR A 663 -6.92 18.72 -32.99
C TYR A 663 -5.83 19.66 -32.47
N PHE A 664 -4.56 19.41 -32.82
CA PHE A 664 -3.44 20.29 -32.47
C PHE A 664 -3.37 21.56 -33.35
N SER A 665 -3.85 21.52 -34.60
CA SER A 665 -4.03 22.74 -35.41
C SER A 665 -5.11 23.67 -34.82
N ASP A 666 -6.14 23.09 -34.18
CA ASP A 666 -7.20 23.79 -33.46
C ASP A 666 -7.12 23.58 -31.94
N ILE A 667 -5.90 23.66 -31.40
CA ILE A 667 -5.63 23.44 -29.97
C ILE A 667 -6.40 24.43 -29.06
N LYS A 668 -6.89 25.55 -29.60
CA LYS A 668 -7.72 26.52 -28.87
C LYS A 668 -9.11 25.98 -28.53
N ASN A 669 -9.72 25.19 -29.42
CA ASN A 669 -11.01 24.57 -29.13
C ASN A 669 -10.87 23.31 -28.26
N HIS A 670 -9.75 22.59 -28.39
CA HIS A 670 -9.45 21.38 -27.63
C HIS A 670 -8.84 21.64 -26.24
N LYS A 671 -8.39 22.87 -25.93
CA LYS A 671 -7.84 23.24 -24.62
C LYS A 671 -8.91 23.84 -23.71
N ILE A 672 -9.05 23.29 -22.50
CA ILE A 672 -9.80 23.90 -21.39
C ILE A 672 -8.79 24.31 -20.31
N MET A 673 -8.96 25.48 -19.71
CA MET A 673 -8.08 26.01 -18.65
C MET A 673 -8.72 25.85 -17.28
N PHE A 674 -7.96 25.42 -16.28
CA PHE A 674 -8.44 25.40 -14.90
C PHE A 674 -8.33 26.79 -14.26
N LEU A 675 -9.36 27.18 -13.51
CA LEU A 675 -9.48 28.47 -12.86
C LEU A 675 -9.72 28.31 -11.35
N TRP A 676 -8.91 28.99 -10.53
CA TRP A 676 -9.17 29.11 -9.10
C TRP A 676 -10.20 30.22 -8.86
N THR A 677 -11.28 29.88 -8.16
CA THR A 677 -12.41 30.76 -7.85
C THR A 677 -12.51 31.12 -6.38
N GLY A 678 -11.91 30.34 -5.49
CA GLY A 678 -11.84 30.61 -4.06
C GLY A 678 -11.53 29.35 -3.24
N ASP A 679 -11.44 29.46 -1.91
CA ASP A 679 -10.98 28.34 -1.08
C ASP A 679 -11.93 27.11 -1.09
N ARG A 680 -13.17 27.28 -1.59
CA ARG A 680 -14.10 26.19 -1.93
C ARG A 680 -13.50 25.16 -2.91
N ASP A 681 -12.62 25.60 -3.79
CA ASP A 681 -11.89 24.74 -4.74
C ASP A 681 -10.93 23.83 -3.99
N GLY A 682 -10.17 24.41 -3.06
CA GLY A 682 -9.27 23.68 -2.17
C GLY A 682 -10.01 22.70 -1.27
N ASP A 683 -11.15 23.11 -0.69
CA ASP A 683 -11.96 22.22 0.14
C ASP A 683 -12.50 21.03 -0.67
N SER A 684 -13.02 21.29 -1.88
CA SER A 684 -13.52 20.25 -2.79
C SER A 684 -12.45 19.22 -3.16
N ILE A 685 -11.20 19.67 -3.38
CA ILE A 685 -10.06 18.78 -3.66
C ILE A 685 -9.67 17.98 -2.40
N ASP A 686 -9.69 18.56 -1.20
CA ASP A 686 -9.41 17.79 0.02
C ASP A 686 -10.54 16.79 0.34
N MET A 687 -11.80 17.20 0.19
CA MET A 687 -12.98 16.33 0.29
C MET A 687 -12.87 15.12 -0.65
N ALA A 688 -12.49 15.32 -1.92
CA ALA A 688 -12.35 14.23 -2.88
C ALA A 688 -11.21 13.24 -2.53
N PHE A 689 -10.09 13.71 -1.97
CA PHE A 689 -8.86 12.88 -1.86
C PHE A 689 -8.36 12.58 -0.43
N SER A 690 -8.89 13.21 0.62
CA SER A 690 -8.45 13.00 2.00
C SER A 690 -9.08 11.74 2.61
N LYS A 691 -8.29 10.79 3.11
CA LYS A 691 -8.81 9.61 3.82
C LYS A 691 -9.58 9.96 5.11
N LYS A 692 -9.48 11.19 5.60
CA LYS A 692 -10.21 11.66 6.79
C LYS A 692 -11.66 12.08 6.50
N ARG A 693 -11.99 12.40 5.23
CA ARG A 693 -13.29 12.95 4.80
C ARG A 693 -14.15 11.91 4.09
N ILE A 694 -14.31 10.73 4.71
CA ILE A 694 -15.06 9.61 4.11
C ILE A 694 -16.57 9.89 4.16
N GLU A 695 -17.09 10.40 5.27
CA GLU A 695 -18.52 10.68 5.39
C GLU A 695 -18.96 11.85 4.48
N ASP A 696 -18.13 12.89 4.35
CA ASP A 696 -18.30 13.96 3.36
C ASP A 696 -18.47 13.39 1.93
N ARG A 697 -17.61 12.44 1.52
CA ARG A 697 -17.71 11.79 0.21
C ARG A 697 -18.96 10.93 0.05
N LYS A 698 -19.43 10.27 1.11
CA LYS A 698 -20.69 9.50 1.07
C LYS A 698 -21.89 10.42 0.84
N LEU A 699 -21.93 11.56 1.55
CA LEU A 699 -22.98 12.58 1.39
C LEU A 699 -22.91 13.26 0.01
N TRP A 700 -21.71 13.58 -0.46
CA TRP A 700 -21.45 14.10 -1.81
C TRP A 700 -22.00 13.16 -2.89
N LEU A 701 -21.74 11.85 -2.79
CA LEU A 701 -22.28 10.84 -3.70
C LEU A 701 -23.80 10.63 -3.56
N GLN A 702 -24.37 10.78 -2.37
CA GLN A 702 -25.83 10.75 -2.17
C GLN A 702 -26.54 11.94 -2.81
N ASN A 703 -25.87 13.10 -2.85
CA ASN A 703 -26.36 14.33 -3.48
C ASN A 703 -26.02 14.42 -4.98
N PHE A 704 -25.59 13.34 -5.62
CA PHE A 704 -25.33 13.30 -7.07
C PHE A 704 -26.61 13.60 -7.88
N ILE A 705 -26.54 14.62 -8.74
CA ILE A 705 -27.63 15.01 -9.65
C ILE A 705 -27.34 14.42 -11.03
N LEU A 706 -28.15 13.46 -11.47
CA LEU A 706 -28.03 12.88 -12.81
C LEU A 706 -28.24 13.96 -13.88
N GLY A 707 -27.30 14.08 -14.82
CA GLY A 707 -27.38 15.05 -15.92
C GLY A 707 -26.70 16.40 -15.65
N SER A 708 -26.05 16.62 -14.50
CA SER A 708 -25.04 17.69 -14.40
C SER A 708 -23.78 17.26 -15.17
N TYR A 709 -23.23 18.10 -16.04
CA TYR A 709 -21.99 17.82 -16.78
C TYR A 709 -21.15 19.09 -16.94
N VAL A 710 -19.89 18.95 -17.37
CA VAL A 710 -19.04 20.08 -17.72
C VAL A 710 -19.33 20.48 -19.17
N ASP A 711 -19.74 21.72 -19.43
CA ASP A 711 -19.94 22.18 -20.81
C ASP A 711 -18.59 22.53 -21.45
N HIS A 712 -18.11 21.68 -22.35
CA HIS A 712 -16.81 21.84 -23.02
C HIS A 712 -16.78 23.02 -24.03
N LYS A 713 -17.90 23.75 -24.20
CA LYS A 713 -17.92 25.06 -24.87
C LYS A 713 -17.24 26.14 -24.02
N GLU A 714 -17.41 26.08 -22.70
CA GLU A 714 -16.71 26.96 -21.78
C GLU A 714 -15.22 26.60 -21.73
N LYS A 715 -14.35 27.63 -21.73
CA LYS A 715 -12.89 27.46 -21.81
C LYS A 715 -12.17 27.71 -20.49
N ASP A 716 -12.86 28.21 -19.47
CA ASP A 716 -12.41 28.25 -18.08
C ASP A 716 -13.28 27.28 -17.23
N LEU A 717 -12.64 26.34 -16.54
CA LEU A 717 -13.27 25.33 -15.68
C LEU A 717 -12.83 25.53 -14.22
N SER A 718 -13.76 25.72 -13.28
CA SER A 718 -13.39 25.78 -11.86
C SER A 718 -13.06 24.39 -11.31
N TYR A 719 -12.16 24.31 -10.32
CA TYR A 719 -11.84 23.03 -9.69
C TYR A 719 -13.05 22.46 -8.93
N TYR A 720 -13.88 23.31 -8.33
CA TYR A 720 -15.17 22.94 -7.76
C TYR A 720 -16.09 22.29 -8.81
N ASP A 721 -16.20 22.87 -10.01
CA ASP A 721 -17.00 22.31 -11.10
C ASP A 721 -16.43 20.98 -11.59
N PHE A 722 -15.11 20.89 -11.80
CA PHE A 722 -14.44 19.64 -12.15
C PHE A 722 -14.74 18.51 -11.13
N VAL A 723 -14.62 18.79 -9.82
CA VAL A 723 -14.96 17.82 -8.77
C VAL A 723 -16.43 17.42 -8.88
N ASN A 724 -17.34 18.39 -8.90
CA ASN A 724 -18.78 18.16 -8.72
C ASN A 724 -19.57 17.83 -10.01
N LYS A 725 -18.95 17.93 -11.20
CA LYS A 725 -19.58 17.63 -12.50
C LYS A 725 -18.82 16.61 -13.35
N GLU A 726 -17.58 16.27 -13.00
CA GLU A 726 -16.77 15.27 -13.72
C GLU A 726 -16.28 14.15 -12.80
N LEU A 727 -15.46 14.47 -11.79
CA LEU A 727 -14.87 13.48 -10.87
C LEU A 727 -15.94 12.71 -10.05
N ILE A 728 -17.11 13.30 -9.86
CA ILE A 728 -18.26 12.63 -9.23
C ILE A 728 -18.79 11.45 -10.08
N TYR A 729 -18.72 11.52 -11.42
CA TYR A 729 -19.08 10.39 -12.29
C TYR A 729 -18.11 9.23 -12.14
N TYR A 730 -16.81 9.51 -12.11
CA TYR A 730 -15.82 8.49 -11.74
C TYR A 730 -16.15 7.87 -10.39
N SER A 731 -16.40 8.69 -9.38
CA SER A 731 -16.61 8.22 -8.01
C SER A 731 -17.87 7.36 -7.88
N ARG A 732 -18.92 7.68 -8.66
CA ARG A 732 -20.13 6.85 -8.82
C ARG A 732 -19.82 5.55 -9.57
N TYR A 733 -19.24 5.64 -10.77
CA TYR A 733 -18.92 4.50 -11.63
C TYR A 733 -17.97 3.50 -10.98
N ASP A 734 -16.96 4.00 -10.26
CA ASP A 734 -16.01 3.24 -9.47
C ASP A 734 -16.68 2.47 -8.33
N THR A 735 -17.83 2.95 -7.86
CA THR A 735 -18.66 2.26 -6.88
C THR A 735 -19.61 1.26 -7.56
N GLU A 736 -20.23 1.62 -8.68
CA GLU A 736 -21.10 0.76 -9.50
C GLU A 736 -20.36 -0.46 -10.08
N ARG A 737 -19.08 -0.32 -10.44
CA ARG A 737 -18.25 -1.47 -10.88
C ARG A 737 -17.76 -2.35 -9.73
N SER A 738 -17.81 -1.88 -8.49
CA SER A 738 -17.14 -2.48 -7.34
C SER A 738 -18.08 -3.11 -6.32
N ILE A 739 -19.29 -2.57 -6.15
CA ILE A 739 -20.34 -3.05 -5.24
C ILE A 739 -21.46 -3.69 -6.09
N PRO A 740 -21.92 -4.90 -5.76
CA PRO A 740 -22.95 -5.58 -6.55
C PRO A 740 -24.38 -5.05 -6.30
N ASN A 741 -25.31 -5.44 -7.17
CA ASN A 741 -26.74 -5.27 -6.95
C ASN A 741 -27.30 -6.37 -6.05
N ILE A 742 -28.34 -6.06 -5.25
CA ILE A 742 -29.03 -7.03 -4.38
C ILE A 742 -29.70 -8.17 -5.14
N MET A 743 -30.16 -7.95 -6.37
CA MET A 743 -30.96 -8.94 -7.10
C MET A 743 -30.13 -10.14 -7.57
N ASP A 744 -29.01 -9.92 -8.27
CA ASP A 744 -28.14 -10.99 -8.78
C ASP A 744 -26.81 -11.16 -8.03
N GLY A 745 -26.51 -10.28 -7.08
CA GLY A 745 -25.25 -10.28 -6.36
C GLY A 745 -24.03 -9.97 -7.22
N TRP A 746 -24.22 -9.43 -8.43
CA TRP A 746 -23.14 -9.24 -9.38
C TRP A 746 -22.74 -7.79 -9.60
N LYS A 747 -21.44 -7.64 -9.86
CA LYS A 747 -20.84 -6.45 -10.45
C LYS A 747 -21.03 -6.49 -11.97
N PRO A 748 -21.08 -5.35 -12.68
CA PRO A 748 -21.27 -5.29 -14.14
C PRO A 748 -20.38 -6.24 -14.94
N GLY A 749 -19.11 -6.42 -14.56
CA GLY A 749 -18.21 -7.38 -15.23
C GLY A 749 -18.69 -8.83 -15.17
N GLN A 750 -19.13 -9.31 -14.00
CA GLN A 750 -19.67 -10.67 -13.82
C GLN A 750 -20.97 -10.86 -14.62
N ARG A 751 -21.78 -9.79 -14.69
CA ARG A 751 -23.03 -9.76 -15.46
C ARG A 751 -22.80 -9.81 -16.97
N LYS A 752 -21.84 -9.03 -17.49
CA LYS A 752 -21.40 -9.07 -18.90
C LYS A 752 -20.86 -10.47 -19.26
N VAL A 753 -20.09 -11.12 -18.37
CA VAL A 753 -19.63 -12.51 -18.55
C VAL A 753 -20.79 -13.48 -18.76
N LEU A 754 -21.75 -13.56 -17.83
CA LEU A 754 -22.83 -14.54 -17.93
C LEU A 754 -23.87 -14.18 -19.00
N TYR A 755 -24.09 -12.89 -19.29
CA TYR A 755 -24.84 -12.47 -20.48
C TYR A 755 -24.21 -13.02 -21.76
N GLY A 756 -22.89 -12.89 -21.96
CA GLY A 756 -22.19 -13.48 -23.10
C GLY A 756 -22.28 -15.01 -23.13
N CYS A 757 -22.17 -15.69 -21.98
CA CYS A 757 -22.29 -17.14 -21.88
C CYS A 757 -23.71 -17.63 -22.23
N PHE A 758 -24.76 -16.91 -21.81
CA PHE A 758 -26.15 -17.20 -22.17
C PHE A 758 -26.44 -16.91 -23.65
N LYS A 759 -25.98 -15.76 -24.17
CA LYS A 759 -26.11 -15.35 -25.58
C LYS A 759 -25.45 -16.35 -26.54
N ARG A 760 -24.34 -16.97 -26.12
CA ARG A 760 -23.64 -18.03 -26.84
C ARG A 760 -24.18 -19.44 -26.58
N ASN A 761 -25.08 -19.64 -25.61
CA ASN A 761 -25.52 -20.96 -25.11
C ASN A 761 -24.32 -21.89 -24.83
N LEU A 762 -23.39 -21.43 -23.97
CA LEU A 762 -22.07 -22.04 -23.75
C LEU A 762 -22.13 -23.38 -22.99
N ARG A 763 -22.64 -24.43 -23.65
CA ARG A 763 -22.70 -25.82 -23.17
C ARG A 763 -21.37 -26.56 -23.34
N ASN A 764 -20.72 -26.35 -24.49
CA ASN A 764 -19.40 -26.92 -24.78
C ASN A 764 -18.30 -26.02 -24.22
N GLU A 765 -17.17 -26.60 -23.85
CA GLU A 765 -16.04 -25.85 -23.30
C GLU A 765 -15.38 -24.91 -24.33
N CYS A 766 -14.91 -23.76 -23.86
CA CYS A 766 -14.21 -22.76 -24.66
C CYS A 766 -13.03 -22.21 -23.87
N LYS A 767 -11.90 -21.95 -24.53
CA LYS A 767 -10.74 -21.29 -23.90
C LYS A 767 -11.14 -19.94 -23.33
N VAL A 768 -10.71 -19.63 -22.11
CA VAL A 768 -11.08 -18.37 -21.42
C VAL A 768 -10.69 -17.14 -22.27
N ALA A 769 -9.52 -17.17 -22.93
CA ALA A 769 -9.11 -16.09 -23.84
C ALA A 769 -10.05 -15.89 -25.05
N GLN A 770 -10.62 -16.97 -25.61
CA GLN A 770 -11.58 -16.88 -26.72
C GLN A 770 -12.96 -16.45 -26.24
N LEU A 771 -13.35 -16.83 -25.02
CA LEU A 771 -14.60 -16.40 -24.40
C LEU A 771 -14.59 -14.90 -24.09
N VAL A 772 -13.44 -14.36 -23.67
CA VAL A 772 -13.25 -12.93 -23.35
C VAL A 772 -13.46 -12.04 -24.56
N GLY A 773 -12.84 -12.32 -25.71
CA GLY A 773 -13.05 -11.54 -26.93
C GLY A 773 -14.52 -11.54 -27.36
N TYR A 774 -15.18 -12.70 -27.31
CA TYR A 774 -16.62 -12.82 -27.61
C TYR A 774 -17.48 -11.97 -26.66
N ILE A 775 -17.25 -12.03 -25.35
CA ILE A 775 -18.00 -11.22 -24.38
C ILE A 775 -17.75 -9.72 -24.64
N ALA A 776 -16.51 -9.31 -24.90
CA ALA A 776 -16.18 -7.91 -25.09
C ALA A 776 -16.88 -7.29 -26.31
N GLU A 777 -16.88 -8.00 -27.44
CA GLU A 777 -17.62 -7.68 -28.67
C GLU A 777 -19.14 -7.62 -28.45
N HIS A 778 -19.69 -8.58 -27.70
CA HIS A 778 -21.14 -8.79 -27.60
C HIS A 778 -21.82 -8.06 -26.43
N SER A 779 -21.05 -7.39 -25.57
CA SER A 779 -21.53 -6.67 -24.38
C SER A 779 -20.87 -5.31 -24.16
N ALA A 780 -20.23 -4.71 -25.18
CA ALA A 780 -19.53 -3.43 -25.08
C ALA A 780 -18.55 -3.35 -23.87
N TYR A 781 -17.67 -4.35 -23.68
CA TYR A 781 -16.75 -4.33 -22.54
C TYR A 781 -15.55 -3.39 -22.79
N HIS A 782 -15.72 -2.13 -22.43
CA HIS A 782 -14.75 -1.05 -22.67
C HIS A 782 -13.51 -1.03 -21.76
N HIS A 783 -13.13 -2.15 -21.13
CA HIS A 783 -11.98 -2.24 -20.21
C HIS A 783 -10.98 -3.30 -20.68
N GLY A 784 -9.76 -3.27 -20.13
CA GLY A 784 -8.72 -4.24 -20.46
C GLY A 784 -9.15 -5.70 -20.23
N GLU A 785 -8.99 -6.53 -21.25
CA GLU A 785 -9.41 -7.95 -21.28
C GLU A 785 -8.94 -8.77 -20.07
N SER A 786 -7.76 -8.47 -19.51
CA SER A 786 -7.21 -9.15 -18.34
C SER A 786 -8.13 -9.09 -17.11
N SER A 787 -8.89 -8.00 -16.95
CA SER A 787 -9.91 -7.85 -15.90
C SER A 787 -11.08 -8.83 -16.12
N LEU A 788 -11.48 -9.04 -17.38
CA LEU A 788 -12.54 -9.97 -17.76
C LEU A 788 -12.07 -11.44 -17.68
N GLN A 789 -10.82 -11.71 -18.06
CA GLN A 789 -10.15 -13.01 -17.86
C GLN A 789 -10.16 -13.39 -16.37
N GLN A 790 -9.71 -12.49 -15.48
CA GLN A 790 -9.73 -12.75 -14.04
C GLN A 790 -11.15 -12.88 -13.48
N THR A 791 -12.12 -12.13 -14.01
CA THR A 791 -13.54 -12.25 -13.63
C THR A 791 -14.07 -13.65 -13.93
N ILE A 792 -13.79 -14.19 -15.12
CA ILE A 792 -14.18 -15.55 -15.52
C ILE A 792 -13.49 -16.60 -14.64
N ILE A 793 -12.18 -16.45 -14.39
CA ILE A 793 -11.42 -17.35 -13.52
C ILE A 793 -12.05 -17.42 -12.13
N ASN A 794 -12.29 -16.26 -11.51
CA ASN A 794 -12.88 -16.17 -10.18
C ASN A 794 -14.31 -16.76 -10.11
N MET A 795 -15.10 -16.70 -11.20
CA MET A 795 -16.45 -17.27 -11.26
C MET A 795 -16.49 -18.79 -11.47
N ALA A 796 -15.34 -19.41 -11.80
CA ALA A 796 -15.20 -20.85 -11.99
C ALA A 796 -14.47 -21.56 -10.83
N GLN A 797 -13.78 -20.83 -9.94
CA GLN A 797 -13.01 -21.40 -8.83
C GLN A 797 -13.88 -22.16 -7.82
N THR A 798 -13.40 -23.35 -7.40
CA THR A 798 -14.11 -24.31 -6.55
C THR A 798 -13.43 -24.58 -5.19
N PHE A 799 -12.24 -24.04 -4.93
CA PHE A 799 -11.49 -24.32 -3.70
C PHE A 799 -12.12 -23.67 -2.46
N VAL A 800 -11.86 -24.24 -1.27
CA VAL A 800 -12.38 -23.78 0.02
C VAL A 800 -12.04 -22.29 0.24
N GLY A 801 -13.08 -21.45 0.33
CA GLY A 801 -12.97 -20.00 0.49
C GLY A 801 -13.17 -19.18 -0.79
N SER A 802 -13.48 -19.81 -1.93
CA SER A 802 -13.92 -19.14 -3.17
C SER A 802 -15.47 -19.10 -3.26
N ASN A 803 -16.07 -19.79 -4.22
CA ASN A 803 -17.52 -19.84 -4.43
C ASN A 803 -18.16 -21.02 -3.69
N ASN A 804 -19.34 -20.82 -3.10
CA ASN A 804 -20.18 -21.94 -2.67
C ASN A 804 -20.86 -22.61 -3.87
N ILE A 805 -21.19 -21.84 -4.91
CA ILE A 805 -21.66 -22.33 -6.21
C ILE A 805 -20.92 -21.56 -7.32
N ASN A 806 -20.01 -22.24 -8.00
CA ASN A 806 -19.38 -21.76 -9.23
C ASN A 806 -20.38 -21.83 -10.40
N PHE A 807 -20.64 -20.69 -11.04
CA PHE A 807 -21.58 -20.59 -12.17
C PHE A 807 -20.96 -21.02 -13.52
N LEU A 808 -19.64 -21.18 -13.53
CA LEU A 808 -18.83 -21.67 -14.63
C LEU A 808 -18.05 -22.90 -14.15
N GLU A 809 -17.79 -23.86 -15.04
CA GLU A 809 -17.00 -25.05 -14.70
C GLU A 809 -15.50 -24.81 -14.98
N PRO A 810 -14.60 -25.14 -14.03
CA PRO A 810 -13.17 -24.95 -14.18
C PRO A 810 -12.52 -26.09 -15.00
N CYS A 811 -12.57 -26.02 -16.33
CA CYS A 811 -11.93 -27.01 -17.21
C CYS A 811 -10.42 -26.71 -17.33
N GLY A 812 -9.66 -27.05 -16.27
CA GLY A 812 -8.21 -26.87 -16.17
C GLY A 812 -7.76 -26.34 -14.81
N GLN A 813 -6.53 -25.85 -14.71
CA GLN A 813 -5.99 -25.28 -13.48
C GLN A 813 -6.47 -23.82 -13.28
N PHE A 814 -7.59 -23.66 -12.59
CA PHE A 814 -8.19 -22.35 -12.24
C PHE A 814 -7.63 -21.70 -10.95
N GLY A 815 -6.57 -22.29 -10.40
CA GLY A 815 -5.94 -21.86 -9.16
C GLY A 815 -6.50 -22.61 -7.95
N SER A 816 -5.77 -22.59 -6.84
CA SER A 816 -6.02 -23.45 -5.69
C SER A 816 -5.98 -22.71 -4.36
N ARG A 817 -6.22 -23.46 -3.28
CA ARG A 817 -6.12 -22.97 -1.91
C ARG A 817 -4.66 -22.61 -1.51
N LYS A 818 -3.66 -22.97 -2.32
CA LYS A 818 -2.25 -22.66 -2.03
C LYS A 818 -2.02 -21.15 -1.92
N GLU A 819 -2.52 -20.39 -2.89
CA GLU A 819 -2.25 -18.95 -3.05
C GLU A 819 -3.53 -18.11 -3.19
N GLY A 820 -4.69 -18.71 -2.93
CA GLY A 820 -6.00 -18.07 -3.05
C GLY A 820 -6.41 -17.85 -4.50
N GLY A 821 -6.10 -18.80 -5.38
CA GLY A 821 -6.47 -18.76 -6.80
C GLY A 821 -5.55 -17.92 -7.71
N LYS A 822 -4.46 -17.36 -7.18
CA LYS A 822 -3.44 -16.62 -7.97
C LYS A 822 -2.59 -17.54 -8.85
N ASP A 823 -2.49 -18.81 -8.45
CA ASP A 823 -1.83 -19.92 -9.14
C ASP A 823 -2.65 -20.49 -10.32
N ALA A 824 -3.66 -19.75 -10.78
CA ALA A 824 -4.42 -20.06 -11.99
C ALA A 824 -3.53 -20.03 -13.24
N SER A 825 -3.70 -21.01 -14.12
CA SER A 825 -3.02 -21.02 -15.42
C SER A 825 -3.58 -19.95 -16.34
N ALA A 826 -2.71 -19.30 -17.11
CA ALA A 826 -3.10 -18.22 -18.01
C ALA A 826 -4.23 -18.61 -18.98
N ALA A 827 -5.12 -17.65 -19.28
CA ALA A 827 -6.40 -17.83 -20.01
C ALA A 827 -6.31 -18.50 -21.41
N ARG A 828 -5.09 -18.69 -21.95
CA ARG A 828 -4.80 -19.41 -23.19
C ARG A 828 -4.77 -20.94 -23.05
N TYR A 829 -4.59 -21.46 -21.82
CA TYR A 829 -4.50 -22.88 -21.49
C TYR A 829 -5.79 -23.45 -20.88
N ILE A 830 -6.51 -22.63 -20.11
CA ILE A 830 -7.72 -23.04 -19.38
C ILE A 830 -8.99 -22.83 -20.21
N PHE A 831 -9.96 -23.72 -20.01
CA PHE A 831 -11.24 -23.74 -20.69
C PHE A 831 -12.40 -23.60 -19.68
N THR A 832 -13.57 -23.18 -20.13
CA THR A 832 -14.77 -23.14 -19.28
C THR A 832 -16.06 -23.24 -20.10
N LYS A 833 -17.15 -23.57 -19.40
CA LYS A 833 -18.54 -23.67 -19.88
C LYS A 833 -19.48 -23.25 -18.76
N LEU A 834 -20.77 -23.03 -19.08
CA LEU A 834 -21.80 -22.85 -18.06
C LEU A 834 -21.91 -24.09 -17.19
N ALA A 835 -21.90 -23.91 -15.86
CA ALA A 835 -22.18 -24.99 -14.92
C ALA A 835 -23.66 -25.43 -15.00
N SER A 836 -23.92 -26.71 -14.72
CA SER A 836 -25.25 -27.32 -14.86
C SER A 836 -26.34 -26.65 -14.01
N SER A 837 -26.00 -26.15 -12.81
CA SER A 837 -26.95 -25.41 -11.95
C SER A 837 -27.30 -24.00 -12.47
N THR A 838 -26.46 -23.38 -13.29
CA THR A 838 -26.53 -21.95 -13.60
C THR A 838 -27.83 -21.56 -14.31
N ARG A 839 -28.35 -22.37 -15.24
CA ARG A 839 -29.63 -22.07 -15.90
C ARG A 839 -30.88 -22.47 -15.11
N SER A 840 -30.75 -23.30 -14.07
CA SER A 840 -31.81 -23.46 -13.07
C SER A 840 -31.89 -22.22 -12.17
N ILE A 841 -30.74 -21.70 -11.73
CA ILE A 841 -30.67 -20.50 -10.88
C ILE A 841 -31.09 -19.24 -11.66
N PHE A 842 -30.63 -19.09 -12.91
CA PHE A 842 -30.95 -17.98 -13.82
C PHE A 842 -31.90 -18.46 -14.93
N ASN A 843 -33.15 -18.69 -14.54
CA ASN A 843 -34.19 -19.33 -15.36
C ASN A 843 -34.47 -18.54 -16.65
N GLU A 844 -34.39 -19.23 -17.80
CA GLU A 844 -34.60 -18.64 -19.14
C GLU A 844 -35.98 -18.02 -19.36
N TYR A 845 -36.99 -18.39 -18.57
CA TYR A 845 -38.31 -17.75 -18.61
C TYR A 845 -38.35 -16.36 -17.96
N ASP A 846 -37.32 -16.00 -17.18
CA ASP A 846 -37.16 -14.65 -16.63
C ASP A 846 -36.46 -13.70 -17.63
N ASP A 847 -35.61 -14.22 -18.53
CA ASP A 847 -34.85 -13.42 -19.51
C ASP A 847 -35.69 -12.36 -20.27
N PRO A 848 -36.95 -12.64 -20.73
CA PRO A 848 -37.75 -11.66 -21.48
C PRO A 848 -38.35 -10.53 -20.65
N ILE A 849 -38.39 -10.64 -19.32
CA ILE A 849 -38.89 -9.58 -18.42
C ILE A 849 -37.77 -8.73 -17.81
N LEU A 850 -36.50 -8.99 -18.17
CA LEU A 850 -35.37 -8.20 -17.72
C LEU A 850 -35.22 -6.90 -18.54
N LYS A 851 -34.90 -5.81 -17.85
CA LYS A 851 -34.57 -4.53 -18.49
C LYS A 851 -33.13 -4.58 -19.01
N TYR A 852 -32.98 -4.86 -20.31
CA TYR A 852 -31.70 -4.80 -21.02
C TYR A 852 -31.21 -3.36 -21.17
N LEU A 853 -29.90 -3.17 -21.03
CA LEU A 853 -29.24 -1.91 -21.33
C LEU A 853 -28.90 -1.84 -22.84
N ASN A 854 -28.71 -0.62 -23.33
CA ASN A 854 -28.26 -0.33 -24.69
C ASN A 854 -27.00 0.53 -24.61
N GLU A 855 -25.90 0.06 -25.17
CA GLU A 855 -24.57 0.70 -25.15
C GLU A 855 -24.02 0.64 -26.58
N GLU A 856 -23.54 1.77 -27.09
CA GLU A 856 -23.15 1.99 -28.51
C GLU A 856 -24.23 1.68 -29.58
N GLY A 857 -25.51 1.49 -29.19
CA GLY A 857 -26.60 1.04 -30.07
C GLY A 857 -26.84 -0.47 -30.00
N GLN A 858 -25.92 -1.22 -29.39
CA GLN A 858 -26.02 -2.66 -29.19
C GLN A 858 -26.87 -2.97 -27.95
N LYS A 859 -27.77 -3.96 -28.05
CA LYS A 859 -28.40 -4.58 -26.88
C LYS A 859 -27.34 -5.39 -26.12
N ILE A 860 -27.00 -4.94 -24.92
CA ILE A 860 -25.99 -5.54 -24.03
C ILE A 860 -26.67 -6.31 -22.87
N GLU A 861 -26.04 -6.42 -21.70
CA GLU A 861 -26.57 -7.14 -20.54
C GLU A 861 -27.77 -6.43 -19.85
N PRO A 862 -28.55 -7.12 -19.00
CA PRO A 862 -29.59 -6.47 -18.21
C PRO A 862 -29.04 -5.60 -17.07
N GLN A 863 -29.84 -4.65 -16.60
CA GLN A 863 -29.53 -3.81 -15.43
C GLN A 863 -29.17 -4.67 -14.19
N TYR A 864 -29.91 -5.77 -14.01
CA TYR A 864 -29.58 -6.92 -13.17
C TYR A 864 -30.32 -8.15 -13.69
N TYR A 865 -29.79 -9.34 -13.40
CA TYR A 865 -30.58 -10.57 -13.48
C TYR A 865 -31.46 -10.73 -12.23
N ILE A 866 -32.44 -11.62 -12.31
CA ILE A 866 -33.28 -11.99 -11.18
C ILE A 866 -33.20 -13.52 -11.04
N PRO A 867 -32.29 -14.06 -10.19
CA PRO A 867 -32.18 -15.49 -9.94
C PRO A 867 -33.35 -16.03 -9.12
N VAL A 868 -33.49 -17.35 -9.08
CA VAL A 868 -34.46 -18.09 -8.23
C VAL A 868 -34.11 -17.98 -6.74
N ILE A 869 -32.82 -17.88 -6.39
CA ILE A 869 -32.29 -17.75 -5.03
C ILE A 869 -31.27 -16.60 -4.95
N PRO A 870 -31.09 -15.91 -3.81
CA PRO A 870 -30.21 -14.75 -3.68
C PRO A 870 -28.74 -15.15 -3.71
N THR A 871 -28.16 -15.15 -4.91
CA THR A 871 -26.75 -15.46 -5.18
C THR A 871 -25.76 -14.58 -4.41
N ILE A 872 -26.18 -13.37 -4.00
CA ILE A 872 -25.42 -12.47 -3.11
C ILE A 872 -25.19 -13.04 -1.70
N LEU A 873 -26.09 -13.87 -1.19
CA LEU A 873 -25.91 -14.57 0.08
C LEU A 873 -25.17 -15.91 -0.12
N VAL A 874 -25.39 -16.59 -1.24
CA VAL A 874 -24.71 -17.86 -1.55
C VAL A 874 -23.19 -17.68 -1.65
N ASN A 875 -22.72 -16.76 -2.51
CA ASN A 875 -21.28 -16.56 -2.77
C ASN A 875 -20.68 -15.32 -2.08
N GLY A 876 -21.49 -14.56 -1.32
CA GLY A 876 -21.06 -13.32 -0.68
C GLY A 876 -20.63 -12.25 -1.69
N CYS A 877 -19.94 -11.22 -1.19
CA CYS A 877 -19.18 -10.29 -2.01
C CYS A 877 -18.08 -9.58 -1.23
N GLU A 878 -17.05 -9.11 -1.94
CA GLU A 878 -16.05 -8.17 -1.42
C GLU A 878 -15.79 -7.08 -2.46
N GLY A 879 -15.81 -5.82 -2.05
CA GLY A 879 -15.64 -4.69 -2.98
C GLY A 879 -15.37 -3.36 -2.29
N ILE A 880 -14.51 -2.54 -2.90
CA ILE A 880 -14.17 -1.20 -2.44
C ILE A 880 -14.39 -0.26 -3.62
N GLY A 881 -15.30 0.71 -3.47
CA GLY A 881 -15.49 1.81 -4.40
C GLY A 881 -15.03 3.13 -3.78
N THR A 882 -15.49 4.24 -4.33
CA THR A 882 -15.17 5.56 -3.79
C THR A 882 -16.12 5.91 -2.64
N GLY A 883 -15.57 6.06 -1.42
CA GLY A 883 -16.34 6.40 -0.20
C GLY A 883 -17.13 5.24 0.41
N TYR A 884 -17.54 4.25 -0.40
CA TYR A 884 -18.26 3.05 0.01
C TYR A 884 -17.42 1.78 -0.18
N SER A 885 -17.75 0.75 0.60
CA SER A 885 -17.25 -0.61 0.43
C SER A 885 -18.33 -1.60 0.85
N SER A 886 -18.19 -2.85 0.45
CA SER A 886 -19.08 -3.93 0.85
C SER A 886 -18.30 -5.19 1.18
N PHE A 887 -18.73 -5.86 2.25
CA PHE A 887 -18.31 -7.21 2.60
C PHE A 887 -19.54 -8.00 3.07
N ILE A 888 -19.82 -9.10 2.39
CA ILE A 888 -20.87 -10.07 2.73
C ILE A 888 -20.20 -11.45 2.67
N PRO A 889 -20.24 -12.25 3.74
CA PRO A 889 -19.68 -13.60 3.71
C PRO A 889 -20.60 -14.57 2.96
N ASN A 890 -20.08 -15.75 2.65
CA ASN A 890 -20.85 -16.81 1.99
C ASN A 890 -21.78 -17.49 3.02
N TYR A 891 -22.95 -17.95 2.58
CA TYR A 891 -23.92 -18.70 3.37
C TYR A 891 -24.33 -20.01 2.67
N ASN A 892 -24.88 -20.96 3.42
CA ASN A 892 -25.36 -22.23 2.89
C ASN A 892 -26.62 -22.03 2.04
N TYR A 893 -26.64 -22.61 0.83
CA TYR A 893 -27.78 -22.49 -0.08
C TYR A 893 -29.04 -23.17 0.48
N LYS A 894 -28.90 -24.20 1.33
CA LYS A 894 -30.05 -24.88 1.96
C LYS A 894 -30.73 -24.00 3.01
N ASP A 895 -29.97 -23.35 3.89
CA ASP A 895 -30.49 -22.41 4.90
C ASP A 895 -31.20 -21.21 4.24
N ILE A 896 -30.65 -20.73 3.12
CA ILE A 896 -31.26 -19.69 2.28
C ILE A 896 -32.59 -20.19 1.70
N ILE A 897 -32.58 -21.37 1.07
CA ILE A 897 -33.77 -21.99 0.46
C ILE A 897 -34.87 -22.22 1.50
N ASP A 898 -34.55 -22.71 2.69
CA ASP A 898 -35.52 -22.95 3.75
C ASP A 898 -36.07 -21.64 4.32
N ASN A 899 -35.27 -20.57 4.44
CA ASN A 899 -35.79 -19.26 4.76
C ASN A 899 -36.67 -18.65 3.63
N ILE A 900 -36.45 -18.99 2.36
CA ILE A 900 -37.37 -18.62 1.26
C ILE A 900 -38.70 -19.39 1.40
N LYS A 901 -38.64 -20.71 1.66
CA LYS A 901 -39.83 -21.54 1.93
C LYS A 901 -40.63 -20.94 3.11
N ARG A 902 -39.95 -20.50 4.19
CA ARG A 902 -40.56 -19.78 5.33
C ARG A 902 -41.19 -18.45 4.92
N TYR A 903 -40.50 -17.61 4.16
CA TYR A 903 -41.02 -16.32 3.69
C TYR A 903 -42.32 -16.50 2.89
N ILE A 904 -42.34 -17.48 1.98
CA ILE A 904 -43.53 -17.85 1.18
C ILE A 904 -44.69 -18.30 2.09
N ASN A 905 -44.41 -19.14 3.09
CA ASN A 905 -45.39 -19.60 4.08
C ASN A 905 -45.80 -18.52 5.11
N LYS A 906 -45.17 -17.34 5.10
CA LYS A 906 -45.32 -16.26 6.10
C LYS A 906 -44.88 -16.67 7.52
N GLU A 907 -43.95 -17.61 7.61
CA GLU A 907 -43.28 -18.01 8.84
C GLU A 907 -42.15 -17.02 9.24
N PRO A 908 -41.78 -16.94 10.52
CA PRO A 908 -40.58 -16.19 10.95
C PRO A 908 -39.30 -16.73 10.30
N LEU A 909 -38.43 -15.84 9.83
CA LEU A 909 -37.11 -16.19 9.29
C LEU A 909 -36.12 -16.51 10.41
N ILE A 910 -35.22 -17.46 10.16
CA ILE A 910 -34.19 -17.90 11.10
C ILE A 910 -32.84 -17.28 10.69
N PRO A 911 -32.11 -16.59 11.58
CA PRO A 911 -30.77 -16.05 11.30
C PRO A 911 -29.79 -17.11 10.79
N MET A 912 -28.93 -16.73 9.85
CA MET A 912 -28.01 -17.66 9.19
C MET A 912 -26.57 -17.47 9.67
N VAL A 913 -25.82 -18.56 9.76
CA VAL A 913 -24.39 -18.56 10.09
C VAL A 913 -23.58 -18.65 8.78
N PRO A 914 -22.51 -17.86 8.60
CA PRO A 914 -21.64 -17.97 7.44
C PRO A 914 -21.12 -19.39 7.24
N TRP A 915 -21.16 -19.86 6.00
CA TRP A 915 -20.81 -21.22 5.64
C TRP A 915 -20.05 -21.22 4.32
N TYR A 916 -18.97 -21.99 4.27
CA TYR A 916 -18.07 -22.10 3.12
C TYR A 916 -18.00 -23.54 2.65
N LYS A 917 -18.19 -23.76 1.34
CA LYS A 917 -18.15 -25.08 0.71
C LYS A 917 -16.85 -25.82 1.06
N ASP A 918 -17.04 -27.06 1.53
CA ASP A 918 -16.03 -28.05 1.89
C ASP A 918 -14.97 -27.60 2.92
N PHE A 919 -15.23 -26.51 3.65
CA PHE A 919 -14.49 -26.12 4.86
C PHE A 919 -14.75 -27.10 6.00
N LYS A 920 -13.69 -27.55 6.67
CA LYS A 920 -13.77 -28.57 7.74
C LYS A 920 -13.73 -27.98 9.16
N GLY A 921 -13.37 -26.70 9.29
CA GLY A 921 -13.16 -26.02 10.56
C GLY A 921 -14.47 -25.53 11.19
N ARG A 922 -14.35 -24.67 12.20
CA ARG A 922 -15.50 -24.10 12.93
C ARG A 922 -15.72 -22.64 12.56
N ILE A 923 -16.97 -22.19 12.59
CA ILE A 923 -17.38 -20.79 12.40
C ILE A 923 -18.33 -20.44 13.54
N GLU A 924 -17.90 -19.55 14.42
CA GLU A 924 -18.57 -19.25 15.70
C GLU A 924 -18.82 -17.74 15.82
N SER A 925 -19.85 -17.31 16.54
CA SER A 925 -20.13 -15.87 16.70
C SER A 925 -19.08 -15.22 17.59
N ASN A 926 -18.56 -14.05 17.19
CA ASN A 926 -17.58 -13.31 17.99
C ASN A 926 -18.19 -12.50 19.16
N GLY A 927 -19.48 -12.72 19.46
CA GLY A 927 -20.22 -12.04 20.53
C GLY A 927 -20.48 -10.55 20.29
N LYS A 928 -20.19 -10.03 19.10
CA LYS A 928 -20.36 -8.61 18.75
C LYS A 928 -21.10 -8.41 17.43
N THR A 929 -20.38 -8.39 16.32
CA THR A 929 -20.88 -7.95 14.99
C THR A 929 -20.20 -8.71 13.84
N GLY A 930 -20.00 -10.00 14.06
CA GLY A 930 -19.43 -10.92 13.08
C GLY A 930 -19.15 -12.29 13.70
N TYR A 931 -18.25 -13.02 13.05
CA TYR A 931 -17.90 -14.40 13.36
C TYR A 931 -16.38 -14.56 13.45
N GLU A 932 -15.92 -15.61 14.12
CA GLU A 932 -14.55 -16.10 14.07
C GLU A 932 -14.53 -17.42 13.31
N THR A 933 -13.64 -17.54 12.33
CA THR A 933 -13.36 -18.78 11.62
C THR A 933 -12.12 -19.42 12.22
N ILE A 934 -12.24 -20.69 12.58
CA ILE A 934 -11.26 -21.43 13.38
C ILE A 934 -10.79 -22.63 12.57
N GLY A 935 -9.47 -22.79 12.47
CA GLY A 935 -8.83 -23.96 11.85
C GLY A 935 -8.99 -25.23 12.69
N ILE A 936 -8.23 -26.26 12.35
CA ILE A 936 -8.10 -27.48 13.17
C ILE A 936 -6.63 -27.74 13.43
N ILE A 937 -6.29 -27.86 14.71
CA ILE A 937 -5.01 -28.35 15.19
C ILE A 937 -5.23 -29.49 16.19
N ASN A 938 -4.57 -30.60 15.93
CA ASN A 938 -4.59 -31.81 16.76
C ASN A 938 -3.20 -31.96 17.42
N LYS A 939 -3.15 -32.52 18.62
CA LYS A 939 -1.90 -32.98 19.24
C LYS A 939 -1.76 -34.48 19.03
N ILE A 940 -0.67 -34.91 18.39
CA ILE A 940 -0.40 -36.33 18.12
C ILE A 940 0.29 -36.96 19.32
N ASP A 941 1.29 -36.28 19.87
CA ASP A 941 2.12 -36.75 20.97
C ASP A 941 2.69 -35.55 21.79
N ASN A 942 3.77 -35.76 22.54
CA ASN A 942 4.35 -34.73 23.42
C ASN A 942 5.34 -33.78 22.73
N ASP A 943 5.68 -34.00 21.45
CA ASP A 943 6.51 -33.10 20.65
C ASP A 943 5.88 -32.70 19.31
N THR A 944 4.75 -33.31 18.91
CA THR A 944 4.18 -33.20 17.56
C THR A 944 2.72 -32.70 17.55
N LEU A 945 2.47 -31.64 16.78
CA LEU A 945 1.16 -31.12 16.43
C LEU A 945 0.84 -31.39 14.95
N GLU A 946 -0.43 -31.44 14.60
CA GLU A 946 -0.92 -31.56 13.22
C GLU A 946 -2.00 -30.52 12.93
N ILE A 947 -1.79 -29.69 11.91
CA ILE A 947 -2.79 -28.73 11.42
C ILE A 947 -3.43 -29.30 10.15
N THR A 948 -4.71 -29.65 10.25
CA THR A 948 -5.48 -30.25 9.14
C THR A 948 -6.44 -29.26 8.47
N GLU A 949 -6.55 -28.03 9.00
CA GLU A 949 -7.42 -27.00 8.45
C GLU A 949 -6.95 -25.58 8.85
N LEU A 950 -6.99 -24.64 7.90
CA LEU A 950 -6.66 -23.21 8.11
C LEU A 950 -7.93 -22.35 8.09
N PRO A 951 -7.98 -21.21 8.81
CA PRO A 951 -9.11 -20.27 8.74
C PRO A 951 -9.44 -19.80 7.32
N ILE A 952 -10.69 -19.34 7.13
CA ILE A 952 -11.16 -18.84 5.83
C ILE A 952 -10.31 -17.65 5.38
N LYS A 953 -9.93 -17.66 4.09
CA LYS A 953 -8.99 -16.70 3.45
C LYS A 953 -7.57 -16.67 4.03
N LYS A 954 -7.16 -17.64 4.86
CA LYS A 954 -5.73 -17.89 5.15
C LYS A 954 -5.20 -18.96 4.20
N TRP A 955 -4.32 -18.55 3.29
CA TRP A 955 -3.78 -19.40 2.22
C TRP A 955 -2.57 -20.22 2.70
N THR A 956 -2.33 -21.34 2.02
CA THR A 956 -1.32 -22.34 2.43
C THR A 956 0.10 -21.79 2.34
N GLN A 957 0.43 -21.05 1.27
CA GLN A 957 1.73 -20.41 1.08
C GLN A 957 2.00 -19.33 2.16
N ASP A 958 1.06 -18.38 2.32
CA ASP A 958 1.11 -17.35 3.36
C ASP A 958 1.17 -17.92 4.79
N TYR A 959 0.77 -19.19 5.00
CA TYR A 959 0.83 -19.87 6.29
C TYR A 959 2.17 -20.62 6.48
N LYS A 960 2.68 -21.26 5.43
CA LYS A 960 4.00 -21.90 5.40
C LYS A 960 5.11 -20.91 5.73
N GLU A 961 5.09 -19.73 5.11
CA GLU A 961 6.06 -18.65 5.39
C GLU A 961 6.04 -18.21 6.86
N PHE A 962 4.87 -18.23 7.51
CA PHE A 962 4.74 -17.96 8.95
C PHE A 962 5.32 -19.09 9.83
N LEU A 963 5.25 -20.36 9.40
CA LEU A 963 5.95 -21.45 10.09
C LEU A 963 7.47 -21.33 9.93
N GLU A 964 7.95 -20.86 8.77
CA GLU A 964 9.37 -20.60 8.52
C GLU A 964 9.91 -19.43 9.37
N GLU A 965 9.12 -18.38 9.60
CA GLU A 965 9.43 -17.33 10.61
C GLU A 965 9.59 -17.94 12.02
N LEU A 966 8.65 -18.80 12.44
CA LEU A 966 8.66 -19.46 13.76
C LEU A 966 9.80 -20.48 13.95
N LEU A 967 10.42 -20.93 12.86
CA LEU A 967 11.58 -21.82 12.86
C LEU A 967 12.92 -21.06 12.91
N THR A 968 12.98 -19.84 12.37
CA THR A 968 14.24 -19.14 12.07
C THR A 968 14.55 -17.91 12.92
N ASP A 969 13.58 -17.26 13.57
CA ASP A 969 13.86 -16.14 14.47
C ASP A 969 14.50 -16.62 15.79
N GLU A 970 15.81 -16.42 15.96
CA GLU A 970 16.58 -16.76 17.18
C GLU A 970 15.93 -16.29 18.51
N LYS A 971 15.06 -15.26 18.49
CA LYS A 971 14.41 -14.72 19.69
C LYS A 971 13.02 -15.30 19.96
N HIS A 972 12.37 -15.83 18.93
CA HIS A 972 10.99 -16.31 19.01
C HIS A 972 10.82 -17.75 18.50
N GLN A 973 11.92 -18.45 18.19
CA GLN A 973 11.92 -19.82 17.69
C GLN A 973 11.06 -20.73 18.57
N LEU A 974 9.89 -21.09 18.05
CA LEU A 974 8.84 -21.80 18.78
C LEU A 974 8.82 -23.27 18.40
N ILE A 975 9.01 -23.55 17.11
CA ILE A 975 9.02 -24.89 16.52
C ILE A 975 10.47 -25.36 16.30
N LEU A 976 10.66 -26.67 16.23
CA LEU A 976 11.95 -27.32 15.94
C LEU A 976 12.07 -27.73 14.48
N ASP A 977 10.96 -28.12 13.86
CA ASP A 977 10.85 -28.55 12.46
C ASP A 977 9.38 -28.54 12.02
N TYR A 978 9.09 -28.61 10.72
CA TYR A 978 7.75 -28.89 10.21
C TYR A 978 7.78 -29.63 8.86
N ILE A 979 6.77 -30.49 8.65
CA ILE A 979 6.56 -31.24 7.41
C ILE A 979 5.24 -30.78 6.77
N ASP A 980 5.33 -30.25 5.56
CA ASP A 980 4.17 -29.90 4.74
C ASP A 980 3.76 -31.11 3.88
N ASN A 981 2.66 -31.75 4.27
CA ASN A 981 1.97 -32.81 3.52
C ASN A 981 0.70 -32.29 2.82
N SER A 982 0.52 -30.96 2.74
CA SER A 982 -0.66 -30.33 2.15
C SER A 982 -0.76 -30.60 0.65
N SER A 983 -1.97 -30.46 0.14
CA SER A 983 -2.31 -30.57 -1.27
C SER A 983 -2.92 -29.26 -1.79
N HIS A 984 -3.39 -29.24 -3.04
CA HIS A 984 -4.09 -28.08 -3.60
C HIS A 984 -5.52 -27.88 -3.02
N GLU A 985 -6.03 -28.85 -2.26
CA GLU A 985 -7.39 -28.84 -1.68
C GLU A 985 -7.34 -28.95 -0.14
N ASP A 986 -6.68 -30.00 0.35
CA ASP A 986 -6.61 -30.38 1.77
C ASP A 986 -5.28 -29.94 2.40
N ILE A 987 -5.36 -29.35 3.60
CA ILE A 987 -4.22 -28.91 4.42
C ILE A 987 -3.70 -30.08 5.27
N CYS A 988 -2.39 -30.21 5.40
CA CYS A 988 -1.76 -31.08 6.40
C CYS A 988 -0.33 -30.60 6.72
N PHE A 989 -0.17 -29.84 7.81
CA PHE A 989 1.16 -29.51 8.36
C PHE A 989 1.41 -30.31 9.64
N THR A 990 2.48 -31.10 9.68
CA THR A 990 2.94 -31.77 10.90
C THR A 990 4.09 -30.95 11.51
N ILE A 991 3.89 -30.39 12.70
CA ILE A 991 4.83 -29.44 13.34
C ILE A 991 5.49 -30.12 14.53
N LYS A 992 6.82 -30.04 14.65
CA LYS A 992 7.56 -30.50 15.83
C LYS A 992 7.97 -29.33 16.72
N MET A 993 7.94 -29.56 18.03
CA MET A 993 8.21 -28.58 19.08
C MET A 993 9.06 -29.20 20.19
N ASP A 994 9.75 -28.36 20.96
CA ASP A 994 10.26 -28.78 22.26
C ASP A 994 9.07 -29.01 23.22
N PRO A 995 9.01 -30.12 23.99
CA PRO A 995 7.85 -30.42 24.85
C PRO A 995 7.51 -29.34 25.88
N ALA A 996 8.49 -28.60 26.41
CA ALA A 996 8.22 -27.50 27.35
C ALA A 996 7.71 -26.24 26.63
N LYS A 997 8.15 -26.00 25.38
CA LYS A 997 7.52 -25.00 24.51
C LYS A 997 6.09 -25.38 24.11
N LEU A 998 5.83 -26.68 23.86
CA LEU A 998 4.50 -27.18 23.53
C LEU A 998 3.52 -27.01 24.69
N GLN A 999 3.89 -27.44 25.91
CA GLN A 999 3.06 -27.25 27.10
C GLN A 999 2.70 -25.77 27.28
N LYS A 1000 3.68 -24.86 27.14
CA LYS A 1000 3.43 -23.42 27.23
C LYS A 1000 2.50 -22.89 26.11
N ALA A 1001 2.57 -23.45 24.91
CA ALA A 1001 1.66 -23.12 23.82
C ALA A 1001 0.24 -23.66 24.04
N GLU A 1002 0.09 -24.79 24.73
CA GLU A 1002 -1.21 -25.30 25.20
C GLU A 1002 -1.80 -24.37 26.28
N GLU A 1003 -0.99 -23.90 27.23
CA GLU A 1003 -1.39 -22.94 28.29
C GLU A 1003 -1.83 -21.57 27.72
N GLU A 1004 -1.23 -21.09 26.62
CA GLU A 1004 -1.67 -19.88 25.91
C GLU A 1004 -2.83 -20.13 24.91
N GLY A 1005 -3.09 -21.39 24.57
CA GLY A 1005 -4.10 -21.83 23.62
C GLY A 1005 -3.54 -21.99 22.19
N LEU A 1006 -3.40 -23.24 21.73
CA LEU A 1006 -2.78 -23.58 20.44
C LEU A 1006 -3.38 -22.81 19.24
N GLU A 1007 -4.70 -22.68 19.16
CA GLU A 1007 -5.39 -21.96 18.07
C GLU A 1007 -4.94 -20.48 17.98
N LYS A 1008 -4.66 -19.84 19.12
CA LYS A 1008 -4.18 -18.46 19.20
C LYS A 1008 -2.70 -18.36 18.84
N VAL A 1009 -1.87 -19.24 19.41
CA VAL A 1009 -0.41 -19.29 19.20
C VAL A 1009 -0.08 -19.51 17.72
N PHE A 1010 -0.77 -20.46 17.08
CA PHE A 1010 -0.58 -20.81 15.66
C PHE A 1010 -1.44 -19.98 14.70
N LYS A 1011 -2.05 -18.86 15.14
CA LYS A 1011 -2.86 -17.95 14.32
C LYS A 1011 -3.98 -18.67 13.52
N LEU A 1012 -4.58 -19.70 14.09
CA LEU A 1012 -5.67 -20.50 13.50
C LEU A 1012 -7.06 -19.93 13.84
N LYS A 1013 -7.15 -18.60 14.01
CA LYS A 1013 -8.38 -17.83 14.21
C LYS A 1013 -8.36 -16.61 13.28
N SER A 1014 -9.46 -16.36 12.56
CA SER A 1014 -9.60 -15.22 11.63
C SER A 1014 -11.03 -14.67 11.64
N THR A 1015 -11.18 -13.34 11.81
CA THR A 1015 -12.47 -12.66 11.94
C THR A 1015 -13.17 -12.44 10.59
N LEU A 1016 -14.43 -12.86 10.49
CA LEU A 1016 -15.37 -12.37 9.47
C LEU A 1016 -16.25 -11.27 10.08
N THR A 1017 -16.41 -10.13 9.41
CA THR A 1017 -17.31 -9.06 9.85
C THR A 1017 -18.63 -9.09 9.09
N THR A 1018 -19.74 -8.75 9.75
CA THR A 1018 -21.05 -8.59 9.09
C THR A 1018 -21.56 -7.14 9.16
N THR A 1019 -20.72 -6.20 9.59
CA THR A 1019 -21.09 -4.78 9.77
C THR A 1019 -21.30 -3.98 8.48
N ASN A 1020 -20.80 -4.44 7.34
CA ASN A 1020 -20.63 -3.61 6.13
C ASN A 1020 -21.29 -4.22 4.88
N MET A 1021 -22.53 -4.65 5.02
CA MET A 1021 -23.31 -5.26 3.93
C MET A 1021 -23.98 -4.16 3.09
N THR A 1022 -23.21 -3.50 2.22
CA THR A 1022 -23.67 -2.41 1.36
C THR A 1022 -23.94 -2.93 -0.06
N LEU A 1023 -25.12 -2.65 -0.63
CA LEU A 1023 -25.52 -3.11 -1.96
C LEU A 1023 -26.23 -2.00 -2.72
N PHE A 1024 -26.29 -2.10 -4.05
CA PHE A 1024 -27.27 -1.36 -4.82
C PHE A 1024 -28.65 -2.02 -4.70
N ASP A 1025 -29.66 -1.23 -4.38
CA ASP A 1025 -31.07 -1.65 -4.39
C ASP A 1025 -31.58 -1.85 -5.86
N PRO A 1026 -32.83 -2.31 -6.07
CA PRO A 1026 -33.41 -2.46 -7.41
C PRO A 1026 -33.55 -1.14 -8.20
N ASN A 1027 -33.41 0.01 -7.53
CA ASN A 1027 -33.49 1.37 -8.09
C ASN A 1027 -32.10 2.00 -8.34
N LEU A 1028 -31.01 1.21 -8.21
CA LEU A 1028 -29.61 1.65 -8.30
C LEU A 1028 -29.21 2.72 -7.28
N LYS A 1029 -29.73 2.62 -6.05
CA LYS A 1029 -29.31 3.41 -4.89
C LYS A 1029 -28.51 2.55 -3.92
N LEU A 1030 -27.43 3.11 -3.38
CA LEU A 1030 -26.61 2.44 -2.36
C LEU A 1030 -27.36 2.39 -1.02
N GLN A 1031 -27.58 1.17 -0.52
CA GLN A 1031 -28.22 0.91 0.76
C GLN A 1031 -27.35 -0.05 1.58
N ARG A 1032 -27.18 0.26 2.87
CA ARG A 1032 -26.52 -0.60 3.84
C ARG A 1032 -27.58 -1.40 4.60
N TYR A 1033 -27.45 -2.72 4.58
CA TYR A 1033 -28.33 -3.66 5.26
C TYR A 1033 -27.74 -4.01 6.63
N SER A 1034 -28.61 -4.24 7.63
CA SER A 1034 -28.18 -4.48 9.01
C SER A 1034 -27.96 -5.97 9.28
N THR A 1035 -28.81 -6.83 8.71
CA THR A 1035 -28.73 -8.29 8.78
C THR A 1035 -28.82 -8.92 7.40
N GLU A 1036 -28.34 -10.15 7.27
CA GLU A 1036 -28.53 -11.01 6.10
C GLU A 1036 -30.02 -11.30 5.83
N LEU A 1037 -30.84 -11.30 6.88
CA LEU A 1037 -32.30 -11.42 6.78
C LEU A 1037 -32.95 -10.20 6.13
N ASP A 1038 -32.38 -9.00 6.24
CA ASP A 1038 -32.93 -7.80 5.59
C ASP A 1038 -32.67 -7.82 4.07
N ILE A 1039 -31.50 -8.33 3.67
CA ILE A 1039 -31.17 -8.62 2.26
C ILE A 1039 -32.15 -9.66 1.71
N LEU A 1040 -32.38 -10.74 2.47
CA LEU A 1040 -33.28 -11.82 2.07
C LEU A 1040 -34.73 -11.36 1.90
N LYS A 1041 -35.27 -10.57 2.84
CA LYS A 1041 -36.64 -10.02 2.76
C LYS A 1041 -36.84 -9.17 1.50
N GLU A 1042 -35.91 -8.24 1.23
CA GLU A 1042 -35.99 -7.36 0.06
C GLU A 1042 -35.89 -8.17 -1.25
N PHE A 1043 -34.94 -9.10 -1.32
CA PHE A 1043 -34.84 -10.03 -2.46
C PHE A 1043 -36.16 -10.82 -2.67
N CYS A 1044 -36.73 -11.41 -1.61
CA CYS A 1044 -37.95 -12.21 -1.74
C CYS A 1044 -39.17 -11.38 -2.16
N TYR A 1045 -39.30 -10.15 -1.66
CA TYR A 1045 -40.34 -9.21 -2.06
C TYR A 1045 -40.27 -8.85 -3.55
N GLN A 1046 -39.07 -8.59 -4.07
CA GLN A 1046 -38.89 -8.25 -5.49
C GLN A 1046 -38.96 -9.49 -6.40
N ARG A 1047 -38.51 -10.67 -5.93
CA ARG A 1047 -38.62 -11.93 -6.67
C ARG A 1047 -40.07 -12.38 -6.87
N LEU A 1048 -40.97 -12.15 -5.90
CA LEU A 1048 -42.40 -12.41 -6.09
C LEU A 1048 -43.00 -11.57 -7.23
N LYS A 1049 -42.69 -10.27 -7.29
CA LYS A 1049 -43.11 -9.41 -8.41
C LYS A 1049 -42.55 -9.87 -9.75
N ALA A 1050 -41.31 -10.39 -9.77
CA ALA A 1050 -40.73 -10.99 -10.97
C ALA A 1050 -41.54 -12.21 -11.43
N TYR A 1051 -42.05 -13.04 -10.51
CA TYR A 1051 -42.98 -14.12 -10.88
C TYR A 1051 -44.36 -13.63 -11.36
N GLU A 1052 -44.89 -12.53 -10.82
CA GLU A 1052 -46.12 -11.89 -11.34
C GLU A 1052 -45.92 -11.42 -12.79
N ASN A 1053 -44.78 -10.77 -13.06
CA ASN A 1053 -44.38 -10.32 -14.39
C ASN A 1053 -44.14 -11.50 -15.35
N ARG A 1054 -43.41 -12.53 -14.91
CA ARG A 1054 -43.16 -13.75 -15.70
C ARG A 1054 -44.44 -14.51 -15.99
N LYS A 1055 -45.33 -14.69 -15.01
CA LYS A 1055 -46.66 -15.30 -15.22
C LYS A 1055 -47.46 -14.49 -16.26
N SER A 1056 -47.46 -13.17 -16.16
CA SER A 1056 -48.13 -12.27 -17.10
C SER A 1056 -47.55 -12.34 -18.52
N TYR A 1057 -46.21 -12.39 -18.64
CA TYR A 1057 -45.51 -12.56 -19.90
C TYR A 1057 -45.80 -13.93 -20.53
N LEU A 1058 -45.68 -15.01 -19.76
CA LEU A 1058 -45.92 -16.37 -20.25
C LEU A 1058 -47.38 -16.58 -20.68
N ILE A 1059 -48.36 -15.99 -19.98
CA ILE A 1059 -49.77 -16.00 -20.42
C ILE A 1059 -49.91 -15.26 -21.77
N SER A 1060 -49.32 -14.05 -21.90
CA SER A 1060 -49.34 -13.29 -23.17
C SER A 1060 -48.67 -14.06 -24.31
N LYS A 1061 -47.53 -14.72 -24.04
CA LYS A 1061 -46.82 -15.58 -25.00
C LYS A 1061 -47.70 -16.75 -25.47
N LEU A 1062 -48.31 -17.50 -24.55
CA LEU A 1062 -49.20 -18.61 -24.89
C LEU A 1062 -50.47 -18.15 -25.63
N GLU A 1063 -51.01 -16.97 -25.29
CA GLU A 1063 -52.14 -16.37 -26.02
C GLU A 1063 -51.76 -15.98 -27.47
N LYS A 1064 -50.54 -15.47 -27.68
CA LYS A 1064 -49.99 -15.19 -29.02
C LYS A 1064 -49.73 -16.47 -29.82
N GLU A 1065 -49.06 -17.46 -29.23
CA GLU A 1065 -48.84 -18.79 -29.83
C GLU A 1065 -50.16 -19.44 -30.24
N LYS A 1066 -51.16 -19.45 -29.34
CA LYS A 1066 -52.51 -19.96 -29.62
C LYS A 1066 -53.15 -19.27 -30.83
N ARG A 1067 -53.09 -17.94 -30.94
CA ARG A 1067 -53.64 -17.21 -32.11
C ARG A 1067 -52.94 -17.57 -33.41
N ILE A 1068 -51.61 -17.63 -33.40
CA ILE A 1068 -50.81 -17.99 -34.58
C ILE A 1068 -51.15 -19.41 -35.04
N ILE A 1069 -51.20 -20.39 -34.12
CA ILE A 1069 -51.56 -21.78 -34.43
C ILE A 1069 -53.01 -21.86 -34.94
N SER A 1070 -53.97 -21.21 -34.27
CA SER A 1070 -55.37 -21.09 -34.74
C SER A 1070 -55.44 -20.60 -36.19
N ASN A 1071 -54.73 -19.53 -36.51
CA ASN A 1071 -54.82 -18.92 -37.83
C ASN A 1071 -54.07 -19.71 -38.90
N LYS A 1072 -52.96 -20.39 -38.57
CA LYS A 1072 -52.33 -21.38 -39.46
C LYS A 1072 -53.26 -22.56 -39.74
N THR A 1073 -53.94 -23.07 -38.72
CA THR A 1073 -54.89 -24.19 -38.83
C THR A 1073 -56.06 -23.81 -39.76
N LYS A 1074 -56.68 -22.64 -39.53
CA LYS A 1074 -57.72 -22.08 -40.42
C LYS A 1074 -57.21 -21.90 -41.86
N PHE A 1075 -56.00 -21.38 -42.04
CA PHE A 1075 -55.41 -21.07 -43.35
C PHE A 1075 -55.18 -22.34 -44.17
N ILE A 1076 -54.57 -23.38 -43.57
CA ILE A 1076 -54.37 -24.66 -44.25
C ILE A 1076 -55.73 -25.32 -44.55
N LEU A 1077 -56.65 -25.38 -43.58
CA LEU A 1077 -58.00 -25.93 -43.79
C LEU A 1077 -58.71 -25.24 -44.94
N ALA A 1078 -58.71 -23.91 -44.99
CA ALA A 1078 -59.34 -23.16 -46.06
C ALA A 1078 -58.69 -23.42 -47.43
N ILE A 1079 -57.38 -23.69 -47.50
CA ILE A 1079 -56.71 -24.07 -48.75
C ILE A 1079 -57.09 -25.51 -49.14
N VAL A 1080 -57.02 -26.47 -48.22
CA VAL A 1080 -57.34 -27.89 -48.45
C VAL A 1080 -58.82 -28.08 -48.85
N ASN A 1081 -59.73 -27.33 -48.25
CA ASN A 1081 -61.17 -27.33 -48.57
C ASN A 1081 -61.50 -26.54 -49.85
N ASN A 1082 -60.52 -25.93 -50.52
CA ASN A 1082 -60.69 -25.01 -51.68
C ASN A 1082 -61.45 -23.69 -51.36
N GLU A 1083 -61.71 -23.37 -50.10
CA GLU A 1083 -62.31 -22.11 -49.65
C GLU A 1083 -61.41 -20.88 -49.87
N LEU A 1084 -60.08 -21.08 -49.93
CA LEU A 1084 -59.05 -20.05 -50.08
C LEU A 1084 -58.08 -20.42 -51.22
N ILE A 1085 -58.42 -20.03 -52.44
CA ILE A 1085 -57.53 -20.18 -53.60
C ILE A 1085 -56.36 -19.18 -53.48
N VAL A 1086 -55.15 -19.65 -53.18
CA VAL A 1086 -53.91 -18.83 -53.15
C VAL A 1086 -53.32 -18.67 -54.57
N ASN A 1087 -53.39 -19.73 -55.38
CA ASN A 1087 -52.79 -19.78 -56.71
C ASN A 1087 -53.34 -18.68 -57.66
N LYS A 1088 -52.47 -18.12 -58.50
CA LYS A 1088 -52.76 -17.04 -59.47
C LYS A 1088 -53.26 -15.69 -58.89
N LYS A 1089 -53.33 -15.50 -57.57
CA LYS A 1089 -53.63 -14.19 -56.95
C LYS A 1089 -52.34 -13.39 -56.71
N LYS A 1090 -52.42 -12.07 -56.89
CA LYS A 1090 -51.35 -11.15 -56.47
C LYS A 1090 -51.31 -11.08 -54.93
N LYS A 1091 -50.12 -11.03 -54.31
CA LYS A 1091 -49.95 -11.00 -52.83
C LYS A 1091 -50.81 -9.91 -52.17
N LYS A 1092 -50.93 -8.73 -52.80
CA LYS A 1092 -51.84 -7.61 -52.42
C LYS A 1092 -53.31 -8.04 -52.24
N VAL A 1093 -53.87 -8.74 -53.22
CA VAL A 1093 -55.28 -9.21 -53.21
C VAL A 1093 -55.50 -10.29 -52.15
N LEU A 1094 -54.50 -11.15 -51.95
CA LEU A 1094 -54.55 -12.20 -50.94
C LEU A 1094 -54.49 -11.64 -49.51
N VAL A 1095 -53.70 -10.59 -49.28
CA VAL A 1095 -53.66 -9.83 -48.01
C VAL A 1095 -55.01 -9.18 -47.69
N GLU A 1096 -55.66 -8.57 -48.69
CA GLU A 1096 -57.04 -8.06 -48.51
C GLU A 1096 -58.05 -9.18 -48.20
N GLU A 1097 -57.94 -10.34 -48.85
CA GLU A 1097 -58.83 -11.48 -48.61
C GLU A 1097 -58.65 -12.10 -47.22
N LEU A 1098 -57.40 -12.22 -46.74
CA LEU A 1098 -57.10 -12.68 -45.37
C LEU A 1098 -57.71 -11.74 -44.33
N TYR A 1099 -57.58 -10.42 -44.52
CA TYR A 1099 -58.20 -9.45 -43.62
C TYR A 1099 -59.73 -9.56 -43.63
N ARG A 1100 -60.36 -9.66 -44.82
CA ARG A 1100 -61.81 -9.83 -44.95
C ARG A 1100 -62.33 -11.16 -44.39
N LYS A 1101 -61.51 -12.21 -44.38
CA LYS A 1101 -61.82 -13.52 -43.77
C LYS A 1101 -61.50 -13.62 -42.27
N GLY A 1102 -61.08 -12.52 -41.62
CA GLY A 1102 -60.90 -12.47 -40.17
C GLY A 1102 -59.65 -13.19 -39.65
N TYR A 1103 -58.59 -13.26 -40.45
CA TYR A 1103 -57.26 -13.66 -39.96
C TYR A 1103 -56.62 -12.48 -39.23
N ASP A 1104 -56.05 -12.68 -38.03
CA ASP A 1104 -55.37 -11.61 -37.29
C ASP A 1104 -54.08 -11.17 -38.04
N PRO A 1105 -53.86 -9.87 -38.30
CA PRO A 1105 -52.55 -9.34 -38.69
C PRO A 1105 -51.50 -9.60 -37.59
N TYR A 1106 -50.25 -9.89 -37.97
CA TYR A 1106 -49.19 -10.21 -37.01
C TYR A 1106 -48.92 -9.07 -36.02
N LYS A 1107 -48.98 -7.80 -36.46
CA LYS A 1107 -48.91 -6.63 -35.55
C LYS A 1107 -50.00 -6.64 -34.47
N ASP A 1108 -51.18 -7.16 -34.77
CA ASP A 1108 -52.35 -7.14 -33.87
C ASP A 1108 -52.33 -8.33 -32.90
N ILE A 1109 -51.75 -9.46 -33.33
CA ILE A 1109 -51.30 -10.52 -32.42
C ILE A 1109 -50.25 -9.94 -31.43
N ASN A 1110 -49.29 -9.15 -31.93
CA ASN A 1110 -48.23 -8.59 -31.08
C ASN A 1110 -48.68 -7.46 -30.14
N LYS A 1111 -49.75 -6.72 -30.45
CA LYS A 1111 -50.30 -5.62 -29.61
C LYS A 1111 -50.83 -6.03 -28.23
N ILE A 1112 -50.96 -7.32 -27.92
CA ILE A 1112 -51.47 -7.80 -26.62
C ILE A 1112 -50.53 -7.34 -25.49
N LYS A 1113 -51.01 -6.34 -24.71
CA LYS A 1113 -50.29 -5.58 -23.66
C LYS A 1113 -49.00 -4.91 -24.15
N LYS A 1114 -49.12 -3.69 -24.72
CA LYS A 1114 -48.02 -2.96 -25.37
C LYS A 1114 -47.49 -1.72 -24.60
N GLU A 1115 -47.61 -1.69 -23.28
CA GLU A 1115 -47.36 -0.46 -22.49
C GLU A 1115 -45.92 -0.29 -21.96
N GLU A 1116 -45.09 -1.34 -21.86
CA GLU A 1116 -43.73 -1.23 -21.27
C GLU A 1116 -42.60 -2.00 -22.01
N ILE A 1117 -42.84 -2.60 -23.18
CA ILE A 1117 -41.83 -3.45 -23.86
C ILE A 1117 -41.70 -3.14 -25.36
N PHE A 1118 -40.45 -3.17 -25.85
CA PHE A 1118 -39.97 -2.98 -27.24
C PHE A 1118 -39.97 -1.55 -27.82
N GLU A 1119 -38.91 -0.82 -27.49
CA GLU A 1119 -38.34 0.24 -28.34
C GLU A 1119 -37.49 -0.36 -29.49
N GLN A 1120 -36.93 -1.56 -29.29
CA GLN A 1120 -36.02 -2.25 -30.22
C GLN A 1120 -36.66 -2.63 -31.58
N GLU A 1121 -37.98 -2.91 -31.63
CA GLU A 1121 -38.70 -3.22 -32.89
C GLU A 1121 -38.70 -2.03 -33.89
N LEU A 1122 -38.40 -0.82 -33.42
CA LEU A 1122 -38.25 0.39 -34.26
C LEU A 1122 -36.81 0.61 -34.74
N LEU A 1123 -35.82 -0.04 -34.13
CA LEU A 1123 -34.40 0.02 -34.54
C LEU A 1123 -34.09 -1.11 -35.52
N ASP A 1124 -34.46 -2.34 -35.19
CA ASP A 1124 -34.21 -3.52 -36.04
C ASP A 1124 -34.97 -3.45 -37.39
N ALA A 1125 -35.98 -2.58 -37.49
CA ALA A 1125 -36.72 -2.27 -38.71
C ALA A 1125 -36.08 -1.17 -39.59
N ALA A 1126 -35.01 -0.52 -39.16
CA ALA A 1126 -34.38 0.61 -39.87
C ALA A 1126 -33.36 0.20 -40.94
N ASP A 1127 -32.82 -1.02 -40.86
CA ASP A 1127 -31.66 -1.48 -41.66
C ASP A 1127 -32.02 -2.12 -43.02
N ASN A 1128 -33.28 -2.03 -43.47
CA ASN A 1128 -33.72 -2.49 -44.81
C ASN A 1128 -34.42 -1.35 -45.61
N PRO A 1129 -33.68 -0.58 -46.43
CA PRO A 1129 -34.23 0.62 -47.09
C PRO A 1129 -35.10 0.39 -48.35
N GLU A 1130 -35.29 -0.84 -48.83
CA GLU A 1130 -35.76 -1.09 -50.21
C GLU A 1130 -37.28 -1.29 -50.39
N ASP A 1131 -38.03 -1.53 -49.30
CA ASP A 1131 -39.47 -1.87 -49.38
C ASP A 1131 -40.42 -0.66 -49.41
N ASN A 1132 -40.62 -0.08 -50.59
CA ASN A 1132 -41.73 0.85 -50.86
C ASN A 1132 -43.08 0.11 -50.99
N GLU A 1133 -43.56 -0.55 -49.93
CA GLU A 1133 -44.87 -1.22 -49.92
C GLU A 1133 -46.06 -0.25 -49.70
N GLU A 1134 -47.12 -0.41 -50.51
CA GLU A 1134 -48.38 0.32 -50.33
C GLU A 1134 -49.13 -0.14 -49.06
N ILE A 1135 -49.30 0.75 -48.08
CA ILE A 1135 -50.11 0.51 -46.89
C ILE A 1135 -51.61 0.52 -47.26
N ILE A 1136 -52.31 -0.59 -47.02
CA ILE A 1136 -53.75 -0.73 -47.28
C ILE A 1136 -54.48 -0.77 -45.94
N ALA A 1137 -55.34 0.22 -45.65
CA ALA A 1137 -56.10 0.29 -44.39
C ALA A 1137 -55.25 0.13 -43.10
N GLY A 1138 -53.96 0.53 -43.14
CA GLY A 1138 -53.02 0.36 -42.02
C GLY A 1138 -52.38 -1.04 -41.94
N ILE A 1139 -52.48 -1.84 -43.00
CA ILE A 1139 -51.94 -3.21 -43.14
C ILE A 1139 -50.80 -3.20 -44.16
N THR A 1140 -49.69 -3.85 -43.81
CA THR A 1140 -48.57 -4.12 -44.72
C THR A 1140 -48.65 -5.56 -45.23
N VAL A 1141 -47.87 -5.93 -46.25
CA VAL A 1141 -47.86 -7.32 -46.70
C VAL A 1141 -47.23 -8.24 -45.65
N LYS A 1142 -46.20 -7.73 -44.95
CA LYS A 1142 -45.48 -8.41 -43.87
C LYS A 1142 -46.36 -8.83 -42.70
N ASP A 1143 -47.50 -8.16 -42.48
CA ASP A 1143 -48.49 -8.54 -41.46
C ASP A 1143 -49.04 -9.97 -41.60
N TYR A 1144 -48.99 -10.57 -42.79
CA TYR A 1144 -49.48 -11.93 -43.04
C TYR A 1144 -48.40 -12.92 -43.47
N ASP A 1145 -47.13 -12.55 -43.47
CA ASP A 1145 -46.06 -13.47 -43.89
C ASP A 1145 -45.95 -14.70 -42.96
N TYR A 1146 -46.47 -14.67 -41.73
CA TYR A 1146 -46.59 -15.86 -40.88
C TYR A 1146 -47.54 -16.96 -41.44
N LEU A 1147 -48.39 -16.60 -42.42
CA LEU A 1147 -49.20 -17.51 -43.24
C LEU A 1147 -48.60 -17.66 -44.65
N LEU A 1148 -48.20 -16.55 -45.28
CA LEU A 1148 -47.81 -16.52 -46.69
C LEU A 1148 -46.39 -17.04 -47.00
N SER A 1149 -45.50 -17.10 -45.99
CA SER A 1149 -44.16 -17.72 -46.10
C SER A 1149 -44.14 -19.20 -45.68
N MET A 1150 -45.29 -19.79 -45.36
CA MET A 1150 -45.37 -21.20 -44.98
C MET A 1150 -44.91 -22.12 -46.13
N PRO A 1151 -43.98 -23.05 -45.89
CA PRO A 1151 -43.54 -24.00 -46.92
C PRO A 1151 -44.70 -24.83 -47.47
N ILE A 1152 -44.69 -25.13 -48.77
CA ILE A 1152 -45.82 -25.82 -49.46
C ILE A 1152 -46.14 -27.18 -48.81
N PHE A 1153 -45.13 -27.90 -48.29
CA PHE A 1153 -45.33 -29.18 -47.58
C PHE A 1153 -46.14 -29.06 -46.28
N SER A 1154 -46.34 -27.85 -45.75
CA SER A 1154 -47.20 -27.61 -44.58
C SER A 1154 -48.69 -27.50 -44.91
N LEU A 1155 -49.05 -27.55 -46.19
CA LEU A 1155 -50.44 -27.49 -46.68
C LEU A 1155 -51.10 -28.89 -46.75
N THR A 1156 -50.80 -29.78 -45.80
CA THR A 1156 -51.31 -31.15 -45.73
C THR A 1156 -52.30 -31.34 -44.58
N LEU A 1157 -53.19 -32.35 -44.68
CA LEU A 1157 -54.10 -32.72 -43.59
C LEU A 1157 -53.33 -33.16 -42.33
N GLU A 1158 -52.25 -33.92 -42.51
CA GLU A 1158 -51.33 -34.31 -41.42
C GLU A 1158 -50.85 -33.09 -40.62
N LYS A 1159 -50.54 -31.97 -41.31
CA LYS A 1159 -50.10 -30.75 -40.65
C LYS A 1159 -51.23 -30.00 -39.95
N VAL A 1160 -52.48 -30.15 -40.40
CA VAL A 1160 -53.67 -29.67 -39.68
C VAL A 1160 -53.87 -30.46 -38.38
N GLU A 1161 -53.71 -31.79 -38.41
CA GLU A 1161 -53.86 -32.66 -37.22
C GLU A 1161 -52.78 -32.39 -36.17
N ASP A 1162 -51.53 -32.18 -36.60
CA ASP A 1162 -50.43 -31.71 -35.76
C ASP A 1162 -50.74 -30.34 -35.12
N LEU A 1163 -51.13 -29.34 -35.93
CA LEU A 1163 -51.47 -28.00 -35.40
C LEU A 1163 -52.70 -28.02 -34.48
N LEU A 1164 -53.70 -28.87 -34.72
CA LEU A 1164 -54.85 -29.07 -33.82
C LEU A 1164 -54.44 -29.75 -32.50
N THR A 1165 -53.40 -30.59 -32.52
CA THR A 1165 -52.82 -31.21 -31.32
C THR A 1165 -52.07 -30.17 -30.51
N GLN A 1166 -51.15 -29.44 -31.15
CA GLN A 1166 -50.43 -28.30 -30.54
C GLN A 1166 -51.39 -27.24 -29.98
N LEU A 1167 -52.51 -26.95 -30.65
CA LEU A 1167 -53.50 -26.00 -30.17
C LEU A 1167 -54.11 -26.43 -28.82
N LYS A 1168 -54.50 -27.71 -28.69
CA LYS A 1168 -55.04 -28.28 -27.44
C LYS A 1168 -54.00 -28.31 -26.33
N GLU A 1169 -52.75 -28.60 -26.66
CA GLU A 1169 -51.64 -28.55 -25.70
C GLU A 1169 -51.41 -27.14 -25.18
N LYS A 1170 -51.41 -26.14 -26.07
CA LYS A 1170 -51.27 -24.72 -25.72
C LYS A 1170 -52.45 -24.19 -24.89
N GLU A 1171 -53.67 -24.68 -25.15
CA GLU A 1171 -54.83 -24.39 -24.30
C GLU A 1171 -54.66 -24.96 -22.89
N ARG A 1172 -54.19 -26.20 -22.76
CA ARG A 1172 -53.91 -26.86 -21.48
C ARG A 1172 -52.78 -26.19 -20.71
N GLU A 1173 -51.68 -25.81 -21.37
CA GLU A 1173 -50.58 -25.04 -20.77
C GLU A 1173 -51.09 -23.71 -20.19
N LEU A 1174 -51.90 -23.00 -20.97
CA LEU A 1174 -52.47 -21.70 -20.60
C LEU A 1174 -53.48 -21.81 -19.45
N GLU A 1175 -54.28 -22.87 -19.38
CA GLU A 1175 -55.17 -23.13 -18.24
C GLU A 1175 -54.38 -23.40 -16.95
N ILE A 1176 -53.38 -24.30 -16.99
CA ILE A 1176 -52.55 -24.61 -15.83
C ILE A 1176 -51.79 -23.35 -15.36
N LEU A 1177 -51.24 -22.57 -16.29
CA LEU A 1177 -50.52 -21.33 -15.97
C LEU A 1177 -51.43 -20.23 -15.39
N ARG A 1178 -52.69 -20.14 -15.81
CA ARG A 1178 -53.66 -19.24 -15.18
C ARG A 1178 -53.97 -19.67 -13.75
N ASN A 1179 -54.15 -20.98 -13.51
CA ASN A 1179 -54.59 -21.53 -12.24
C ASN A 1179 -53.48 -21.73 -11.18
N ILE A 1180 -52.20 -21.83 -11.57
CA ILE A 1180 -51.06 -21.94 -10.63
C ILE A 1180 -50.76 -20.59 -9.95
N THR A 1181 -50.43 -20.58 -8.65
CA THR A 1181 -50.02 -19.34 -7.94
C THR A 1181 -48.55 -19.00 -8.18
N VAL A 1182 -48.13 -17.74 -7.96
CA VAL A 1182 -46.74 -17.32 -8.16
C VAL A 1182 -45.78 -17.95 -7.15
N GLU A 1183 -46.25 -18.18 -5.93
CA GLU A 1183 -45.57 -18.95 -4.88
C GLU A 1183 -45.36 -20.41 -5.31
N THR A 1184 -46.40 -21.02 -5.89
CA THR A 1184 -46.34 -22.41 -6.40
C THR A 1184 -45.42 -22.54 -7.61
N MET A 1185 -45.30 -21.50 -8.44
CA MET A 1185 -44.28 -21.43 -9.51
C MET A 1185 -42.88 -21.33 -8.92
N TRP A 1186 -42.68 -20.51 -7.88
CA TRP A 1186 -41.37 -20.34 -7.26
C TRP A 1186 -40.87 -21.59 -6.53
N LEU A 1187 -41.74 -22.25 -5.75
CA LEU A 1187 -41.38 -23.48 -5.04
C LEU A 1187 -40.89 -24.58 -6.00
N LYS A 1188 -41.52 -24.72 -7.17
CA LYS A 1188 -41.08 -25.67 -8.23
C LYS A 1188 -39.75 -25.29 -8.89
N ASP A 1189 -39.50 -24.00 -9.07
CA ASP A 1189 -38.20 -23.52 -9.56
C ASP A 1189 -37.11 -23.73 -8.49
N ILE A 1190 -37.44 -23.60 -7.19
CA ILE A 1190 -36.53 -23.88 -6.07
C ILE A 1190 -36.18 -25.38 -6.01
N GLU A 1191 -37.15 -26.28 -6.15
CA GLU A 1191 -36.93 -27.73 -6.21
C GLU A 1191 -35.91 -28.09 -7.30
N LYS A 1192 -36.11 -27.59 -8.53
CA LYS A 1192 -35.17 -27.77 -9.66
C LYS A 1192 -33.78 -27.16 -9.44
N VAL A 1193 -33.69 -26.09 -8.64
CA VAL A 1193 -32.42 -25.47 -8.26
C VAL A 1193 -31.70 -26.33 -7.22
N GLU A 1194 -32.41 -26.83 -6.21
CA GLU A 1194 -31.87 -27.72 -5.18
C GLU A 1194 -31.34 -29.03 -5.80
N GLU A 1195 -32.10 -29.64 -6.72
CA GLU A 1195 -31.68 -30.80 -7.53
C GLU A 1195 -30.41 -30.52 -8.37
N ALA A 1196 -30.39 -29.41 -9.11
CA ALA A 1196 -29.28 -29.12 -10.03
C ALA A 1196 -27.97 -28.74 -9.31
N ILE A 1197 -28.06 -28.11 -8.13
CA ILE A 1197 -26.90 -27.82 -7.28
C ILE A 1197 -26.32 -29.11 -6.69
N GLU A 1198 -27.16 -30.02 -6.18
CA GLU A 1198 -26.69 -31.29 -5.63
C GLU A 1198 -26.12 -32.21 -6.72
N PHE A 1199 -26.71 -32.21 -7.93
CA PHE A 1199 -26.13 -32.88 -9.10
C PHE A 1199 -24.74 -32.34 -9.43
N GLN A 1200 -24.56 -31.02 -9.53
CA GLN A 1200 -23.26 -30.40 -9.75
C GLN A 1200 -22.25 -30.80 -8.65
N ARG A 1201 -22.65 -30.77 -7.38
CA ARG A 1201 -21.80 -31.16 -6.26
C ARG A 1201 -21.36 -32.63 -6.35
N ASN A 1202 -22.28 -33.54 -6.69
CA ASN A 1202 -21.98 -34.96 -6.81
C ASN A 1202 -21.00 -35.27 -7.97
N VAL A 1203 -21.11 -34.54 -9.09
CA VAL A 1203 -20.13 -34.63 -10.20
C VAL A 1203 -18.74 -34.13 -9.74
N GLU A 1204 -18.67 -32.98 -9.07
CA GLU A 1204 -17.41 -32.42 -8.58
C GLU A 1204 -16.74 -33.34 -7.53
N LEU A 1205 -17.52 -33.91 -6.60
CA LEU A 1205 -17.03 -34.92 -5.63
C LEU A 1205 -16.53 -36.19 -6.31
N SER A 1206 -17.25 -36.70 -7.33
CA SER A 1206 -16.84 -37.90 -8.07
C SER A 1206 -15.50 -37.69 -8.79
N ASN A 1207 -15.33 -36.55 -9.47
CA ASN A 1207 -14.08 -36.17 -10.13
C ASN A 1207 -12.91 -36.07 -9.13
N ARG A 1208 -13.19 -35.55 -7.92
CA ARG A 1208 -12.21 -35.44 -6.83
C ARG A 1208 -11.84 -36.83 -6.26
N GLU A 1209 -12.79 -37.75 -6.14
CA GLU A 1209 -12.50 -39.13 -5.74
C GLU A 1209 -11.64 -39.88 -6.77
N GLU A 1210 -11.97 -39.79 -8.06
CA GLU A 1210 -11.18 -40.43 -9.12
C GLU A 1210 -9.74 -39.90 -9.14
N SER A 1211 -9.58 -38.59 -9.04
CA SER A 1211 -8.27 -37.93 -8.91
C SER A 1211 -7.47 -38.45 -7.70
N ASN A 1212 -8.14 -38.76 -6.59
CA ASN A 1212 -7.51 -39.30 -5.39
C ASN A 1212 -7.22 -40.81 -5.47
N LYS A 1213 -8.01 -41.61 -6.19
CA LYS A 1213 -7.77 -43.06 -6.40
C LYS A 1213 -6.40 -43.33 -7.02
N PHE A 1214 -5.89 -42.45 -7.90
CA PHE A 1214 -4.54 -42.53 -8.46
C PHE A 1214 -3.39 -42.37 -7.42
N LYS A 1215 -3.62 -41.70 -6.27
CA LYS A 1215 -2.61 -41.56 -5.20
C LYS A 1215 -2.35 -42.90 -4.48
N VAL A 1216 -3.39 -43.72 -4.29
CA VAL A 1216 -3.32 -44.97 -3.51
C VAL A 1216 -2.51 -46.04 -4.24
N ALA A 1217 -2.66 -46.13 -5.57
CA ALA A 1217 -2.01 -47.16 -6.40
C ALA A 1217 -0.47 -47.14 -6.35
N ARG A 1218 0.17 -46.02 -5.96
CA ARG A 1218 1.63 -45.91 -5.85
C ARG A 1218 2.22 -46.35 -4.51
N LYS A 1219 1.42 -46.62 -3.47
CA LYS A 1219 1.93 -47.07 -2.15
C LYS A 1219 2.07 -48.59 -2.00
N GLN A 1220 1.72 -49.39 -3.01
CA GLN A 1220 1.96 -50.84 -3.02
C GLN A 1220 3.22 -51.19 -3.81
N GLY A 1221 4.32 -51.50 -3.10
CA GLY A 1221 5.58 -51.96 -3.70
C GLY A 1221 5.44 -53.36 -4.34
N PRO A 1222 6.07 -53.62 -5.50
CA PRO A 1222 5.80 -54.81 -6.29
C PRO A 1222 6.42 -56.09 -5.71
N SER A 1223 5.59 -56.97 -5.13
CA SER A 1223 6.03 -58.27 -4.61
C SER A 1223 5.10 -59.43 -4.99
N SER A 1224 5.51 -60.23 -5.98
CA SER A 1224 4.84 -61.46 -6.47
C SER A 1224 3.44 -61.24 -7.11
N MET A 1225 2.96 -62.01 -8.10
CA MET A 1225 3.37 -63.29 -8.69
C MET A 1225 3.22 -63.31 -10.22
N LYS A 1226 3.99 -64.18 -10.89
CA LYS A 1226 3.69 -64.65 -12.27
C LYS A 1226 2.96 -66.00 -12.21
N LYS A 1227 1.75 -66.15 -12.79
CA LYS A 1227 1.35 -67.27 -13.71
C LYS A 1227 -0.18 -67.41 -13.99
N LYS A 1228 -0.47 -67.63 -15.27
CA LYS A 1228 -1.51 -68.48 -15.90
C LYS A 1228 -3.02 -68.16 -15.74
N LYS A 1229 -3.62 -67.90 -16.92
CA LYS A 1229 -5.06 -67.90 -17.25
C LYS A 1229 -5.78 -69.22 -16.89
N LYS A 1230 -7.06 -69.13 -16.47
CA LYS A 1230 -8.13 -70.11 -16.78
C LYS A 1230 -9.51 -69.44 -16.68
N LYS A 1231 -10.46 -69.80 -17.57
CA LYS A 1231 -11.85 -69.31 -17.57
C LYS A 1231 -12.78 -70.29 -16.83
N LYS A 1232 -13.77 -69.79 -16.08
CA LYS A 1232 -15.11 -70.40 -15.89
C LYS A 1232 -16.12 -69.33 -15.46
N LYS A 1233 -17.43 -69.60 -15.63
CA LYS A 1233 -18.55 -68.68 -15.35
C LYS A 1233 -19.20 -68.95 -13.98
N LEU A 1234 -19.70 -67.88 -13.35
CA LEU A 1234 -20.91 -67.68 -12.52
C LEU A 1234 -20.65 -66.41 -11.66
N SER A 1235 -21.61 -65.60 -11.23
CA SER A 1235 -22.95 -65.20 -11.72
C SER A 1235 -23.46 -64.10 -10.77
N SER A 1236 -24.50 -63.36 -11.17
CA SER A 1236 -25.14 -62.26 -10.43
C SER A 1236 -24.33 -60.98 -10.19
N ASP A 1237 -24.93 -59.79 -10.24
CA ASP A 1237 -25.92 -59.20 -11.17
C ASP A 1237 -26.07 -57.73 -10.75
N GLU A 1238 -25.87 -56.79 -11.67
CA GLU A 1238 -26.64 -55.54 -11.85
C GLU A 1238 -25.95 -54.68 -12.93
N GLU A 1239 -26.75 -54.16 -13.86
CA GLU A 1239 -26.30 -53.40 -15.02
C GLU A 1239 -26.82 -51.95 -14.92
N SER A 1240 -25.99 -50.97 -15.28
CA SER A 1240 -26.46 -49.63 -15.66
C SER A 1240 -25.58 -49.11 -16.80
N GLU A 1241 -26.21 -48.67 -17.88
CA GLU A 1241 -25.55 -48.47 -19.17
C GLU A 1241 -24.78 -47.14 -19.24
N GLY A 1242 -23.63 -47.15 -19.93
CA GLY A 1242 -23.02 -45.92 -20.42
C GLY A 1242 -23.66 -45.53 -21.75
N GLY A 1243 -24.43 -44.44 -21.76
CA GLY A 1243 -25.07 -43.90 -22.97
C GLY A 1243 -24.30 -42.73 -23.56
N ASP A 1244 -24.09 -42.75 -24.88
CA ASP A 1244 -23.55 -41.61 -25.62
C ASP A 1244 -24.51 -40.40 -25.57
N ILE A 1245 -23.99 -39.21 -25.29
CA ILE A 1245 -24.79 -37.97 -25.25
C ILE A 1245 -24.68 -37.25 -26.61
N SER A 1246 -25.63 -37.56 -27.50
CA SER A 1246 -25.97 -36.77 -28.69
C SER A 1246 -27.46 -36.42 -28.68
N ASP A 1247 -27.81 -35.31 -29.34
CA ASP A 1247 -29.16 -34.73 -29.45
C ASP A 1247 -29.85 -34.30 -28.13
N SER A 1248 -29.71 -33.01 -27.80
CA SER A 1248 -30.42 -32.34 -26.69
C SER A 1248 -31.48 -31.36 -27.20
N SER A 1249 -32.57 -31.89 -27.77
CA SER A 1249 -33.61 -31.11 -28.48
C SER A 1249 -35.06 -31.31 -28.00
N GLU A 1250 -35.35 -32.25 -27.07
CA GLU A 1250 -36.74 -32.71 -26.83
C GLU A 1250 -37.26 -32.58 -25.37
N PHE A 1251 -36.56 -31.89 -24.46
CA PHE A 1251 -36.85 -31.97 -23.01
C PHE A 1251 -37.86 -30.94 -22.42
N LEU A 1252 -38.66 -30.26 -23.23
CA LEU A 1252 -39.50 -29.13 -22.77
C LEU A 1252 -40.84 -29.53 -22.08
N VAL A 1253 -41.30 -30.78 -22.22
CA VAL A 1253 -42.70 -31.17 -21.90
C VAL A 1253 -42.96 -31.47 -20.41
N ASN A 1254 -41.93 -31.76 -19.61
CA ASN A 1254 -42.11 -32.35 -18.26
C ASN A 1254 -42.47 -31.37 -17.12
N THR A 1255 -42.47 -30.05 -17.34
CA THR A 1255 -42.57 -29.03 -16.26
C THR A 1255 -43.96 -28.92 -15.58
N LEU A 1256 -45.00 -29.65 -16.05
CA LEU A 1256 -46.40 -29.45 -15.62
C LEU A 1256 -47.11 -30.66 -14.98
N ASN A 1257 -46.49 -31.83 -14.86
CA ASN A 1257 -47.19 -33.05 -14.42
C ASN A 1257 -47.08 -33.34 -12.91
N ILE A 1258 -48.18 -33.11 -12.17
CA ILE A 1258 -48.39 -33.64 -10.82
C ILE A 1258 -49.00 -35.06 -10.95
N LYS A 1259 -48.29 -36.10 -10.51
CA LYS A 1259 -48.85 -37.47 -10.41
C LYS A 1259 -49.03 -37.89 -8.95
N LYS A 1260 -50.25 -38.32 -8.60
CA LYS A 1260 -50.56 -38.95 -7.31
C LYS A 1260 -50.12 -40.42 -7.32
N ASN A 1261 -49.63 -40.90 -6.18
CA ASN A 1261 -49.38 -42.32 -5.93
C ASN A 1261 -50.68 -43.15 -5.96
N THR A 1262 -50.61 -44.37 -6.53
CA THR A 1262 -51.40 -45.53 -6.05
C THR A 1262 -50.78 -46.83 -6.58
N ASN A 1263 -50.69 -47.84 -5.71
CA ASN A 1263 -49.98 -49.10 -5.94
C ASN A 1263 -50.70 -50.05 -6.94
N LYS A 1264 -49.94 -50.85 -7.71
CA LYS A 1264 -49.88 -52.32 -7.52
C LYS A 1264 -48.80 -53.03 -8.35
N LYS A 1265 -48.47 -54.26 -7.93
CA LYS A 1265 -47.50 -55.20 -8.51
C LYS A 1265 -48.14 -56.07 -9.62
N THR A 1266 -47.34 -56.49 -10.61
CA THR A 1266 -47.17 -57.88 -11.15
C THR A 1266 -46.42 -57.81 -12.51
N THR A 1267 -45.10 -58.04 -12.55
CA THR A 1267 -44.41 -59.34 -12.75
C THR A 1267 -44.46 -59.93 -14.17
N THR A 1268 -43.30 -59.85 -14.83
CA THR A 1268 -42.62 -60.90 -15.64
C THR A 1268 -43.12 -61.34 -17.03
N SER A 1269 -42.12 -61.47 -17.91
CA SER A 1269 -41.97 -62.43 -19.02
C SER A 1269 -42.72 -62.18 -20.34
N SER A 1270 -42.19 -62.53 -21.52
CA SER A 1270 -40.78 -62.75 -21.95
C SER A 1270 -40.73 -63.07 -23.46
N ASN A 1271 -39.59 -62.83 -24.12
CA ASN A 1271 -39.18 -63.51 -25.38
C ASN A 1271 -40.08 -63.21 -26.63
N ASN A 1272 -39.76 -63.47 -27.90
CA ASN A 1272 -38.60 -64.01 -28.66
C ASN A 1272 -38.80 -63.56 -30.16
N VAL A 1273 -37.86 -63.53 -31.12
CA VAL A 1273 -36.37 -63.43 -31.18
C VAL A 1273 -35.93 -63.39 -32.68
N ASN A 1274 -34.64 -63.15 -32.95
CA ASN A 1274 -33.86 -63.52 -34.16
C ASN A 1274 -33.98 -62.74 -35.50
N ASN A 1275 -32.81 -62.21 -35.93
CA ASN A 1275 -32.15 -62.38 -37.25
C ASN A 1275 -32.83 -61.84 -38.55
N SER A 1276 -32.12 -61.31 -39.57
CA SER A 1276 -30.74 -61.62 -39.98
C SER A 1276 -30.05 -60.60 -40.92
N LYS A 1277 -28.73 -60.43 -40.73
CA LYS A 1277 -27.63 -60.43 -41.74
C LYS A 1277 -27.86 -59.85 -43.17
N LYS A 1278 -27.03 -58.87 -43.60
CA LYS A 1278 -25.95 -59.03 -44.64
C LYS A 1278 -25.42 -57.71 -45.25
N ARG A 1279 -24.08 -57.66 -45.42
CA ARG A 1279 -23.29 -57.03 -46.53
C ARG A 1279 -23.46 -55.51 -46.80
N LEU A 1280 -22.71 -54.89 -47.74
CA LEU A 1280 -21.25 -54.82 -47.95
C LEU A 1280 -20.95 -53.82 -49.12
N ARG A 1281 -20.23 -52.71 -48.86
CA ARG A 1281 -19.37 -51.90 -49.78
C ARG A 1281 -19.85 -51.44 -51.18
N LYS A 1282 -19.66 -50.14 -51.42
CA LYS A 1282 -19.32 -49.44 -52.70
C LYS A 1282 -20.24 -49.57 -53.94
N ALA A 1283 -20.72 -48.42 -54.45
CA ALA A 1283 -20.23 -47.81 -55.71
C ALA A 1283 -20.95 -46.47 -56.01
N ASP A 1284 -20.15 -45.41 -56.19
CA ASP A 1284 -20.08 -44.50 -57.34
C ASP A 1284 -21.37 -43.88 -57.99
N ASP A 1285 -21.36 -42.53 -58.00
CA ASP A 1285 -21.54 -41.63 -59.18
C ASP A 1285 -22.89 -41.03 -59.69
N LEU A 1286 -22.73 -39.77 -60.15
CA LEU A 1286 -23.43 -38.97 -61.19
C LEU A 1286 -24.69 -38.11 -60.91
N ASN A 1287 -24.53 -36.80 -61.20
CA ASN A 1287 -25.46 -35.81 -61.79
C ASN A 1287 -26.63 -35.21 -60.95
N SER A 1288 -27.03 -33.92 -61.12
CA SER A 1288 -26.45 -32.82 -61.94
C SER A 1288 -26.99 -31.40 -61.59
N ASN A 1289 -26.06 -30.43 -61.54
CA ASN A 1289 -26.07 -29.04 -62.06
C ASN A 1289 -27.07 -27.93 -61.60
N GLU A 1290 -26.63 -26.69 -61.88
CA GLU A 1290 -27.32 -25.36 -61.95
C GLU A 1290 -27.54 -24.59 -60.62
N LEU A 1291 -27.17 -23.30 -60.47
CA LEU A 1291 -26.39 -22.37 -61.33
C LEU A 1291 -25.72 -21.21 -60.54
N ASP A 1292 -24.57 -20.74 -61.04
CA ASP A 1292 -23.79 -19.48 -60.88
C ASP A 1292 -24.29 -18.32 -59.95
N ASN A 1293 -23.44 -17.55 -59.25
CA ASN A 1293 -22.38 -16.69 -59.85
C ASN A 1293 -21.26 -16.18 -58.89
N THR A 1294 -20.00 -16.26 -59.37
CA THR A 1294 -18.87 -15.29 -59.41
C THR A 1294 -18.67 -14.20 -58.31
N LEU A 1295 -17.44 -13.75 -57.94
CA LEU A 1295 -16.16 -13.59 -58.68
C LEU A 1295 -14.88 -14.11 -57.96
N SER A 1296 -13.82 -14.34 -58.75
CA SER A 1296 -12.42 -14.68 -58.38
C SER A 1296 -11.45 -13.47 -58.46
N VAL A 1297 -10.14 -13.51 -58.15
CA VAL A 1297 -8.96 -13.98 -58.94
C VAL A 1297 -7.72 -13.71 -58.03
N SER A 1298 -6.90 -14.64 -57.51
CA SER A 1298 -5.98 -15.65 -58.07
C SER A 1298 -4.68 -15.14 -58.72
N LYS A 1299 -3.51 -15.60 -58.20
CA LYS A 1299 -2.31 -16.18 -58.89
C LYS A 1299 -1.08 -16.23 -57.94
N THR A 1300 0.12 -16.62 -58.38
CA THR A 1300 0.71 -17.99 -58.31
C THR A 1300 2.25 -17.91 -58.36
N PHE A 1301 2.94 -19.07 -58.30
CA PHE A 1301 4.37 -19.32 -58.63
C PHE A 1301 5.41 -19.00 -57.53
N ASP A 1302 6.49 -19.78 -57.30
CA ASP A 1302 6.81 -21.18 -57.70
C ASP A 1302 7.92 -21.81 -56.82
N ASP A 1303 8.20 -23.11 -57.00
CA ASP A 1303 9.08 -23.97 -56.18
C ASP A 1303 10.62 -23.80 -56.39
N ASN A 1304 11.45 -24.13 -55.38
CA ASN A 1304 12.24 -25.40 -55.34
C ASN A 1304 13.34 -25.56 -54.25
N ASN A 1305 13.45 -26.80 -53.75
CA ASN A 1305 14.65 -27.58 -53.34
C ASN A 1305 15.58 -27.18 -52.16
N ASN A 1306 15.69 -28.14 -51.21
CA ASN A 1306 16.91 -28.72 -50.59
C ASN A 1306 17.89 -27.80 -49.80
N LEU A 1307 18.34 -28.10 -48.58
CA LEU A 1307 18.66 -29.41 -47.97
C LEU A 1307 18.58 -29.39 -46.42
N THR A 1308 18.70 -30.58 -45.82
CA THR A 1308 18.66 -30.91 -44.38
C THR A 1308 19.72 -30.21 -43.50
N ASP A 1309 19.37 -29.87 -42.25
CA ASP A 1309 19.94 -30.56 -41.05
C ASP A 1309 19.05 -30.39 -39.79
N ASN A 1310 19.53 -30.87 -38.63
CA ASN A 1310 18.75 -31.31 -37.47
C ASN A 1310 18.53 -30.30 -36.31
N THR A 1311 17.61 -30.71 -35.43
CA THR A 1311 17.36 -30.28 -34.03
C THR A 1311 16.72 -28.90 -33.76
N PRO A 1312 15.67 -28.83 -32.92
CA PRO A 1312 15.07 -27.58 -32.44
C PRO A 1312 15.71 -27.08 -31.14
N LEU A 1313 15.52 -25.80 -30.79
CA LEU A 1313 15.26 -25.30 -29.42
C LEU A 1313 15.09 -23.77 -29.39
N ILE A 1314 14.13 -23.31 -28.57
CA ILE A 1314 14.04 -22.01 -27.86
C ILE A 1314 14.30 -20.71 -28.65
N ASN A 1315 13.29 -19.85 -28.66
CA ASN A 1315 13.47 -18.38 -28.61
C ASN A 1315 12.82 -17.84 -27.33
N ARG A 1316 13.51 -16.96 -26.59
CA ARG A 1316 13.06 -16.41 -25.28
C ARG A 1316 12.63 -14.96 -25.44
N LEU A 1317 11.56 -14.54 -24.75
CA LEU A 1317 11.36 -13.15 -24.32
C LEU A 1317 10.66 -13.08 -22.95
N ASN A 1318 11.46 -13.35 -21.92
CA ASN A 1318 11.44 -12.80 -20.56
C ASN A 1318 10.10 -12.23 -20.00
N ASP A 1319 9.35 -13.09 -19.32
CA ASP A 1319 8.90 -12.82 -17.94
C ASP A 1319 9.62 -13.83 -17.04
N GLU A 1320 10.27 -13.42 -15.95
CA GLU A 1320 10.50 -14.27 -14.77
C GLU A 1320 10.99 -13.47 -13.55
N ASN A 1321 10.96 -14.11 -12.37
CA ASN A 1321 10.89 -13.45 -11.06
C ASN A 1321 12.22 -13.50 -10.26
N ASN A 1322 12.18 -12.95 -9.05
CA ASN A 1322 13.23 -13.15 -8.05
C ASN A 1322 13.38 -14.65 -7.72
N GLU A 1323 14.61 -15.14 -7.66
CA GLU A 1323 14.98 -16.24 -6.76
C GLU A 1323 16.16 -15.82 -5.88
N PHE A 1324 16.22 -16.39 -4.68
CA PHE A 1324 17.25 -16.11 -3.69
C PHE A 1324 17.61 -17.44 -3.00
N SER A 1325 18.71 -18.06 -3.41
CA SER A 1325 19.31 -19.17 -2.66
C SER A 1325 20.82 -19.22 -2.92
N SER A 1326 21.54 -19.96 -2.07
CA SER A 1326 23.00 -19.92 -1.98
C SER A 1326 23.61 -21.31 -2.04
N ASN A 1327 24.83 -21.44 -2.56
CA ASN A 1327 25.73 -22.54 -2.22
C ASN A 1327 27.20 -22.22 -2.60
N ASN A 1328 28.13 -22.56 -1.70
CA ASN A 1328 29.40 -23.28 -1.89
C ASN A 1328 30.22 -23.12 -3.20
N VAL A 1329 31.56 -23.09 -3.20
CA VAL A 1329 32.64 -22.92 -2.20
C VAL A 1329 33.97 -22.81 -3.00
N ASP A 1330 35.13 -22.60 -2.35
CA ASP A 1330 36.48 -22.57 -2.95
C ASP A 1330 36.82 -21.37 -3.89
N ASN A 1331 38.07 -20.95 -4.07
CA ASN A 1331 39.35 -21.44 -3.50
C ASN A 1331 40.32 -20.30 -3.12
N LYS A 1332 41.42 -20.64 -2.42
CA LYS A 1332 42.47 -19.72 -1.95
C LYS A 1332 43.56 -19.51 -3.01
N SER A 1333 44.17 -18.32 -3.10
CA SER A 1333 45.63 -18.13 -2.81
C SER A 1333 46.25 -16.75 -3.19
N THR A 1334 46.79 -16.06 -2.19
CA THR A 1334 48.10 -15.36 -2.15
C THR A 1334 48.58 -14.31 -3.19
N ASN A 1335 48.82 -13.09 -2.66
CA ASN A 1335 50.10 -12.34 -2.65
C ASN A 1335 50.48 -11.19 -3.64
N LYS A 1336 50.96 -10.11 -3.00
CA LYS A 1336 52.02 -9.13 -3.40
C LYS A 1336 51.75 -8.02 -4.45
N ASN A 1337 51.83 -6.77 -3.95
CA ASN A 1337 52.48 -5.58 -4.57
C ASN A 1337 51.80 -4.90 -5.80
N SER A 1338 51.76 -3.56 -5.96
CA SER A 1338 52.18 -2.44 -5.08
C SER A 1338 51.68 -1.02 -5.50
N ARG A 1339 51.73 -0.07 -4.54
CA ARG A 1339 52.02 1.40 -4.68
C ARG A 1339 51.13 2.37 -5.50
N LYS A 1340 50.58 3.36 -4.75
CA LYS A 1340 50.33 4.81 -5.10
C LYS A 1340 49.25 5.09 -6.17
N LYS A 1341 48.37 6.11 -6.07
CA LYS A 1341 48.49 7.46 -5.47
C LYS A 1341 47.16 7.94 -4.82
N LYS A 1342 47.23 8.92 -3.91
CA LYS A 1342 46.16 9.90 -3.59
C LYS A 1342 46.55 11.27 -4.17
N PRO A 1343 45.60 12.14 -4.58
CA PRO A 1343 45.84 13.58 -4.70
C PRO A 1343 45.78 14.29 -3.32
N LYS A 1344 46.41 15.46 -3.22
CA LYS A 1344 46.21 16.46 -2.16
C LYS A 1344 45.40 17.63 -2.73
N ILE A 1345 44.62 18.30 -1.88
CA ILE A 1345 44.44 19.77 -1.89
C ILE A 1345 44.64 20.23 -0.43
N ALA A 1346 45.05 21.48 -0.20
CA ALA A 1346 45.59 21.98 1.06
C ALA A 1346 44.82 23.22 1.58
N ASP A 1347 45.18 23.65 2.79
CA ASP A 1347 44.64 24.82 3.50
C ASP A 1347 45.03 26.16 2.87
N SER A 1348 44.20 27.18 3.09
CA SER A 1348 44.62 28.59 3.22
C SER A 1348 43.56 29.38 3.98
N THR A 1349 43.98 30.14 4.99
CA THR A 1349 43.13 31.00 5.83
C THR A 1349 42.87 32.39 5.20
N ASN A 1350 41.81 33.08 5.63
CA ASN A 1350 41.89 34.34 6.40
C ASN A 1350 40.51 35.03 6.61
N ASP A 1351 40.23 35.29 7.89
CA ASP A 1351 39.81 36.57 8.51
C ASP A 1351 38.54 37.38 8.15
N ASN A 1352 37.98 37.94 9.23
CA ASN A 1352 37.24 39.21 9.40
C ASN A 1352 35.76 39.33 9.00
N ASN A 1353 34.94 39.53 10.05
CA ASN A 1353 33.95 40.61 10.28
C ASN A 1353 32.82 40.88 9.24
N SER A 1354 31.62 41.33 9.61
CA SER A 1354 31.13 41.90 10.88
C SER A 1354 29.68 41.49 11.19
N GLU A 1355 29.18 41.97 12.33
CA GLU A 1355 27.76 41.96 12.71
C GLU A 1355 26.89 42.76 11.72
N LEU A 1356 25.58 42.43 11.66
CA LEU A 1356 24.50 43.41 11.94
C LEU A 1356 23.11 42.74 11.98
N ASN A 1357 22.39 42.96 13.08
CA ASN A 1357 20.92 42.84 13.12
C ASN A 1357 20.31 44.16 12.64
N SER A 1358 19.25 44.11 11.83
CA SER A 1358 18.25 45.20 11.79
C SER A 1358 16.88 44.70 11.34
N SER A 1359 15.88 44.98 12.17
CA SER A 1359 14.46 44.77 11.91
C SER A 1359 13.80 46.13 11.62
N ILE A 1360 12.90 46.19 10.63
CA ILE A 1360 12.01 47.35 10.44
C ILE A 1360 10.57 46.85 10.26
N GLN A 1361 9.65 47.48 10.99
CA GLN A 1361 8.20 47.26 10.94
C GLN A 1361 7.57 48.14 9.85
N ILE A 1362 6.43 47.72 9.30
CA ILE A 1362 5.35 48.66 8.92
C ILE A 1362 4.03 48.11 9.49
N ASN A 1363 3.15 49.03 9.86
CA ASN A 1363 2.02 48.88 10.77
C ASN A 1363 0.66 48.73 10.05
N ASP A 1364 -0.31 48.15 10.76
CA ASP A 1364 -1.76 48.49 10.81
C ASP A 1364 -2.60 48.43 9.49
N ASN A 1365 -3.93 48.28 9.49
CA ASN A 1365 -4.92 48.54 10.54
C ASN A 1365 -6.29 47.82 10.29
N VAL A 1366 -7.10 47.67 11.36
CA VAL A 1366 -8.59 47.81 11.40
C VAL A 1366 -9.53 46.77 10.71
N ASN A 1367 -10.27 46.05 11.57
CA ASN A 1367 -11.74 45.73 11.53
C ASN A 1367 -12.30 44.73 10.48
N ASP A 1368 -13.41 44.00 10.71
CA ASP A 1368 -14.24 43.81 11.94
C ASP A 1368 -14.98 42.45 11.95
N ASP A 1369 -15.64 42.15 13.07
CA ASP A 1369 -16.40 40.94 13.41
C ASP A 1369 -17.50 40.48 12.41
N ILE A 1370 -17.78 39.17 12.41
CA ILE A 1370 -19.03 38.60 12.96
C ILE A 1370 -18.94 37.06 13.04
N ASN A 1371 -19.21 36.52 14.23
CA ASN A 1371 -19.39 35.07 14.46
C ASN A 1371 -20.86 34.67 14.25
N ILE A 1372 -21.10 33.57 13.52
CA ILE A 1372 -22.34 32.80 13.63
C ILE A 1372 -21.99 31.32 13.81
N THR A 1373 -22.20 30.81 15.03
CA THR A 1373 -22.03 29.40 15.37
C THR A 1373 -23.35 28.67 15.21
N ILE A 1374 -23.39 27.54 14.50
CA ILE A 1374 -24.57 26.66 14.41
C ILE A 1374 -24.15 25.24 14.76
N SER A 1375 -24.67 24.72 15.88
CA SER A 1375 -24.33 23.41 16.43
C SER A 1375 -25.08 22.27 15.72
N PRO A 1376 -24.40 21.22 15.24
CA PRO A 1376 -25.05 20.09 14.56
C PRO A 1376 -25.57 19.05 15.56
N ASN A 1377 -26.61 19.39 16.34
CA ASN A 1377 -27.23 18.46 17.29
C ASN A 1377 -28.76 18.45 17.19
N LYS A 1378 -29.30 17.69 16.23
CA LYS A 1378 -30.69 17.25 16.20
C LYS A 1378 -30.87 16.00 15.34
N THR A 1379 -31.22 14.89 15.97
CA THR A 1379 -31.57 13.63 15.29
C THR A 1379 -32.90 13.78 14.57
N ILE A 1380 -32.90 13.81 13.23
CA ILE A 1380 -34.13 13.93 12.45
C ILE A 1380 -34.74 12.55 12.21
N ASN A 1381 -36.05 12.43 12.45
CA ASN A 1381 -36.81 11.20 12.33
C ASN A 1381 -37.04 10.85 10.85
N VAL A 1382 -36.86 9.57 10.49
CA VAL A 1382 -36.84 9.08 9.10
C VAL A 1382 -38.23 9.13 8.41
N ASN A 1383 -39.31 9.35 9.18
CA ASN A 1383 -40.68 9.12 8.71
C ASN A 1383 -41.29 10.20 7.78
N GLU A 1384 -40.73 11.40 7.66
CA GLU A 1384 -41.33 12.48 6.84
C GLU A 1384 -41.03 12.40 5.33
N PHE A 1385 -40.04 11.60 4.90
CA PHE A 1385 -39.63 11.51 3.49
C PHE A 1385 -40.73 10.98 2.54
N SER A 1386 -41.74 10.31 3.09
CA SER A 1386 -42.92 9.79 2.39
C SER A 1386 -43.76 10.90 1.74
N SER A 1387 -44.01 12.02 2.45
CA SER A 1387 -44.88 13.10 1.96
C SER A 1387 -44.27 13.89 0.81
N ILE A 1388 -42.94 14.00 0.74
CA ILE A 1388 -42.24 14.70 -0.35
C ILE A 1388 -42.19 13.81 -1.60
N LYS A 1389 -41.95 12.50 -1.42
CA LYS A 1389 -41.94 11.53 -2.53
C LYS A 1389 -43.28 11.49 -3.27
N ASN A 1390 -44.40 11.53 -2.55
CA ASN A 1390 -45.73 11.58 -3.17
C ASN A 1390 -45.98 12.91 -3.92
N LYS A 1391 -45.54 14.05 -3.38
CA LYS A 1391 -45.66 15.35 -4.07
C LYS A 1391 -44.77 15.47 -5.31
N LEU A 1392 -43.64 14.77 -5.37
CA LEU A 1392 -42.85 14.66 -6.61
C LEU A 1392 -43.59 13.81 -7.66
N LEU A 1393 -44.13 12.65 -7.27
CA LEU A 1393 -44.95 11.82 -8.16
C LEU A 1393 -46.18 12.58 -8.72
N GLU A 1394 -46.83 13.44 -7.93
CA GLU A 1394 -47.95 14.28 -8.40
C GLU A 1394 -47.55 15.39 -9.38
N LEU A 1395 -46.27 15.75 -9.45
CA LEU A 1395 -45.72 16.77 -10.35
C LEU A 1395 -45.15 16.16 -11.64
N GLU A 1396 -44.55 14.96 -11.56
CA GLU A 1396 -44.08 14.23 -12.74
C GLU A 1396 -45.25 13.71 -13.59
N ASN A 1397 -46.34 13.27 -12.96
CA ASN A 1397 -47.58 12.83 -13.65
C ASN A 1397 -48.42 13.98 -14.27
N LYS A 1398 -47.85 15.19 -14.45
CA LYS A 1398 -48.54 16.37 -15.02
C LYS A 1398 -47.84 17.00 -16.22
N LYS A 1399 -47.27 16.18 -17.11
CA LYS A 1399 -46.86 16.60 -18.47
C LYS A 1399 -47.64 15.85 -19.56
N LYS A 1400 -48.23 16.61 -20.49
CA LYS A 1400 -49.13 16.09 -21.54
C LYS A 1400 -48.38 15.19 -22.54
N PRO A 1401 -49.04 14.16 -23.12
CA PRO A 1401 -48.46 13.38 -24.20
C PRO A 1401 -48.19 14.26 -25.43
N ARG A 1402 -47.05 14.04 -26.10
CA ARG A 1402 -46.75 14.67 -27.40
C ARG A 1402 -47.47 13.90 -28.51
N LEU A 1403 -48.19 14.64 -29.37
CA LEU A 1403 -48.97 14.09 -30.48
C LEU A 1403 -48.09 13.41 -31.54
N THR A 1404 -48.67 12.40 -32.20
CA THR A 1404 -48.02 11.57 -33.22
C THR A 1404 -47.67 12.35 -34.49
N LEU A 1405 -46.65 11.88 -35.21
CA LEU A 1405 -46.08 12.55 -36.39
C LEU A 1405 -47.08 12.75 -37.55
N SER A 1406 -48.13 11.92 -37.60
CA SER A 1406 -49.20 11.88 -38.61
C SER A 1406 -50.09 13.13 -38.69
N GLU A 1407 -50.15 13.96 -37.66
CA GLU A 1407 -51.13 15.06 -37.58
C GLU A 1407 -50.57 16.42 -38.02
N LYS A 1408 -49.24 16.57 -38.11
CA LYS A 1408 -48.58 17.87 -38.39
C LYS A 1408 -48.64 18.35 -39.84
N VAL A 1409 -49.22 17.57 -40.76
CA VAL A 1409 -49.22 17.86 -42.22
C VAL A 1409 -50.51 18.54 -42.71
N LYS A 1410 -51.57 18.61 -41.89
CA LYS A 1410 -52.90 19.08 -42.32
C LYS A 1410 -53.31 20.51 -41.91
N MET A 1411 -52.46 21.28 -41.23
CA MET A 1411 -52.79 22.64 -40.76
C MET A 1411 -51.70 23.67 -41.05
N LYS A 1412 -51.67 24.19 -42.29
CA LYS A 1412 -51.03 25.48 -42.65
C LYS A 1412 -51.42 25.93 -44.06
N ASN A 1413 -52.70 26.29 -44.24
CA ASN A 1413 -53.19 27.07 -45.37
C ASN A 1413 -54.34 27.97 -44.86
N ASN A 1414 -54.42 29.18 -45.42
CA ASN A 1414 -55.26 30.30 -44.96
C ASN A 1414 -54.85 30.86 -43.56
N ASP A 1415 -55.00 32.15 -43.25
CA ASP A 1415 -55.66 33.22 -44.02
C ASP A 1415 -54.85 34.54 -44.05
N LYS A 1416 -55.39 35.57 -44.72
CA LYS A 1416 -54.68 36.80 -45.13
C LYS A 1416 -54.91 38.02 -44.21
N LYS A 1417 -54.07 39.05 -44.43
CA LYS A 1417 -54.35 40.51 -44.61
C LYS A 1417 -53.82 41.56 -43.59
N ASP A 1418 -53.57 42.73 -44.18
CA ASP A 1418 -53.62 44.14 -43.70
C ASP A 1418 -52.57 44.73 -42.70
N THR A 1419 -51.37 45.06 -43.23
CA THR A 1419 -50.82 46.45 -43.49
C THR A 1419 -50.99 47.63 -42.49
N PRO A 1420 -50.16 48.73 -42.56
CA PRO A 1420 -48.70 48.81 -42.82
C PRO A 1420 -47.91 50.02 -42.17
N ASN A 1421 -46.56 50.03 -42.36
CA ASN A 1421 -45.69 51.19 -42.69
C ASN A 1421 -45.23 52.26 -41.64
N LYS A 1422 -43.90 52.42 -41.42
CA LYS A 1422 -43.07 53.64 -41.75
C LYS A 1422 -41.58 53.62 -41.30
N GLY A 1423 -40.68 54.07 -42.19
CA GLY A 1423 -39.29 54.59 -41.94
C GLY A 1423 -38.16 53.55 -41.79
N SER A 1424 -37.03 53.46 -42.53
CA SER A 1424 -36.17 54.29 -43.42
C SER A 1424 -34.89 54.84 -42.77
N ALA A 1425 -33.69 54.87 -43.38
CA ALA A 1425 -33.10 54.24 -44.58
C ALA A 1425 -31.57 54.57 -44.63
N GLY A 1426 -30.64 53.90 -45.34
CA GLY A 1426 -30.72 52.74 -46.26
C GLY A 1426 -30.01 52.97 -47.61
N LYS A 1427 -28.70 52.65 -47.74
CA LYS A 1427 -27.83 52.75 -48.97
C LYS A 1427 -26.66 51.75 -48.87
N ARG A 1428 -26.10 51.11 -49.93
CA ARG A 1428 -26.28 51.20 -51.41
C ARG A 1428 -25.89 49.86 -52.09
N THR A 1429 -26.30 49.66 -53.36
CA THR A 1429 -26.19 48.42 -54.22
C THR A 1429 -25.84 48.84 -55.68
N PRO A 1430 -26.11 48.14 -56.84
CA PRO A 1430 -26.61 46.76 -57.16
C PRO A 1430 -26.05 46.04 -58.46
N SER A 1431 -26.59 44.83 -58.74
CA SER A 1431 -26.83 44.20 -60.09
C SER A 1431 -25.67 43.44 -60.80
N LYS A 1432 -25.88 42.48 -61.75
CA LYS A 1432 -27.09 42.07 -62.54
C LYS A 1432 -27.06 40.56 -62.98
N LYS A 1433 -28.17 40.06 -63.59
CA LYS A 1433 -28.56 38.64 -63.87
C LYS A 1433 -27.99 37.99 -65.16
N LEU A 1434 -27.93 36.64 -65.23
CA LEU A 1434 -28.58 35.69 -66.20
C LEU A 1434 -27.89 34.29 -66.09
N LYS A 1435 -28.51 33.13 -65.82
CA LYS A 1435 -29.56 32.28 -66.48
C LYS A 1435 -29.06 31.46 -67.70
N GLY A 1436 -29.02 30.13 -67.57
CA GLY A 1436 -28.74 29.13 -68.62
C GLY A 1436 -28.83 27.69 -68.06
N THR A 1437 -29.26 26.69 -68.86
CA THR A 1437 -29.60 25.31 -68.41
C THR A 1437 -29.63 24.32 -69.59
N LEU A 1438 -29.47 23.02 -69.30
CA LEU A 1438 -29.79 21.79 -70.08
C LEU A 1438 -28.62 21.01 -70.73
N ILE A 1439 -28.59 19.71 -70.39
CA ILE A 1439 -28.40 18.49 -71.23
C ILE A 1439 -27.12 18.36 -72.08
N GLY A 1440 -26.49 17.16 -72.00
CA GLY A 1440 -25.57 16.66 -73.03
C GLY A 1440 -24.62 15.56 -72.55
N ASP A 1441 -25.02 14.29 -72.66
CA ASP A 1441 -24.08 13.17 -72.71
C ASP A 1441 -23.32 13.19 -74.04
N ASP A 1442 -22.04 12.78 -74.08
CA ASP A 1442 -21.67 11.46 -74.60
C ASP A 1442 -20.16 11.14 -74.32
N SER A 1443 -19.83 9.89 -74.55
CA SER A 1443 -18.54 9.22 -74.48
C SER A 1443 -17.69 9.35 -75.76
N LYS A 1444 -16.35 9.44 -75.63
CA LYS A 1444 -15.37 8.44 -76.17
C LYS A 1444 -13.91 8.92 -76.25
N SER A 1445 -13.05 8.09 -75.66
CA SER A 1445 -11.69 7.68 -76.08
C SER A 1445 -10.98 8.36 -77.28
N ARG A 1446 -9.71 8.73 -77.07
CA ARG A 1446 -8.49 8.22 -77.77
C ARG A 1446 -7.23 8.75 -77.03
N GLN A 1447 -6.20 7.93 -76.76
CA GLN A 1447 -5.09 7.49 -77.63
C GLN A 1447 -4.23 8.64 -78.20
N ASP A 1448 -2.90 8.68 -78.12
CA ASP A 1448 -1.85 7.91 -77.37
C ASP A 1448 -0.72 8.95 -77.02
N SER A 1449 0.58 8.72 -76.68
CA SER A 1449 1.51 7.57 -76.70
C SER A 1449 2.77 7.81 -75.82
N ASN A 1450 3.62 6.78 -75.73
CA ASN A 1450 5.11 6.68 -75.65
C ASN A 1450 5.94 7.99 -75.74
N PHE A 1451 7.14 8.13 -75.14
CA PHE A 1451 8.38 7.30 -75.18
C PHE A 1451 9.13 7.40 -73.81
N ASP A 1452 9.77 6.33 -73.28
CA ASP A 1452 11.18 5.89 -73.44
C ASP A 1452 12.27 6.91 -72.98
N SER A 1453 13.45 6.54 -72.45
CA SER A 1453 14.04 5.22 -72.08
C SER A 1453 15.25 5.38 -71.12
N ASP A 1454 15.82 4.22 -70.70
CA ASP A 1454 17.24 3.98 -70.33
C ASP A 1454 17.84 4.45 -68.99
N ALA A 1455 18.94 3.85 -68.48
CA ALA A 1455 19.38 2.43 -68.43
C ALA A 1455 20.74 2.30 -67.68
N SER A 1456 20.86 1.37 -66.71
CA SER A 1456 22.14 0.92 -66.09
C SER A 1456 22.97 2.04 -65.38
N SER A 1457 24.09 1.87 -64.68
CA SER A 1457 25.03 0.78 -64.30
C SER A 1457 25.84 1.26 -63.06
N LYS A 1458 26.68 0.52 -62.30
CA LYS A 1458 27.05 -0.91 -62.13
C LYS A 1458 28.02 -1.02 -60.90
N ASN A 1459 28.15 -2.22 -60.32
CA ASN A 1459 29.32 -2.73 -59.55
C ASN A 1459 29.66 -2.04 -58.18
N ASN A 1460 29.86 -2.79 -57.08
CA ASN A 1460 31.15 -3.26 -56.47
C ASN A 1460 31.92 -2.13 -55.70
N GLU A 1461 32.74 -2.33 -54.66
CA GLU A 1461 33.30 -3.51 -53.95
C GLU A 1461 33.65 -3.05 -52.49
N SER A 1462 33.24 -3.75 -51.42
CA SER A 1462 34.04 -4.68 -50.57
C SER A 1462 35.07 -4.08 -49.58
N TYR A 1463 35.10 -4.63 -48.35
CA TYR A 1463 36.05 -4.45 -47.23
C TYR A 1463 36.11 -3.06 -46.53
N GLY A 1464 36.29 -2.98 -45.20
CA GLY A 1464 36.34 -4.08 -44.21
C GLY A 1464 36.43 -3.59 -42.74
N ASP A 1465 36.19 -4.52 -41.81
CA ASP A 1465 36.96 -4.80 -40.58
C ASP A 1465 37.48 -3.60 -39.75
N SER A 1466 37.04 -3.35 -38.51
CA SER A 1466 37.35 -4.12 -37.27
C SER A 1466 37.44 -3.08 -36.09
N ASP A 1467 37.50 -3.38 -34.78
CA ASP A 1467 37.35 -4.60 -33.98
C ASP A 1467 36.94 -4.24 -32.51
N SER A 1468 36.64 -5.24 -31.68
CA SER A 1468 36.77 -5.27 -30.19
C SER A 1468 36.17 -4.13 -29.34
N SER A 1469 35.13 -4.31 -28.51
CA SER A 1469 35.02 -5.12 -27.26
C SER A 1469 35.93 -4.68 -26.09
N TYR A 1470 35.36 -4.32 -24.93
CA TYR A 1470 35.42 -5.17 -23.70
C TYR A 1470 34.62 -4.61 -22.50
N ASN A 1471 34.24 -5.53 -21.62
CA ASN A 1471 33.35 -5.41 -20.44
C ASN A 1471 33.85 -4.48 -19.31
N ILE A 1472 32.90 -4.01 -18.48
CA ILE A 1472 32.67 -4.50 -17.10
C ILE A 1472 31.17 -4.39 -16.79
#